data_AF-A0A953NEI1-F1
#
_entry.id   AF-A0A953NEI1-F1
#
_cell.length_a   1.000
_cell.length_b   1.000
_cell.length_c   1.000
_cell.angle_alpha   90.00
_cell.angle_beta   90.00
_cell.angle_gamma   90.00
#
_symmetry.space_group_name_H-M   'P 1'
#
loop_
_entity.id
_entity.type
_entity.pdbx_description
1 polymer ?
#
loop_
_entity_poly.entity_id
_entity_poly.type
_entity_poly.pdbx_seq_one_letter_code
_entity_poly.pdbx_strand_id
1 'polypeptide(L)'
;MKKKTKYALFAATTVISLSAIIIASSMATICSQKQISQNKIVEQINKQIEELNTDIQTLESNKNRVDALKKAIEKSKKSIDKYKQKFNKSNNEKNNEILESLAKFNTSIDNLESKINESEIRLKQNNNTIKDIVDKTKKTSDIAIEKLQSASKIDSQGLKEVIPELQKASEELKKAKQMAQDMDSKKHVDDLVLKAKEVEKAEQEVKNLIQTIKGLTTKQKNETYLNDLNKHIEILNEKINQFDNLNEELPTLELFVKDFEIKNIAAKGTHNFINSITETLPSEIMNANENLKDVIENSSQKIKELKAKINNIKSDIDNQLILLNQLQNNSESKINSTENFEILVEEFNQSNNRLSGEIQKLNNKISEFKYEKAIEKINKLIENEKSITIIALQKLKNDVLIHLSTADNLSNEQKQEFNAQVENATTPQQLSKIKKEISLSNSKEKVKKDTNDIFVLFNSEFKQNSLNEIENATNQEQVDKIAKQLNDLHNNKQDAKAKINNEFNHISDSQKDSYIQEIINANTVEKVNEILNNAQKLQDDKQEKHDKINKLDSLTNTDKQRLFQELIDSNSANKTPENTPQNVLDKAIKLNNTKKQSIQNIDSLNDLNNIEKEIFKSEINSEFDESKINQNIQKAVESDKIKNSIKQEINSLKNKNLSENEVNKFIDDVNNINLHNENSKQELESIKNNVQDINNKKQNLISQVYELESKSINKSELQKQIINANGKQEAQEIFDKAELEIAKEKAKNNINKLEGINNEKQNFLNKVDQAKNKQEVYNIVDEATKLSKNQSTAPNNNELKPNNPSNTNNINSKEITKNKIDTLEYLSQNEKQVYKTNIDNSNNEQDIESQLNNAQQNNENKQNTVENVKKLDLISADGKLHAEEYIKNNSTEDANSKYQQLSEINEQKLKIKSQIKKAKDIGDIDDNIKSELLTRLHNSDDQAAHQKIKDELAKHRETNNKLSKEIRAFKKVINKFAEINQQINYDELKKLNQKIIDNLNKNIDFYENELNNHVYSIQFVKDYSNKVKLANTTSIYYLNNLEKALELINKKSRNETINNKSWEEYYKNIISSYNSELMSISSENFDNFGIYSGNLAKLQNSANSPIKQIARELFKNEIIHLVGNGIWSIYNENIEHKGKSGYKTKVAKIYFEPGSKPEQPKIIIDDSYYREKYDKFEIQWYGNPTWHSSIGIQKENSYDYFSDGLIFASNDEFGTKFKIRINGKEELYIENIPNKDEYMTKYSSGNIEKDTNTTHHIKPEHLEFISN
;
A
#
# COMPACT_ATOMS: atom_id res chain seq x y z
N MET A 1 36.80 -47.41 -29.34
CA MET A 1 36.05 -48.69 -29.38
C MET A 1 34.62 -48.45 -29.86
N LYS A 2 33.94 -49.50 -30.37
CA LYS A 2 32.46 -49.64 -30.51
C LYS A 2 31.63 -48.48 -31.12
N LYS A 3 31.20 -48.70 -32.38
CA LYS A 3 29.78 -48.73 -32.86
C LYS A 3 28.98 -47.38 -32.89
N LYS A 4 28.01 -47.15 -33.82
CA LYS A 4 27.32 -48.03 -34.80
C LYS A 4 26.58 -47.25 -35.92
N THR A 5 26.72 -47.65 -37.20
CA THR A 5 25.66 -47.65 -38.28
C THR A 5 24.99 -46.33 -38.74
N LYS A 6 24.34 -46.19 -39.92
CA LYS A 6 23.93 -47.14 -41.01
C LYS A 6 23.71 -46.40 -42.37
N TYR A 7 24.14 -47.00 -43.49
CA TYR A 7 23.54 -46.97 -44.87
C TYR A 7 23.27 -45.64 -45.63
N ALA A 8 23.23 -45.58 -46.99
CA ALA A 8 23.52 -46.57 -48.05
C ALA A 8 23.75 -45.93 -49.47
N LEU A 9 24.54 -46.64 -50.32
CA LEU A 9 24.49 -46.88 -51.80
C LEU A 9 23.97 -45.78 -52.79
N PHE A 10 24.39 -45.61 -54.06
CA PHE A 10 25.37 -46.21 -55.02
C PHE A 10 25.63 -45.12 -56.14
N ALA A 11 26.79 -44.93 -56.80
CA ALA A 11 27.51 -45.74 -57.82
C ALA A 11 26.74 -45.96 -59.18
N ALA A 12 27.28 -45.77 -60.41
CA ALA A 12 28.55 -45.18 -60.90
C ALA A 12 28.59 -44.94 -62.46
N THR A 13 29.55 -44.12 -62.97
CA THR A 13 30.18 -44.05 -64.35
C THR A 13 29.33 -43.76 -65.64
N THR A 14 29.45 -42.67 -66.47
CA THR A 14 30.51 -42.12 -67.42
C THR A 14 30.50 -42.78 -68.85
N VAL A 15 30.77 -42.20 -70.07
CA VAL A 15 30.63 -40.83 -70.72
C VAL A 15 30.53 -40.76 -72.32
N ILE A 16 31.59 -40.62 -73.18
CA ILE A 16 31.54 -40.01 -74.58
C ILE A 16 32.41 -40.65 -75.75
N SER A 17 32.03 -40.50 -77.06
CA SER A 17 32.87 -40.38 -78.31
C SER A 17 32.10 -39.73 -79.53
N LEU A 18 32.71 -39.47 -80.72
CA LEU A 18 32.25 -38.50 -81.76
C LEU A 18 31.77 -39.00 -83.16
N SER A 19 30.82 -38.25 -83.75
CA SER A 19 30.50 -37.97 -85.19
C SER A 19 29.93 -39.02 -86.20
N ALA A 20 28.95 -38.54 -87.00
CA ALA A 20 28.47 -38.99 -88.35
C ALA A 20 27.46 -40.18 -88.52
N ILE A 21 26.15 -39.83 -88.49
CA ILE A 21 25.01 -40.38 -89.28
C ILE A 21 24.62 -41.88 -89.17
N ILE A 22 23.70 -42.15 -88.22
CA ILE A 22 22.42 -42.92 -88.35
C ILE A 22 22.42 -44.48 -88.50
N ILE A 23 21.82 -45.13 -87.48
CA ILE A 23 21.12 -46.44 -87.41
C ILE A 23 21.91 -47.76 -87.08
N ALA A 24 21.39 -48.43 -86.03
CA ALA A 24 21.39 -49.88 -85.67
C ALA A 24 22.58 -50.58 -84.95
N SER A 25 22.20 -51.26 -83.85
CA SER A 25 22.74 -52.53 -83.30
C SER A 25 24.23 -52.68 -82.90
N SER A 26 24.53 -52.24 -81.68
CA SER A 26 25.15 -53.06 -80.61
C SER A 26 26.42 -53.92 -80.89
N MET A 27 27.60 -53.35 -80.61
CA MET A 27 28.78 -54.07 -80.08
C MET A 27 29.43 -53.31 -78.90
N ALA A 28 28.62 -52.86 -77.93
CA ALA A 28 29.06 -51.96 -76.87
C ALA A 28 29.19 -52.65 -75.51
N THR A 29 30.41 -53.00 -75.07
CA THR A 29 30.66 -53.34 -73.65
C THR A 29 32.10 -53.16 -73.15
N ILE A 30 33.15 -53.39 -73.97
CA ILE A 30 34.54 -53.52 -73.44
C ILE A 30 35.46 -52.32 -73.75
N CYS A 31 35.52 -51.80 -74.98
CA CYS A 31 36.42 -50.67 -75.29
C CYS A 31 35.99 -49.34 -74.67
N SER A 32 34.68 -49.12 -74.50
CA SER A 32 34.13 -47.84 -74.08
C SER A 32 34.68 -47.41 -72.72
N GLN A 33 34.55 -48.23 -71.67
CA GLN A 33 34.85 -47.87 -70.27
C GLN A 33 36.23 -47.25 -70.02
N LYS A 34 37.24 -47.56 -70.83
CA LYS A 34 38.60 -47.00 -70.70
C LYS A 34 38.70 -45.57 -71.24
N GLN A 35 38.28 -45.36 -72.48
CA GLN A 35 38.20 -44.03 -73.13
C GLN A 35 37.22 -43.10 -72.39
N ILE A 36 36.17 -43.71 -71.83
CA ILE A 36 35.20 -43.13 -70.88
C ILE A 36 35.87 -42.57 -69.63
N SER A 37 36.71 -43.36 -68.94
CA SER A 37 37.40 -42.87 -67.73
C SER A 37 38.41 -41.76 -68.08
N GLN A 38 39.11 -41.91 -69.21
CA GLN A 38 40.13 -40.98 -69.66
C GLN A 38 39.56 -39.60 -70.01
N ASN A 39 38.45 -39.54 -70.76
CA ASN A 39 37.79 -38.27 -71.08
C ASN A 39 37.23 -37.55 -69.85
N LYS A 40 36.80 -38.27 -68.80
CA LYS A 40 36.38 -37.65 -67.54
C LYS A 40 37.56 -37.09 -66.72
N ILE A 41 38.78 -37.60 -66.92
CA ILE A 41 40.01 -37.00 -66.39
C ILE A 41 40.38 -35.74 -67.18
N VAL A 42 40.31 -35.78 -68.52
CA VAL A 42 40.46 -34.60 -69.39
C VAL A 42 39.46 -33.50 -69.02
N GLU A 43 38.19 -33.83 -68.82
CA GLU A 43 37.12 -32.92 -68.39
C GLU A 43 37.42 -32.29 -67.02
N GLN A 44 37.91 -33.08 -66.05
CA GLN A 44 38.33 -32.56 -64.74
C GLN A 44 39.57 -31.66 -64.82
N ILE A 45 40.52 -31.94 -65.72
CA ILE A 45 41.70 -31.09 -65.95
C ILE A 45 41.27 -29.79 -66.63
N ASN A 46 40.43 -29.86 -67.66
CA ASN A 46 39.93 -28.69 -68.38
C ASN A 46 39.10 -27.77 -67.47
N LYS A 47 38.25 -28.33 -66.58
CA LYS A 47 37.57 -27.53 -65.55
C LYS A 47 38.55 -26.87 -64.57
N GLN A 48 39.67 -27.52 -64.24
CA GLN A 48 40.70 -26.91 -63.40
C GLN A 48 41.47 -25.81 -64.14
N ILE A 49 41.63 -25.91 -65.46
CA ILE A 49 42.10 -24.83 -66.34
C ILE A 49 41.10 -23.66 -66.33
N GLU A 50 39.78 -23.90 -66.32
CA GLU A 50 38.77 -22.83 -66.20
C GLU A 50 38.77 -22.16 -64.81
N GLU A 51 38.81 -22.93 -63.72
CA GLU A 51 38.96 -22.42 -62.34
C GLU A 51 40.20 -21.53 -62.21
N LEU A 52 41.32 -21.98 -62.78
CA LEU A 52 42.60 -21.30 -62.80
C LEU A 52 42.57 -20.05 -63.69
N ASN A 53 42.02 -20.12 -64.91
CA ASN A 53 41.89 -18.97 -65.80
C ASN A 53 40.95 -17.90 -65.20
N THR A 54 39.99 -18.30 -64.37
CA THR A 54 39.16 -17.38 -63.57
C THR A 54 39.97 -16.69 -62.47
N ASP A 55 40.90 -17.39 -61.82
CA ASP A 55 41.87 -16.76 -60.90
C ASP A 55 42.82 -15.80 -61.65
N ILE A 56 43.29 -16.13 -62.85
CA ILE A 56 44.04 -15.21 -63.73
C ILE A 56 43.21 -13.96 -64.07
N GLN A 57 41.96 -14.13 -64.53
CA GLN A 57 41.08 -12.99 -64.82
C GLN A 57 40.81 -12.15 -63.56
N THR A 58 40.70 -12.76 -62.38
CA THR A 58 40.51 -12.06 -61.10
C THR A 58 41.71 -11.18 -60.74
N LEU A 59 42.94 -11.64 -61.03
CA LEU A 59 44.16 -10.85 -60.89
C LEU A 59 44.18 -9.69 -61.90
N GLU A 60 44.02 -10.01 -63.19
CA GLU A 60 44.11 -9.07 -64.31
C GLU A 60 43.04 -7.98 -64.25
N SER A 61 41.81 -8.30 -63.79
CA SER A 61 40.72 -7.34 -63.60
C SER A 61 40.93 -6.41 -62.40
N ASN A 62 41.72 -6.83 -61.41
CA ASN A 62 42.02 -6.02 -60.21
C ASN A 62 43.40 -5.36 -60.27
N LYS A 63 44.17 -5.50 -61.35
CA LYS A 63 45.59 -5.07 -61.48
C LYS A 63 45.91 -3.60 -61.19
N ASN A 64 44.91 -2.73 -61.04
CA ASN A 64 45.09 -1.32 -60.67
C ASN A 64 44.57 -0.97 -59.25
N ARG A 65 43.99 -1.93 -58.51
CA ARG A 65 43.23 -1.70 -57.27
C ARG A 65 43.91 -2.36 -56.06
N VAL A 66 44.74 -1.62 -55.31
CA VAL A 66 45.68 -2.15 -54.27
C VAL A 66 45.11 -3.28 -53.41
N ASP A 67 44.06 -3.04 -52.61
CA ASP A 67 43.54 -4.05 -51.68
C ASP A 67 42.90 -5.25 -52.38
N ALA A 68 42.21 -5.01 -53.49
CA ALA A 68 41.56 -6.06 -54.26
C ALA A 68 42.58 -6.93 -54.99
N LEU A 69 43.65 -6.32 -55.50
CA LEU A 69 44.81 -6.99 -56.09
C LEU A 69 45.57 -7.80 -55.04
N LYS A 70 45.86 -7.21 -53.87
CA LYS A 70 46.51 -7.92 -52.75
C LYS A 70 45.71 -9.15 -52.33
N LYS A 71 44.38 -9.01 -52.17
CA LYS A 71 43.48 -10.14 -51.85
C LYS A 71 43.36 -11.15 -52.99
N ALA A 72 43.39 -10.72 -54.25
CA ALA A 72 43.45 -11.60 -55.41
C ALA A 72 44.77 -12.39 -55.49
N ILE A 73 45.91 -11.76 -55.16
CA ILE A 73 47.23 -12.39 -55.06
C ILE A 73 47.25 -13.42 -53.92
N GLU A 74 46.80 -13.04 -52.72
CA GLU A 74 46.73 -13.95 -51.57
C GLU A 74 45.80 -15.15 -51.81
N LYS A 75 44.68 -14.94 -52.51
CA LYS A 75 43.79 -16.01 -52.99
C LYS A 75 44.51 -16.89 -54.01
N SER A 76 45.07 -16.29 -55.06
CA SER A 76 45.67 -17.00 -56.19
C SER A 76 46.93 -17.78 -55.80
N LYS A 77 47.73 -17.30 -54.84
CA LYS A 77 48.81 -18.09 -54.23
C LYS A 77 48.27 -19.32 -53.48
N LYS A 78 47.18 -19.19 -52.73
CA LYS A 78 46.49 -20.33 -52.10
C LYS A 78 45.74 -21.23 -53.09
N SER A 79 45.49 -20.77 -54.33
CA SER A 79 44.98 -21.58 -55.43
C SER A 79 46.10 -22.31 -56.18
N ILE A 80 47.24 -21.66 -56.48
CA ILE A 80 48.29 -22.25 -57.32
C ILE A 80 48.97 -23.46 -56.65
N ASP A 81 49.17 -23.44 -55.33
CA ASP A 81 49.62 -24.62 -54.58
C ASP A 81 48.67 -25.81 -54.78
N LYS A 82 47.36 -25.55 -54.82
CA LYS A 82 46.33 -26.57 -55.05
C LYS A 82 46.31 -27.03 -56.50
N TYR A 83 46.48 -26.14 -57.48
CA TYR A 83 46.58 -26.53 -58.89
C TYR A 83 47.86 -27.34 -59.16
N LYS A 84 49.01 -26.98 -58.57
CA LYS A 84 50.26 -27.77 -58.62
C LYS A 84 50.12 -29.14 -57.95
N GLN A 85 49.46 -29.22 -56.78
CA GLN A 85 49.14 -30.51 -56.14
C GLN A 85 48.15 -31.37 -56.95
N LYS A 86 47.15 -30.75 -57.59
CA LYS A 86 46.21 -31.41 -58.51
C LYS A 86 46.95 -31.96 -59.74
N PHE A 87 47.76 -31.13 -60.40
CA PHE A 87 48.60 -31.50 -61.55
C PHE A 87 49.53 -32.67 -61.21
N ASN A 88 50.30 -32.59 -60.12
CA ASN A 88 51.23 -33.65 -59.71
C ASN A 88 50.54 -34.99 -59.37
N LYS A 89 49.25 -34.98 -58.98
CA LYS A 89 48.48 -36.22 -58.82
C LYS A 89 48.12 -36.85 -60.17
N SER A 90 47.78 -36.04 -61.17
CA SER A 90 47.43 -36.49 -62.51
C SER A 90 48.63 -36.83 -63.40
N ASN A 91 49.82 -36.27 -63.11
CA ASN A 91 51.05 -36.41 -63.90
C ASN A 91 51.75 -37.79 -63.80
N ASN A 92 50.97 -38.87 -63.65
CA ASN A 92 51.45 -40.26 -63.65
C ASN A 92 50.87 -41.10 -64.81
N GLU A 93 49.99 -40.54 -65.65
CA GLU A 93 49.35 -41.25 -66.76
C GLU A 93 50.11 -41.16 -68.09
N LYS A 94 50.05 -42.23 -68.88
CA LYS A 94 50.76 -42.38 -70.16
C LYS A 94 49.82 -42.36 -71.38
N ASN A 95 48.78 -41.52 -71.37
CA ASN A 95 47.88 -41.31 -72.51
C ASN A 95 48.13 -39.93 -73.13
N ASN A 96 48.39 -39.87 -74.44
CA ASN A 96 48.66 -38.64 -75.19
C ASN A 96 47.58 -37.56 -75.03
N GLU A 97 46.28 -37.90 -75.03
CA GLU A 97 45.20 -36.90 -74.87
C GLU A 97 45.22 -36.25 -73.48
N ILE A 98 45.46 -37.06 -72.45
CA ILE A 98 45.61 -36.58 -71.06
C ILE A 98 46.91 -35.80 -70.92
N LEU A 99 48.01 -36.25 -71.54
CA LEU A 99 49.29 -35.53 -71.55
C LEU A 99 49.18 -34.17 -72.26
N GLU A 100 48.35 -34.03 -73.30
CA GLU A 100 48.12 -32.75 -73.97
C GLU A 100 47.29 -31.79 -73.09
N SER A 101 46.22 -32.26 -72.45
CA SER A 101 45.49 -31.44 -71.47
C SER A 101 46.31 -31.15 -70.20
N LEU A 102 47.22 -32.04 -69.79
CA LEU A 102 48.18 -31.78 -68.72
C LEU A 102 49.23 -30.75 -69.14
N ALA A 103 49.76 -30.80 -70.36
CA ALA A 103 50.67 -29.78 -70.87
C ALA A 103 49.99 -28.40 -70.91
N LYS A 104 48.72 -28.34 -71.33
CA LYS A 104 47.88 -27.14 -71.25
C LYS A 104 47.65 -26.70 -69.80
N PHE A 105 47.42 -27.63 -68.87
CA PHE A 105 47.24 -27.30 -67.45
C PHE A 105 48.52 -26.78 -66.80
N ASN A 106 49.69 -27.36 -67.11
CA ASN A 106 50.98 -26.84 -66.66
C ASN A 106 51.23 -25.45 -67.24
N THR A 107 51.03 -25.27 -68.55
CA THR A 107 51.15 -23.95 -69.21
C THR A 107 50.23 -22.91 -68.58
N SER A 108 49.00 -23.29 -68.19
CA SER A 108 48.10 -22.44 -67.41
C SER A 108 48.63 -22.18 -65.99
N ILE A 109 49.17 -23.18 -65.28
CA ILE A 109 49.80 -23.00 -63.96
C ILE A 109 50.99 -22.02 -64.04
N ASP A 110 51.86 -22.19 -65.03
CA ASP A 110 53.01 -21.31 -65.27
C ASP A 110 52.55 -19.89 -65.62
N ASN A 111 51.46 -19.76 -66.40
CA ASN A 111 50.82 -18.48 -66.71
C ASN A 111 50.17 -17.84 -65.47
N LEU A 112 49.53 -18.61 -64.58
CA LEU A 112 49.04 -18.10 -63.29
C LEU A 112 50.21 -17.69 -62.38
N GLU A 113 51.33 -18.39 -62.40
CA GLU A 113 52.52 -18.00 -61.63
C GLU A 113 53.15 -16.72 -62.16
N SER A 114 53.28 -16.60 -63.49
CA SER A 114 53.65 -15.34 -64.16
C SER A 114 52.68 -14.23 -63.78
N LYS A 115 51.36 -14.46 -63.86
CA LYS A 115 50.34 -13.47 -63.55
C LYS A 115 50.26 -13.09 -62.08
N ILE A 116 50.58 -13.99 -61.16
CA ILE A 116 50.78 -13.68 -59.73
C ILE A 116 52.02 -12.79 -59.56
N ASN A 117 53.15 -13.13 -60.18
CA ASN A 117 54.39 -12.37 -60.07
C ASN A 117 54.29 -10.99 -60.75
N GLU A 118 53.69 -10.91 -61.93
CA GLU A 118 53.29 -9.67 -62.61
C GLU A 118 52.35 -8.86 -61.73
N SER A 119 51.37 -9.50 -61.06
CA SER A 119 50.44 -8.82 -60.16
C SER A 119 51.11 -8.34 -58.87
N GLU A 120 52.13 -9.04 -58.34
CA GLU A 120 52.91 -8.58 -57.20
C GLU A 120 53.87 -7.45 -57.58
N ILE A 121 54.53 -7.55 -58.74
CA ILE A 121 55.28 -6.44 -59.35
C ILE A 121 54.33 -5.26 -59.58
N ARG A 122 53.10 -5.50 -60.05
CA ARG A 122 52.10 -4.47 -60.30
C ARG A 122 51.52 -3.89 -59.01
N LEU A 123 51.32 -4.69 -57.95
CA LEU A 123 50.95 -4.21 -56.63
C LEU A 123 52.06 -3.36 -56.02
N LYS A 124 53.32 -3.78 -56.19
CA LYS A 124 54.51 -3.03 -55.76
C LYS A 124 54.70 -1.76 -56.59
N GLN A 125 54.41 -1.79 -57.90
CA GLN A 125 54.31 -0.61 -58.75
C GLN A 125 53.16 0.30 -58.35
N ASN A 126 51.97 -0.22 -58.01
CA ASN A 126 50.82 0.59 -57.59
C ASN A 126 51.09 1.23 -56.23
N ASN A 127 51.69 0.50 -55.29
CA ASN A 127 52.12 1.03 -54.00
C ASN A 127 53.25 2.06 -54.16
N ASN A 128 54.23 1.80 -55.03
CA ASN A 128 55.25 2.78 -55.40
C ASN A 128 54.67 3.96 -56.16
N THR A 129 53.64 3.78 -56.99
CA THR A 129 52.96 4.86 -57.73
C THR A 129 52.09 5.68 -56.81
N ILE A 130 51.46 5.09 -55.78
CA ILE A 130 50.77 5.82 -54.72
C ILE A 130 51.79 6.53 -53.83
N LYS A 131 52.94 5.93 -53.53
CA LYS A 131 54.02 6.60 -52.81
C LYS A 131 54.64 7.74 -53.63
N ASP A 132 54.91 7.52 -54.91
CA ASP A 132 55.44 8.52 -55.84
C ASP A 132 54.38 9.59 -56.10
N ILE A 133 53.09 9.27 -56.18
CA ILE A 133 52.01 10.27 -56.16
C ILE A 133 52.04 11.02 -54.84
N VAL A 134 52.11 10.39 -53.67
CA VAL A 134 52.17 11.09 -52.38
C VAL A 134 53.42 11.99 -52.27
N ASP A 135 54.61 11.52 -52.63
CA ASP A 135 55.87 12.26 -52.52
C ASP A 135 56.05 13.29 -53.65
N LYS A 136 55.51 13.05 -54.86
CA LYS A 136 55.46 14.02 -55.97
C LYS A 136 54.33 15.03 -55.78
N THR A 137 53.17 14.66 -55.23
CA THR A 137 52.12 15.59 -54.79
C THR A 137 52.58 16.42 -53.60
N LYS A 138 53.41 15.87 -52.69
CA LYS A 138 54.06 16.64 -51.62
C LYS A 138 55.04 17.67 -52.21
N LYS A 139 55.96 17.25 -53.09
CA LYS A 139 56.85 18.18 -53.81
C LYS A 139 56.11 19.19 -54.70
N THR A 140 55.12 18.76 -55.47
CA THR A 140 54.35 19.62 -56.40
C THR A 140 53.37 20.52 -55.65
N SER A 141 52.81 20.11 -54.50
CA SER A 141 52.10 21.01 -53.59
C SER A 141 53.00 22.18 -53.20
N ASP A 142 54.18 21.86 -52.66
CA ASP A 142 55.06 22.86 -52.08
C ASP A 142 55.66 23.75 -53.18
N ILE A 143 56.08 23.16 -54.31
CA ILE A 143 56.57 23.86 -55.51
C ILE A 143 55.46 24.65 -56.23
N ALA A 144 54.20 24.21 -56.22
CA ALA A 144 53.10 24.96 -56.82
C ALA A 144 52.65 26.13 -55.94
N ILE A 145 52.72 25.99 -54.60
CA ILE A 145 52.50 27.09 -53.66
C ILE A 145 53.62 28.13 -53.81
N GLU A 146 54.88 27.70 -53.83
CA GLU A 146 56.06 28.56 -54.04
C GLU A 146 56.04 29.25 -55.41
N LYS A 147 55.56 28.55 -56.46
CA LYS A 147 55.31 29.14 -57.78
C LYS A 147 54.10 30.07 -57.83
N LEU A 148 53.00 29.77 -57.14
CA LEU A 148 51.85 30.68 -57.05
C LEU A 148 52.23 31.98 -56.33
N GLN A 149 53.00 31.89 -55.25
CA GLN A 149 53.53 33.05 -54.51
C GLN A 149 54.51 33.91 -55.32
N SER A 150 55.16 33.34 -56.35
CA SER A 150 56.04 34.07 -57.27
C SER A 150 55.40 34.38 -58.64
N ALA A 151 54.22 33.82 -58.94
CA ALA A 151 53.48 33.99 -60.20
C ALA A 151 52.12 34.70 -60.05
N SER A 152 51.73 35.17 -58.86
CA SER A 152 50.62 36.12 -58.66
C SER A 152 50.89 37.52 -59.23
N LYS A 153 51.84 37.64 -60.17
CA LYS A 153 52.02 38.79 -61.03
C LYS A 153 50.91 38.79 -62.09
N ILE A 154 49.99 39.74 -61.96
CA ILE A 154 49.07 40.25 -62.99
C ILE A 154 47.78 39.42 -63.20
N ASP A 155 46.66 40.02 -62.77
CA ASP A 155 45.30 39.73 -63.21
C ASP A 155 45.12 39.94 -64.73
N SER A 156 45.36 38.87 -65.50
CA SER A 156 44.76 38.71 -66.82
C SER A 156 43.53 37.81 -66.67
N GLN A 157 42.43 38.14 -67.35
CA GLN A 157 41.08 37.77 -66.92
C GLN A 157 40.81 36.25 -66.75
N GLY A 158 41.56 35.38 -67.44
CA GLY A 158 41.49 33.93 -67.25
C GLY A 158 42.04 33.38 -65.92
N LEU A 159 42.77 34.18 -65.13
CA LEU A 159 43.22 33.74 -63.79
C LEU A 159 42.10 33.77 -62.74
N LYS A 160 41.07 34.61 -62.92
CA LYS A 160 39.99 34.76 -61.93
C LYS A 160 39.12 33.50 -61.79
N GLU A 161 38.99 32.71 -62.86
CA GLU A 161 38.22 31.46 -62.87
C GLU A 161 39.05 30.29 -62.31
N VAL A 162 40.35 30.26 -62.62
CA VAL A 162 41.25 29.14 -62.26
C VAL A 162 41.75 29.21 -60.81
N ILE A 163 41.88 30.40 -60.20
CA ILE A 163 42.32 30.52 -58.79
C ILE A 163 41.34 29.85 -57.80
N PRO A 164 40.01 30.06 -57.88
CA PRO A 164 39.04 29.32 -57.07
C PRO A 164 39.09 27.80 -57.29
N GLU A 165 39.30 27.35 -58.53
CA GLU A 165 39.41 25.92 -58.84
C GLU A 165 40.71 25.31 -58.29
N LEU A 166 41.84 26.03 -58.33
CA LEU A 166 43.10 25.61 -57.70
C LEU A 166 43.01 25.61 -56.16
N GLN A 167 42.33 26.59 -55.55
CA GLN A 167 42.10 26.61 -54.10
C GLN A 167 41.16 25.47 -53.68
N LYS A 168 40.09 25.22 -54.44
CA LYS A 168 39.19 24.07 -54.26
C LYS A 168 39.96 22.76 -54.43
N ALA A 169 40.77 22.61 -55.47
CA ALA A 169 41.62 21.44 -55.70
C ALA A 169 42.61 21.25 -54.55
N SER A 170 43.24 22.31 -54.03
CA SER A 170 44.17 22.26 -52.90
C SER A 170 43.48 21.87 -51.58
N GLU A 171 42.26 22.36 -51.31
CA GLU A 171 41.47 21.93 -50.14
C GLU A 171 40.90 20.50 -50.31
N GLU A 172 40.54 20.08 -51.52
CA GLU A 172 40.19 18.69 -51.81
C GLU A 172 41.41 17.77 -51.73
N LEU A 173 42.61 18.25 -52.06
CA LEU A 173 43.88 17.55 -51.91
C LEU A 173 44.30 17.43 -50.43
N LYS A 174 44.08 18.47 -49.62
CA LYS A 174 44.19 18.39 -48.14
C LYS A 174 43.19 17.39 -47.57
N LYS A 175 41.93 17.40 -48.01
CA LYS A 175 40.93 16.41 -47.59
C LYS A 175 41.32 15.00 -48.00
N ALA A 176 41.81 14.81 -49.23
CA ALA A 176 42.31 13.52 -49.70
C ALA A 176 43.53 13.04 -48.91
N LYS A 177 44.44 13.95 -48.53
CA LYS A 177 45.59 13.69 -47.65
C LYS A 177 45.15 13.29 -46.23
N GLN A 178 44.16 13.98 -45.67
CA GLN A 178 43.56 13.67 -44.37
C GLN A 178 42.86 12.29 -44.40
N MET A 179 42.02 12.05 -45.41
CA MET A 179 41.40 10.74 -45.65
C MET A 179 42.44 9.62 -45.82
N ALA A 180 43.57 9.88 -46.50
CA ALA A 180 44.67 8.93 -46.62
C ALA A 180 45.44 8.67 -45.31
N GLN A 181 45.25 9.49 -44.27
CA GLN A 181 45.76 9.23 -42.91
C GLN A 181 44.73 8.48 -42.04
N ASP A 182 43.43 8.69 -42.29
CA ASP A 182 42.33 8.21 -41.42
C ASP A 182 41.62 6.92 -41.91
N MET A 183 41.99 6.37 -43.08
CA MET A 183 41.25 5.25 -43.71
C MET A 183 41.69 3.83 -43.34
N ASP A 184 40.80 3.11 -42.66
CA ASP A 184 40.49 1.71 -43.00
C ASP A 184 39.26 1.67 -43.94
N SER A 185 39.19 0.66 -44.79
CA SER A 185 38.08 0.26 -45.68
C SER A 185 37.85 1.01 -47.03
N LYS A 186 38.28 0.32 -48.09
CA LYS A 186 37.44 -0.14 -49.23
C LYS A 186 36.97 0.78 -50.37
N LYS A 187 36.97 2.13 -50.36
CA LYS A 187 36.25 2.89 -51.45
C LYS A 187 37.00 3.86 -52.39
N HIS A 188 38.12 4.50 -52.03
CA HIS A 188 38.55 5.75 -52.71
C HIS A 188 39.83 5.74 -53.58
N VAL A 189 40.27 4.58 -54.10
CA VAL A 189 41.50 4.52 -54.93
C VAL A 189 41.31 5.11 -56.34
N ASP A 190 40.16 4.85 -56.98
CA ASP A 190 39.91 5.30 -58.35
C ASP A 190 39.64 6.84 -58.42
N ASP A 191 39.03 7.42 -57.38
CA ASP A 191 38.82 8.87 -57.23
C ASP A 191 40.15 9.65 -57.20
N LEU A 192 41.18 9.11 -56.50
CA LEU A 192 42.50 9.72 -56.40
C LEU A 192 43.19 9.82 -57.76
N VAL A 193 43.03 8.82 -58.63
CA VAL A 193 43.62 8.82 -59.98
C VAL A 193 42.88 9.77 -60.92
N LEU A 194 41.56 9.95 -60.75
CA LEU A 194 40.79 10.94 -61.52
C LEU A 194 41.22 12.37 -61.13
N LYS A 195 41.24 12.66 -59.82
CA LYS A 195 41.60 14.00 -59.31
C LYS A 195 43.07 14.36 -59.55
N ALA A 196 43.97 13.38 -59.58
CA ALA A 196 45.35 13.61 -60.00
C ALA A 196 45.44 14.14 -61.45
N LYS A 197 44.59 13.68 -62.37
CA LYS A 197 44.53 14.18 -63.75
C LYS A 197 43.87 15.56 -63.86
N GLU A 198 42.90 15.86 -63.01
CA GLU A 198 42.30 17.21 -62.92
C GLU A 198 43.34 18.24 -62.44
N VAL A 199 44.18 17.86 -61.47
CA VAL A 199 45.34 18.67 -61.03
C VAL A 199 46.38 18.80 -62.14
N GLU A 200 46.72 17.72 -62.86
CA GLU A 200 47.71 17.75 -63.96
C GLU A 200 47.23 18.62 -65.16
N LYS A 201 45.91 18.66 -65.42
CA LYS A 201 45.27 19.61 -66.36
C LYS A 201 45.41 21.06 -65.89
N ALA A 202 45.05 21.34 -64.64
CA ALA A 202 45.15 22.69 -64.08
C ALA A 202 46.61 23.20 -64.04
N GLU A 203 47.58 22.34 -63.74
CA GLU A 203 49.02 22.68 -63.78
C GLU A 203 49.46 23.10 -65.20
N GLN A 204 48.92 22.47 -66.25
CA GLN A 204 49.22 22.83 -67.64
C GLN A 204 48.51 24.13 -68.09
N GLU A 205 47.32 24.44 -67.56
CA GLU A 205 46.60 25.70 -67.82
C GLU A 205 47.31 26.90 -67.17
N VAL A 206 47.77 26.76 -65.93
CA VAL A 206 48.65 27.74 -65.25
C VAL A 206 49.94 28.00 -66.04
N LYS A 207 50.54 26.94 -66.58
CA LYS A 207 51.78 27.01 -67.37
C LYS A 207 51.61 27.87 -68.63
N ASN A 208 50.45 27.77 -69.29
CA ASN A 208 50.09 28.59 -70.45
C ASN A 208 49.88 30.07 -70.04
N LEU A 209 49.17 30.34 -68.94
CA LEU A 209 48.94 31.70 -68.42
C LEU A 209 50.24 32.44 -68.06
N ILE A 210 51.19 31.75 -67.43
CA ILE A 210 52.55 32.28 -67.13
C ILE A 210 53.28 32.69 -68.42
N GLN A 211 53.02 32.01 -69.53
CA GLN A 211 53.65 32.32 -70.82
C GLN A 211 53.05 33.58 -71.47
N THR A 212 51.75 33.83 -71.27
CA THR A 212 51.07 35.09 -71.65
C THR A 212 51.58 36.29 -70.84
N ILE A 213 51.71 36.14 -69.52
CA ILE A 213 52.14 37.21 -68.58
C ILE A 213 53.55 37.74 -68.91
N LYS A 214 54.44 36.87 -69.44
CA LYS A 214 55.79 37.27 -69.87
C LYS A 214 55.82 38.21 -71.08
N GLY A 215 54.74 38.37 -71.82
CA GLY A 215 54.64 39.27 -72.98
C GLY A 215 54.25 40.72 -72.66
N LEU A 216 53.91 41.07 -71.41
CA LEU A 216 53.33 42.37 -71.06
C LEU A 216 54.38 43.48 -70.85
N THR A 217 54.05 44.69 -71.30
CA THR A 217 54.88 45.90 -71.10
C THR A 217 54.73 46.46 -69.68
N THR A 218 55.75 47.14 -69.16
CA THR A 218 55.79 47.64 -67.76
C THR A 218 54.58 48.49 -67.38
N LYS A 219 54.04 49.32 -68.30
CA LYS A 219 52.82 50.11 -68.07
C LYS A 219 51.61 49.20 -67.81
N GLN A 220 51.41 48.16 -68.61
CA GLN A 220 50.32 47.19 -68.44
C GLN A 220 50.47 46.41 -67.13
N LYS A 221 51.70 46.04 -66.73
CA LYS A 221 51.94 45.37 -65.43
C LYS A 221 51.44 46.24 -64.27
N ASN A 222 51.80 47.52 -64.29
CA ASN A 222 51.45 48.48 -63.25
C ASN A 222 49.94 48.79 -63.20
N GLU A 223 49.31 48.96 -64.35
CA GLU A 223 47.84 49.12 -64.46
C GLU A 223 47.10 47.90 -63.88
N THR A 224 47.57 46.68 -64.16
CA THR A 224 46.97 45.49 -63.58
C THR A 224 47.21 45.33 -62.08
N TYR A 225 48.42 45.61 -61.58
CA TYR A 225 48.70 45.57 -60.14
C TYR A 225 47.76 46.52 -59.37
N LEU A 226 47.53 47.73 -59.88
CA LEU A 226 46.63 48.71 -59.27
C LEU A 226 45.16 48.23 -59.30
N ASN A 227 44.71 47.67 -60.42
CA ASN A 227 43.36 47.11 -60.53
C ASN A 227 43.12 45.93 -59.56
N ASP A 228 44.08 45.02 -59.42
CA ASP A 228 43.89 43.85 -58.53
C ASP A 228 43.95 44.23 -57.04
N LEU A 229 44.84 45.16 -56.67
CA LEU A 229 44.84 45.79 -55.33
C LEU A 229 43.47 46.42 -55.01
N ASN A 230 42.97 47.27 -55.90
CA ASN A 230 41.67 47.94 -55.72
C ASN A 230 40.50 46.94 -55.65
N LYS A 231 40.52 45.89 -56.49
CA LYS A 231 39.53 44.81 -56.43
C LYS A 231 39.56 44.08 -55.08
N HIS A 232 40.74 43.85 -54.51
CA HIS A 232 40.86 43.20 -53.20
C HIS A 232 40.42 44.13 -52.04
N ILE A 233 40.67 45.44 -52.15
CA ILE A 233 40.11 46.45 -51.23
C ILE A 233 38.57 46.45 -51.30
N GLU A 234 37.99 46.49 -52.50
CA GLU A 234 36.55 46.51 -52.73
C GLU A 234 35.85 45.27 -52.15
N ILE A 235 36.33 44.07 -52.49
CA ILE A 235 35.76 42.79 -52.00
C ILE A 235 35.84 42.68 -50.47
N LEU A 236 36.93 43.14 -49.83
CA LEU A 236 37.04 43.09 -48.38
C LEU A 236 36.16 44.13 -47.70
N ASN A 237 36.06 45.35 -48.24
CA ASN A 237 35.15 46.36 -47.71
C ASN A 237 33.67 45.94 -47.89
N GLU A 238 33.31 45.27 -48.98
CA GLU A 238 31.99 44.63 -49.14
C GLU A 238 31.71 43.64 -48.00
N LYS A 239 32.69 42.80 -47.63
CA LYS A 239 32.57 41.84 -46.52
C LYS A 239 32.54 42.50 -45.15
N ILE A 240 33.28 43.58 -44.93
CA ILE A 240 33.20 44.38 -43.69
C ILE A 240 31.80 45.02 -43.55
N ASN A 241 31.26 45.58 -44.63
CA ASN A 241 29.90 46.16 -44.63
C ASN A 241 28.80 45.09 -44.46
N GLN A 242 29.01 43.87 -44.99
CA GLN A 242 28.13 42.72 -44.75
C GLN A 242 28.20 42.25 -43.29
N PHE A 243 29.40 42.22 -42.67
CA PHE A 243 29.59 41.86 -41.26
C PHE A 243 28.70 42.70 -40.32
N ASP A 244 28.64 44.02 -40.52
CA ASP A 244 27.96 44.91 -39.57
C ASP A 244 26.42 44.74 -39.58
N ASN A 245 25.89 43.96 -40.52
CA ASN A 245 24.48 43.59 -40.66
C ASN A 245 24.19 42.10 -40.38
N LEU A 246 25.21 41.28 -40.06
CA LEU A 246 25.08 39.81 -39.99
C LEU A 246 24.54 39.31 -38.65
N ASN A 247 23.22 39.05 -38.63
CA ASN A 247 22.53 38.44 -37.50
C ASN A 247 21.72 37.20 -37.91
N GLU A 248 22.43 36.24 -38.48
CA GLU A 248 21.88 35.04 -39.15
C GLU A 248 22.14 33.74 -38.37
N GLU A 249 21.63 32.64 -38.94
CA GLU A 249 21.75 31.26 -38.44
C GLU A 249 23.21 30.77 -38.40
N LEU A 250 23.55 29.81 -37.51
CA LEU A 250 24.92 29.31 -37.39
C LEU A 250 25.52 28.76 -38.69
N PRO A 251 24.80 27.98 -39.53
CA PRO A 251 25.35 27.52 -40.80
C PRO A 251 25.75 28.67 -41.73
N THR A 252 24.96 29.74 -41.80
CA THR A 252 25.23 30.89 -42.66
C THR A 252 26.36 31.75 -42.11
N LEU A 253 26.42 31.97 -40.79
CA LEU A 253 27.56 32.60 -40.12
C LEU A 253 28.87 31.83 -40.35
N GLU A 254 28.86 30.49 -40.26
CA GLU A 254 30.05 29.67 -40.51
C GLU A 254 30.50 29.70 -41.97
N LEU A 255 29.56 29.67 -42.93
CA LEU A 255 29.85 29.81 -44.36
C LEU A 255 30.39 31.21 -44.69
N PHE A 256 29.82 32.27 -44.11
CA PHE A 256 30.28 33.64 -44.31
C PHE A 256 31.69 33.85 -43.76
N VAL A 257 31.97 33.41 -42.52
CA VAL A 257 33.32 33.45 -41.93
C VAL A 257 34.33 32.76 -42.84
N LYS A 258 33.97 31.59 -43.39
CA LYS A 258 34.85 30.83 -44.26
C LYS A 258 35.12 31.54 -45.60
N ASP A 259 34.11 32.13 -46.22
CA ASP A 259 34.30 32.92 -47.44
C ASP A 259 35.16 34.16 -47.18
N PHE A 260 34.87 34.90 -46.09
CA PHE A 260 35.61 36.09 -45.69
C PHE A 260 37.09 35.76 -45.39
N GLU A 261 37.37 34.62 -44.72
CA GLU A 261 38.74 34.12 -44.56
C GLU A 261 39.44 33.84 -45.89
N ILE A 262 38.76 33.19 -46.85
CA ILE A 262 39.33 32.92 -48.18
C ILE A 262 39.65 34.23 -48.92
N LYS A 263 38.73 35.22 -48.89
CA LYS A 263 38.97 36.54 -49.50
C LYS A 263 40.13 37.28 -48.84
N ASN A 264 40.22 37.26 -47.51
CA ASN A 264 41.27 37.92 -46.73
C ASN A 264 42.65 37.26 -46.93
N ILE A 265 42.70 35.93 -47.01
CA ILE A 265 43.92 35.18 -47.36
C ILE A 265 44.40 35.53 -48.78
N ALA A 266 43.48 35.62 -49.75
CA ALA A 266 43.83 36.00 -51.12
C ALA A 266 44.40 37.43 -51.19
N ALA A 267 43.72 38.39 -50.55
CA ALA A 267 44.18 39.78 -50.42
C ALA A 267 45.58 39.87 -49.79
N LYS A 268 45.83 39.13 -48.70
CA LYS A 268 47.14 39.06 -48.06
C LYS A 268 48.21 38.43 -48.95
N GLY A 269 47.83 37.51 -49.84
CA GLY A 269 48.65 37.05 -50.95
C GLY A 269 49.08 38.20 -51.86
N THR A 270 48.13 38.99 -52.36
CA THR A 270 48.39 40.15 -53.24
C THR A 270 49.26 41.21 -52.55
N HIS A 271 49.01 41.55 -51.29
CA HIS A 271 49.82 42.53 -50.54
C HIS A 271 51.28 42.06 -50.36
N ASN A 272 51.48 40.83 -49.86
CA ASN A 272 52.80 40.23 -49.73
C ASN A 272 53.52 40.14 -51.09
N PHE A 273 52.77 39.86 -52.14
CA PHE A 273 53.30 39.78 -53.49
C PHE A 273 53.81 41.15 -53.99
N ILE A 274 53.05 42.24 -53.83
CA ILE A 274 53.51 43.59 -54.22
C ILE A 274 54.79 43.98 -53.46
N ASN A 275 54.87 43.67 -52.15
CA ASN A 275 56.07 43.89 -51.33
C ASN A 275 57.29 43.06 -51.77
N SER A 276 57.13 42.03 -52.61
CA SER A 276 58.23 41.22 -53.16
C SER A 276 58.87 41.82 -54.42
N ILE A 277 58.33 42.91 -54.96
CA ILE A 277 58.82 43.54 -56.18
C ILE A 277 60.05 44.41 -55.86
N THR A 278 61.20 44.06 -56.47
CA THR A 278 62.48 44.78 -56.32
C THR A 278 62.68 45.93 -57.31
N GLU A 279 61.68 46.20 -58.16
CA GLU A 279 61.65 47.30 -59.14
C GLU A 279 60.88 48.50 -58.55
N THR A 280 61.30 49.73 -58.84
CA THR A 280 60.65 50.94 -58.30
C THR A 280 59.22 51.08 -58.83
N LEU A 281 58.23 50.86 -57.97
CA LEU A 281 56.81 50.98 -58.30
C LEU A 281 56.32 52.44 -58.26
N PRO A 282 55.31 52.79 -59.08
CA PRO A 282 54.55 54.04 -58.95
C PRO A 282 53.92 54.24 -57.57
N SER A 283 53.83 55.50 -57.14
CA SER A 283 53.23 55.95 -55.87
C SER A 283 51.80 55.44 -55.65
N GLU A 284 51.03 55.34 -56.72
CA GLU A 284 49.61 54.95 -56.71
C GLU A 284 49.46 53.49 -56.27
N ILE A 285 50.40 52.62 -56.68
CA ILE A 285 50.44 51.20 -56.31
C ILE A 285 50.88 51.04 -54.87
N MET A 286 51.89 51.80 -54.43
CA MET A 286 52.34 51.78 -53.03
C MET A 286 51.23 52.23 -52.07
N ASN A 287 50.53 53.31 -52.41
CA ASN A 287 49.41 53.82 -51.61
C ASN A 287 48.22 52.84 -51.59
N ALA A 288 47.88 52.22 -52.72
CA ALA A 288 46.85 51.19 -52.77
C ALA A 288 47.26 49.93 -51.97
N ASN A 289 48.55 49.59 -51.94
CA ASN A 289 49.05 48.43 -51.22
C ASN A 289 49.05 48.61 -49.69
N GLU A 290 49.32 49.81 -49.18
CA GLU A 290 49.14 50.14 -47.76
C GLU A 290 47.65 50.19 -47.36
N ASN A 291 46.78 50.78 -48.19
CA ASN A 291 45.33 50.74 -47.97
C ASN A 291 44.81 49.29 -47.91
N LEU A 292 45.29 48.41 -48.81
CA LEU A 292 44.97 46.99 -48.75
C LEU A 292 45.45 46.33 -47.45
N LYS A 293 46.62 46.71 -46.91
CA LYS A 293 47.13 46.21 -45.63
C LYS A 293 46.17 46.52 -44.48
N ASP A 294 45.72 47.76 -44.39
CA ASP A 294 44.85 48.21 -43.31
C ASP A 294 43.46 47.55 -43.40
N VAL A 295 42.95 47.34 -44.63
CA VAL A 295 41.70 46.59 -44.89
C VAL A 295 41.85 45.09 -44.57
N ILE A 296 43.03 44.48 -44.79
CA ILE A 296 43.35 43.10 -44.37
C ILE A 296 43.37 42.98 -42.84
N GLU A 297 43.97 43.95 -42.13
CA GLU A 297 44.02 43.93 -40.67
C GLU A 297 42.63 44.09 -40.04
N ASN A 298 41.83 45.04 -40.55
CA ASN A 298 40.41 45.20 -40.16
C ASN A 298 39.60 43.92 -40.44
N SER A 299 39.71 43.36 -41.66
CA SER A 299 39.06 42.09 -42.03
C SER A 299 39.43 40.95 -41.08
N SER A 300 40.72 40.85 -40.71
CA SER A 300 41.22 39.82 -39.79
C SER A 300 40.61 39.95 -38.39
N GLN A 301 40.40 41.18 -37.91
CA GLN A 301 39.74 41.44 -36.62
C GLN A 301 38.23 41.16 -36.68
N LYS A 302 37.53 41.58 -37.74
CA LYS A 302 36.10 41.27 -37.96
C LYS A 302 35.84 39.75 -38.06
N ILE A 303 36.71 38.99 -38.73
CA ILE A 303 36.67 37.52 -38.78
C ILE A 303 36.80 36.91 -37.38
N LYS A 304 37.71 37.43 -36.55
CA LYS A 304 37.92 36.98 -35.16
C LYS A 304 36.69 37.28 -34.28
N GLU A 305 36.03 38.42 -34.48
CA GLU A 305 34.78 38.80 -33.81
C GLU A 305 33.63 37.86 -34.18
N LEU A 306 33.45 37.50 -35.46
CA LEU A 306 32.46 36.49 -35.86
C LEU A 306 32.73 35.12 -35.25
N LYS A 307 33.99 34.68 -35.20
CA LYS A 307 34.37 33.41 -34.55
C LYS A 307 34.06 33.43 -33.06
N ALA A 308 34.24 34.57 -32.37
CA ALA A 308 33.79 34.74 -31.00
C ALA A 308 32.26 34.70 -30.86
N LYS A 309 31.50 35.39 -31.74
CA LYS A 309 30.02 35.36 -31.78
C LYS A 309 29.49 33.93 -31.94
N ILE A 310 30.01 33.18 -32.92
CA ILE A 310 29.67 31.77 -33.18
C ILE A 310 29.95 30.88 -31.97
N ASN A 311 31.12 31.01 -31.34
CA ASN A 311 31.50 30.20 -30.18
C ASN A 311 30.66 30.53 -28.93
N ASN A 312 30.34 31.82 -28.72
CA ASN A 312 29.49 32.24 -27.60
C ASN A 312 28.06 31.70 -27.74
N ILE A 313 27.45 31.74 -28.94
CA ILE A 313 26.12 31.17 -29.20
C ILE A 313 26.10 29.67 -28.86
N LYS A 314 27.10 28.91 -29.34
CA LYS A 314 27.21 27.47 -29.07
C LYS A 314 27.43 27.18 -27.58
N SER A 315 28.36 27.88 -26.95
CA SER A 315 28.69 27.65 -25.54
C SER A 315 27.54 27.99 -24.61
N ASP A 316 26.75 29.04 -24.89
CA ASP A 316 25.56 29.37 -24.10
C ASP A 316 24.50 28.27 -24.20
N ILE A 317 24.20 27.79 -25.41
CA ILE A 317 23.26 26.67 -25.61
C ILE A 317 23.76 25.39 -24.93
N ASP A 318 25.03 25.01 -25.13
CA ASP A 318 25.61 23.80 -24.51
C ASP A 318 25.65 23.90 -22.98
N ASN A 319 25.93 25.08 -22.40
CA ASN A 319 25.89 25.30 -20.95
C ASN A 319 24.48 25.18 -20.37
N GLN A 320 23.46 25.74 -21.05
CA GLN A 320 22.07 25.62 -20.61
C GLN A 320 21.56 24.17 -20.70
N LEU A 321 21.98 23.41 -21.72
CA LEU A 321 21.71 21.96 -21.81
C LEU A 321 22.34 21.17 -20.66
N ILE A 322 23.58 21.50 -20.26
CA ILE A 322 24.27 20.86 -19.14
C ILE A 322 23.54 21.16 -17.82
N LEU A 323 23.16 22.42 -17.58
CA LEU A 323 22.44 22.83 -16.37
C LEU A 323 21.08 22.11 -16.24
N LEU A 324 20.30 22.04 -17.31
CA LEU A 324 19.02 21.32 -17.32
C LEU A 324 19.20 19.82 -17.10
N ASN A 325 20.24 19.19 -17.67
CA ASN A 325 20.55 17.79 -17.40
C ASN A 325 20.93 17.56 -15.92
N GLN A 326 21.61 18.51 -15.27
CA GLN A 326 21.92 18.42 -13.83
C GLN A 326 20.65 18.55 -12.97
N LEU A 327 19.76 19.50 -13.30
CA LEU A 327 18.48 19.66 -12.61
C LEU A 327 17.59 18.42 -12.74
N GLN A 328 17.58 17.77 -13.90
CA GLN A 328 16.89 16.49 -14.12
C GLN A 328 17.45 15.36 -13.26
N ASN A 329 18.76 15.14 -13.29
CA ASN A 329 19.41 14.09 -12.49
C ASN A 329 19.12 14.28 -10.98
N ASN A 330 19.13 15.53 -10.50
CA ASN A 330 18.79 15.86 -9.10
C ASN A 330 17.32 15.55 -8.78
N SER A 331 16.40 15.89 -9.69
CA SER A 331 14.96 15.64 -9.57
C SER A 331 14.65 14.14 -9.57
N GLU A 332 15.23 13.39 -10.51
CA GLU A 332 15.14 11.93 -10.58
C GLU A 332 15.73 11.26 -9.31
N SER A 333 16.88 11.73 -8.81
CA SER A 333 17.49 11.21 -7.57
C SER A 333 16.59 11.42 -6.35
N LYS A 334 15.96 12.60 -6.20
CA LYS A 334 14.98 12.88 -5.14
C LYS A 334 13.77 11.97 -5.24
N ILE A 335 13.13 11.89 -6.42
CA ILE A 335 11.94 11.07 -6.65
C ILE A 335 12.23 9.60 -6.38
N ASN A 336 13.36 9.08 -6.83
CA ASN A 336 13.74 7.69 -6.61
C ASN A 336 13.99 7.37 -5.13
N SER A 337 14.62 8.29 -4.38
CA SER A 337 14.96 8.10 -2.96
C SER A 337 13.84 8.38 -1.96
N THR A 338 12.78 9.10 -2.34
CA THR A 338 11.67 9.48 -1.45
C THR A 338 10.37 8.72 -1.72
N GLU A 339 9.59 8.48 -0.67
CA GLU A 339 8.15 8.14 -0.75
C GLU A 339 7.27 9.24 -0.11
N ASN A 340 7.85 10.40 0.25
CA ASN A 340 7.10 11.50 0.84
C ASN A 340 6.21 12.18 -0.22
N PHE A 341 4.89 12.16 0.01
CA PHE A 341 3.88 12.71 -0.90
C PHE A 341 4.11 14.19 -1.25
N GLU A 342 4.51 15.04 -0.30
CA GLU A 342 4.68 16.48 -0.53
C GLU A 342 5.92 16.77 -1.40
N ILE A 343 7.03 16.04 -1.16
CA ILE A 343 8.23 16.13 -2.01
C ILE A 343 7.94 15.63 -3.43
N LEU A 344 7.15 14.57 -3.58
CA LEU A 344 6.73 14.05 -4.88
C LEU A 344 5.77 15.02 -5.63
N VAL A 345 4.89 15.72 -4.90
CA VAL A 345 4.08 16.82 -5.45
C VAL A 345 4.99 17.95 -5.95
N GLU A 346 5.99 18.35 -5.14
CA GLU A 346 6.90 19.43 -5.49
C GLU A 346 7.70 19.10 -6.76
N GLU A 347 8.38 17.95 -6.81
CA GLU A 347 9.19 17.54 -7.95
C GLU A 347 8.38 17.32 -9.24
N PHE A 348 7.13 16.82 -9.13
CA PHE A 348 6.20 16.77 -10.26
C PHE A 348 5.92 18.17 -10.83
N ASN A 349 5.66 19.15 -9.96
CA ASN A 349 5.40 20.53 -10.39
C ASN A 349 6.67 21.20 -10.95
N GLN A 350 7.83 20.99 -10.33
CA GLN A 350 9.12 21.49 -10.84
C GLN A 350 9.45 20.90 -12.23
N SER A 351 9.23 19.60 -12.44
CA SER A 351 9.49 18.94 -13.72
C SER A 351 8.59 19.47 -14.85
N ASN A 352 7.30 19.69 -14.58
CA ASN A 352 6.40 20.36 -15.53
C ASN A 352 6.87 21.80 -15.83
N ASN A 353 7.29 22.57 -14.82
CA ASN A 353 7.80 23.93 -14.99
C ASN A 353 9.07 24.00 -15.85
N ARG A 354 10.01 23.04 -15.68
CA ARG A 354 11.20 22.92 -16.54
C ARG A 354 10.81 22.60 -17.98
N LEU A 355 9.88 21.66 -18.17
CA LEU A 355 9.39 21.24 -19.49
C LEU A 355 8.71 22.38 -20.27
N SER A 356 7.77 23.11 -19.65
CA SER A 356 7.02 24.20 -20.31
C SER A 356 7.74 25.56 -20.29
N GLY A 357 8.71 25.75 -19.41
CA GLY A 357 9.42 27.01 -19.23
C GLY A 357 10.81 27.03 -19.84
N GLU A 358 11.75 26.33 -19.20
CA GLU A 358 13.18 26.44 -19.47
C GLU A 358 13.58 25.66 -20.72
N ILE A 359 13.13 24.41 -20.84
CA ILE A 359 13.36 23.53 -21.99
C ILE A 359 12.71 24.13 -23.24
N GLN A 360 11.49 24.68 -23.15
CA GLN A 360 10.83 25.32 -24.30
C GLN A 360 11.59 26.57 -24.78
N LYS A 361 12.06 27.44 -23.88
CA LYS A 361 12.90 28.60 -24.24
C LYS A 361 14.20 28.17 -24.95
N LEU A 362 14.87 27.15 -24.42
CA LEU A 362 16.11 26.64 -25.00
C LEU A 362 15.87 25.96 -26.36
N ASN A 363 14.77 25.21 -26.52
CA ASN A 363 14.40 24.60 -27.80
C ASN A 363 14.10 25.66 -28.87
N ASN A 364 13.43 26.75 -28.52
CA ASN A 364 13.21 27.89 -29.42
C ASN A 364 14.56 28.50 -29.85
N LYS A 365 15.49 28.70 -28.92
CA LYS A 365 16.84 29.25 -29.21
C LYS A 365 17.69 28.30 -30.07
N ILE A 366 17.62 27.00 -29.85
CA ILE A 366 18.27 25.98 -30.70
C ILE A 366 17.73 26.04 -32.13
N SER A 367 16.42 26.28 -32.27
CA SER A 367 15.74 26.41 -33.57
C SER A 367 16.11 27.71 -34.28
N GLU A 368 16.12 28.84 -33.56
CA GLU A 368 16.52 30.17 -34.04
C GLU A 368 17.92 30.16 -34.67
N PHE A 369 18.90 29.57 -34.00
CA PHE A 369 20.29 29.48 -34.50
C PHE A 369 20.56 28.25 -35.37
N LYS A 370 19.57 27.36 -35.57
CA LYS A 370 19.69 26.02 -36.21
C LYS A 370 20.90 25.20 -35.73
N TYR A 371 21.11 25.11 -34.42
CA TYR A 371 22.26 24.36 -33.88
C TYR A 371 21.98 22.85 -33.86
N GLU A 372 22.18 22.17 -34.99
CA GLU A 372 21.84 20.74 -35.17
C GLU A 372 22.34 19.82 -34.04
N LYS A 373 23.58 20.03 -33.55
CA LYS A 373 24.19 19.24 -32.47
C LYS A 373 23.50 19.34 -31.11
N ALA A 374 22.62 20.33 -30.93
CA ALA A 374 21.82 20.51 -29.73
C ALA A 374 20.42 19.87 -29.84
N ILE A 375 19.93 19.56 -31.05
CA ILE A 375 18.58 19.04 -31.28
C ILE A 375 18.38 17.66 -30.62
N GLU A 376 19.35 16.75 -30.74
CA GLU A 376 19.29 15.44 -30.08
C GLU A 376 19.30 15.59 -28.55
N LYS A 377 20.11 16.52 -28.02
CA LYS A 377 20.24 16.77 -26.58
C LYS A 377 18.95 17.33 -25.99
N ILE A 378 18.32 18.33 -26.60
CA ILE A 378 17.08 18.94 -26.09
C ILE A 378 15.89 17.96 -26.19
N ASN A 379 15.81 17.16 -27.25
CA ASN A 379 14.80 16.10 -27.36
C ASN A 379 14.95 15.05 -26.25
N LYS A 380 16.18 14.69 -25.87
CA LYS A 380 16.42 13.79 -24.74
C LYS A 380 15.98 14.41 -23.40
N LEU A 381 16.24 15.70 -23.17
CA LEU A 381 15.75 16.42 -21.99
C LEU A 381 14.20 16.45 -21.92
N ILE A 382 13.53 16.59 -23.06
CA ILE A 382 12.06 16.57 -23.16
C ILE A 382 11.50 15.20 -22.73
N GLU A 383 12.05 14.09 -23.23
CA GLU A 383 11.60 12.75 -22.85
C GLU A 383 11.95 12.40 -21.39
N ASN A 384 13.07 12.93 -20.87
CA ASN A 384 13.43 12.78 -19.46
C ASN A 384 12.39 13.43 -18.52
N GLU A 385 11.96 14.69 -18.72
CA GLU A 385 10.94 15.30 -17.84
C GLU A 385 9.59 14.55 -17.92
N LYS A 386 9.21 14.04 -19.11
CA LYS A 386 8.03 13.17 -19.25
C LYS A 386 8.16 11.91 -18.42
N SER A 387 9.34 11.29 -18.38
CA SER A 387 9.61 10.13 -17.52
C SER A 387 9.56 10.52 -16.03
N ILE A 388 10.17 11.63 -15.64
CA ILE A 388 10.21 12.16 -14.25
C ILE A 388 8.79 12.44 -13.74
N THR A 389 7.97 13.16 -14.49
CA THR A 389 6.55 13.44 -14.14
C THR A 389 5.72 12.15 -14.03
N ILE A 390 5.90 11.19 -14.94
CA ILE A 390 5.19 9.90 -14.89
C ILE A 390 5.59 9.10 -13.64
N ILE A 391 6.89 9.02 -13.29
CA ILE A 391 7.38 8.28 -12.12
C ILE A 391 6.89 8.94 -10.82
N ALA A 392 6.97 10.26 -10.71
CA ALA A 392 6.45 11.00 -9.55
C ALA A 392 4.94 10.76 -9.37
N LEU A 393 4.14 10.86 -10.44
CA LEU A 393 2.71 10.59 -10.39
C LEU A 393 2.40 9.13 -10.02
N GLN A 394 3.20 8.16 -10.47
CA GLN A 394 3.05 6.75 -10.10
C GLN A 394 3.34 6.50 -8.62
N LYS A 395 4.39 7.11 -8.04
CA LYS A 395 4.63 7.04 -6.58
C LYS A 395 3.50 7.69 -5.79
N LEU A 396 3.02 8.87 -6.22
CA LEU A 396 1.86 9.54 -5.61
C LEU A 396 0.60 8.67 -5.63
N LYS A 397 0.33 7.95 -6.73
CA LYS A 397 -0.78 6.97 -6.77
C LYS A 397 -0.57 5.86 -5.75
N ASN A 398 0.63 5.27 -5.69
CA ASN A 398 0.92 4.18 -4.76
C ASN A 398 0.73 4.60 -3.28
N ASP A 399 1.14 5.80 -2.88
CA ASP A 399 0.87 6.33 -1.53
C ASP A 399 -0.65 6.41 -1.23
N VAL A 400 -1.46 6.92 -2.16
CA VAL A 400 -2.92 6.98 -1.96
C VAL A 400 -3.55 5.59 -1.96
N LEU A 401 -3.04 4.64 -2.75
CA LEU A 401 -3.49 3.23 -2.70
C LEU A 401 -3.10 2.53 -1.39
N ILE A 402 -1.92 2.83 -0.82
CA ILE A 402 -1.54 2.34 0.51
C ILE A 402 -2.50 2.92 1.56
N HIS A 403 -2.75 4.23 1.53
CA HIS A 403 -3.68 4.91 2.44
C HIS A 403 -5.12 4.35 2.33
N LEU A 404 -5.56 4.02 1.10
CA LEU A 404 -6.83 3.36 0.83
C LEU A 404 -6.88 1.91 1.36
N SER A 405 -5.78 1.17 1.27
CA SER A 405 -5.71 -0.19 1.80
C SER A 405 -5.95 -0.20 3.32
N THR A 406 -5.31 0.72 4.06
CA THR A 406 -5.42 0.93 5.51
C THR A 406 -6.71 1.61 5.98
N ALA A 407 -7.63 1.94 5.08
CA ALA A 407 -8.94 2.50 5.42
C ALA A 407 -9.91 1.37 5.83
N ASP A 408 -9.70 0.79 7.02
CA ASP A 408 -10.32 -0.48 7.44
C ASP A 408 -11.86 -0.48 7.56
N ASN A 409 -12.51 0.69 7.60
CA ASN A 409 -13.97 0.79 7.75
C ASN A 409 -14.72 0.95 6.42
N LEU A 410 -14.00 1.21 5.31
CA LEU A 410 -14.63 1.32 3.98
C LEU A 410 -15.05 -0.03 3.42
N SER A 411 -16.20 -0.08 2.76
CA SER A 411 -16.69 -1.26 2.05
C SER A 411 -15.80 -1.61 0.85
N ASN A 412 -15.91 -2.84 0.34
CA ASN A 412 -15.15 -3.27 -0.84
C ASN A 412 -15.52 -2.45 -2.08
N GLU A 413 -16.79 -2.06 -2.20
CA GLU A 413 -17.34 -1.24 -3.28
C GLU A 413 -16.78 0.19 -3.19
N GLN A 414 -16.78 0.80 -1.98
CA GLN A 414 -16.15 2.09 -1.73
C GLN A 414 -14.63 2.06 -2.04
N LYS A 415 -13.93 0.98 -1.67
CA LYS A 415 -12.51 0.80 -2.00
C LYS A 415 -12.28 0.63 -3.50
N GLN A 416 -13.18 -0.05 -4.24
CA GLN A 416 -13.11 -0.15 -5.70
C GLN A 416 -13.34 1.21 -6.38
N GLU A 417 -14.32 1.99 -5.91
CA GLU A 417 -14.61 3.32 -6.46
C GLU A 417 -13.43 4.29 -6.23
N PHE A 418 -12.89 4.36 -5.01
CA PHE A 418 -11.70 5.17 -4.75
C PHE A 418 -10.46 4.68 -5.52
N ASN A 419 -10.26 3.36 -5.70
CA ASN A 419 -9.19 2.84 -6.54
C ASN A 419 -9.33 3.32 -7.99
N ALA A 420 -10.53 3.28 -8.56
CA ALA A 420 -10.80 3.81 -9.90
C ALA A 420 -10.56 5.33 -9.99
N GLN A 421 -10.87 6.10 -8.94
CA GLN A 421 -10.53 7.53 -8.89
C GLN A 421 -9.01 7.77 -8.87
N VAL A 422 -8.24 6.98 -8.10
CA VAL A 422 -6.76 7.06 -8.05
C VAL A 422 -6.13 6.64 -9.39
N GLU A 423 -6.64 5.60 -10.03
CA GLU A 423 -6.20 5.17 -11.36
C GLU A 423 -6.45 6.24 -12.42
N ASN A 424 -7.60 6.92 -12.40
CA ASN A 424 -7.94 7.98 -13.35
C ASN A 424 -7.29 9.35 -13.06
N ALA A 425 -6.77 9.58 -11.85
CA ALA A 425 -6.14 10.86 -11.51
C ALA A 425 -4.90 11.14 -12.38
N THR A 426 -4.79 12.37 -12.90
CA THR A 426 -3.69 12.85 -13.74
C THR A 426 -2.79 13.87 -13.03
N THR A 427 -3.20 14.38 -11.86
CA THR A 427 -2.43 15.39 -11.12
C THR A 427 -2.28 15.08 -9.62
N PRO A 428 -1.19 15.56 -8.97
CA PRO A 428 -1.03 15.44 -7.52
C PRO A 428 -2.15 16.10 -6.70
N GLN A 429 -2.77 17.16 -7.24
CA GLN A 429 -3.86 17.88 -6.58
C GLN A 429 -5.14 17.03 -6.52
N GLN A 430 -5.44 16.26 -7.58
CA GLN A 430 -6.53 15.26 -7.56
C GLN A 430 -6.25 14.17 -6.53
N LEU A 431 -5.03 13.63 -6.50
CA LEU A 431 -4.62 12.60 -5.53
C LEU A 431 -4.69 13.10 -4.08
N SER A 432 -4.28 14.34 -3.82
CA SER A 432 -4.38 14.98 -2.49
C SER A 432 -5.83 15.15 -2.05
N LYS A 433 -6.74 15.48 -2.98
CA LYS A 433 -8.19 15.54 -2.73
C LYS A 433 -8.72 14.14 -2.40
N ILE A 434 -8.43 13.14 -3.24
CA ILE A 434 -8.88 11.75 -3.04
C ILE A 434 -8.38 11.19 -1.70
N LYS A 435 -7.12 11.42 -1.30
CA LYS A 435 -6.59 10.98 0.01
C LYS A 435 -7.37 11.57 1.20
N LYS A 436 -7.88 12.80 1.08
CA LYS A 436 -8.75 13.43 2.08
C LYS A 436 -10.18 12.85 2.07
N GLU A 437 -10.73 12.58 0.88
CA GLU A 437 -12.07 11.99 0.73
C GLU A 437 -12.14 10.54 1.24
N ILE A 438 -11.08 9.74 1.02
CA ILE A 438 -10.88 8.42 1.62
C ILE A 438 -10.88 8.53 3.15
N SER A 439 -10.12 9.48 3.69
CA SER A 439 -9.99 9.68 5.15
C SER A 439 -11.33 10.05 5.79
N LEU A 440 -12.05 11.02 5.19
CA LEU A 440 -13.38 11.44 5.64
C LEU A 440 -14.39 10.29 5.60
N SER A 441 -14.41 9.53 4.51
CA SER A 441 -15.35 8.42 4.33
C SER A 441 -15.07 7.28 5.31
N ASN A 442 -13.79 6.93 5.53
CA ASN A 442 -13.39 5.93 6.53
C ASN A 442 -13.79 6.35 7.96
N SER A 443 -13.65 7.64 8.28
CA SER A 443 -14.15 8.20 9.55
C SER A 443 -15.67 8.10 9.67
N LYS A 444 -16.42 8.45 8.61
CA LYS A 444 -17.90 8.30 8.60
C LYS A 444 -18.32 6.85 8.84
N GLU A 445 -17.78 5.89 8.08
CA GLU A 445 -18.15 4.47 8.24
C GLU A 445 -17.78 3.94 9.63
N LYS A 446 -16.65 4.37 10.21
CA LYS A 446 -16.33 4.03 11.60
C LYS A 446 -17.42 4.54 12.56
N VAL A 447 -17.80 5.82 12.49
CA VAL A 447 -18.78 6.40 13.43
C VAL A 447 -20.19 5.85 13.20
N LYS A 448 -20.57 5.54 11.96
CA LYS A 448 -21.81 4.79 11.65
C LYS A 448 -21.80 3.41 12.31
N LYS A 449 -20.68 2.69 12.21
CA LYS A 449 -20.51 1.37 12.83
C LYS A 449 -20.55 1.46 14.36
N ASP A 450 -19.81 2.39 14.97
CA ASP A 450 -19.86 2.63 16.41
C ASP A 450 -21.31 2.94 16.86
N THR A 451 -22.06 3.73 16.09
CA THR A 451 -23.46 4.08 16.34
C THR A 451 -24.39 2.86 16.30
N ASN A 452 -24.20 1.95 15.34
CA ASN A 452 -25.01 0.74 15.24
C ASN A 452 -24.61 -0.33 16.26
N ASP A 453 -23.32 -0.66 16.33
CA ASP A 453 -22.79 -1.84 17.03
C ASP A 453 -22.47 -1.56 18.51
N ILE A 454 -21.85 -0.40 18.81
CA ILE A 454 -21.32 -0.10 20.15
C ILE A 454 -22.34 0.67 20.99
N PHE A 455 -23.03 1.65 20.41
CA PHE A 455 -23.94 2.54 21.15
C PHE A 455 -25.32 1.89 21.43
N VAL A 456 -25.31 0.76 22.14
CA VAL A 456 -26.49 -0.09 22.44
C VAL A 456 -27.55 0.54 23.35
N LEU A 457 -27.25 1.67 24.02
CA LEU A 457 -28.19 2.40 24.87
C LEU A 457 -28.92 3.55 24.13
N PHE A 458 -28.81 3.62 22.80
CA PHE A 458 -29.57 4.56 21.96
C PHE A 458 -30.78 3.84 21.33
N ASN A 459 -31.94 4.49 21.36
CA ASN A 459 -33.13 4.00 20.65
C ASN A 459 -32.96 4.15 19.11
N SER A 460 -33.82 3.47 18.35
CA SER A 460 -33.72 3.41 16.88
C SER A 460 -33.90 4.76 16.19
N GLU A 461 -34.74 5.65 16.74
CA GLU A 461 -34.98 6.98 16.20
C GLU A 461 -33.74 7.87 16.34
N PHE A 462 -33.14 7.92 17.53
CA PHE A 462 -31.91 8.67 17.77
C PHE A 462 -30.73 8.11 16.95
N LYS A 463 -30.61 6.78 16.81
CA LYS A 463 -29.62 6.18 15.91
C LYS A 463 -29.82 6.63 14.46
N GLN A 464 -31.05 6.58 13.93
CA GLN A 464 -31.30 6.98 12.54
C GLN A 464 -30.99 8.47 12.30
N ASN A 465 -31.36 9.35 13.24
CA ASN A 465 -31.02 10.78 13.15
C ASN A 465 -29.50 11.00 13.21
N SER A 466 -28.79 10.30 14.10
CA SER A 466 -27.33 10.35 14.20
C SER A 466 -26.64 9.87 12.91
N LEU A 467 -27.12 8.77 12.32
CA LEU A 467 -26.62 8.25 11.03
C LEU A 467 -26.81 9.28 9.90
N ASN A 468 -27.95 9.97 9.88
CA ASN A 468 -28.20 11.05 8.92
C ASN A 468 -27.24 12.25 9.15
N GLU A 469 -26.92 12.62 10.38
CA GLU A 469 -25.94 13.68 10.68
C GLU A 469 -24.53 13.30 10.23
N ILE A 470 -24.10 12.05 10.49
CA ILE A 470 -22.80 11.51 10.05
C ILE A 470 -22.71 11.52 8.52
N GLU A 471 -23.78 11.13 7.82
CA GLU A 471 -23.81 11.15 6.35
C GLU A 471 -23.73 12.59 5.79
N ASN A 472 -24.43 13.54 6.41
CA ASN A 472 -24.40 14.94 5.98
C ASN A 472 -23.11 15.70 6.36
N ALA A 473 -22.23 15.13 7.17
CA ALA A 473 -20.96 15.78 7.54
C ALA A 473 -20.06 15.99 6.30
N THR A 474 -19.58 17.22 6.11
CA THR A 474 -18.83 17.66 4.92
C THR A 474 -17.31 17.61 5.08
N ASN A 475 -16.82 17.43 6.30
CA ASN A 475 -15.40 17.47 6.65
C ASN A 475 -15.12 16.70 7.95
N GLN A 476 -13.84 16.46 8.24
CA GLN A 476 -13.41 15.63 9.37
C GLN A 476 -13.80 16.26 10.73
N GLU A 477 -13.69 17.57 10.90
CA GLU A 477 -14.04 18.27 12.15
C GLU A 477 -15.52 18.06 12.52
N GLN A 478 -16.41 18.07 11.53
CA GLN A 478 -17.83 17.75 11.74
C GLN A 478 -18.04 16.29 12.18
N VAL A 479 -17.34 15.33 11.56
CA VAL A 479 -17.41 13.91 11.97
C VAL A 479 -16.85 13.70 13.38
N ASP A 480 -15.70 14.29 13.69
CA ASP A 480 -15.05 14.19 15.02
C ASP A 480 -15.95 14.78 16.12
N LYS A 481 -16.61 15.91 15.83
CA LYS A 481 -17.56 16.55 16.74
C LYS A 481 -18.78 15.66 17.01
N ILE A 482 -19.39 15.09 15.97
CA ILE A 482 -20.52 14.16 16.10
C ILE A 482 -20.08 12.91 16.88
N ALA A 483 -18.95 12.30 16.51
CA ALA A 483 -18.39 11.13 17.20
C ALA A 483 -18.19 11.38 18.69
N LYS A 484 -17.66 12.55 19.06
CA LYS A 484 -17.53 12.96 20.46
C LYS A 484 -18.88 13.11 21.14
N GLN A 485 -19.83 13.83 20.55
CA GLN A 485 -21.17 14.04 21.14
C GLN A 485 -21.90 12.71 21.41
N LEU A 486 -21.79 11.75 20.48
CA LEU A 486 -22.36 10.41 20.65
C LEU A 486 -21.63 9.61 21.74
N ASN A 487 -20.28 9.63 21.76
CA ASN A 487 -19.51 8.92 22.77
C ASN A 487 -19.74 9.48 24.20
N ASP A 488 -19.75 10.81 24.36
CA ASP A 488 -20.01 11.48 25.64
C ASP A 488 -21.42 11.13 26.17
N LEU A 489 -22.44 11.13 25.29
CA LEU A 489 -23.80 10.68 25.64
C LEU A 489 -23.87 9.19 25.97
N HIS A 490 -23.17 8.34 25.21
CA HIS A 490 -23.16 6.90 25.42
C HIS A 490 -22.57 6.53 26.79
N ASN A 491 -21.42 7.10 27.13
CA ASN A 491 -20.75 6.84 28.41
C ASN A 491 -21.61 7.35 29.59
N ASN A 492 -22.17 8.56 29.50
CA ASN A 492 -23.07 9.08 30.53
C ASN A 492 -24.34 8.22 30.71
N LYS A 493 -24.90 7.62 29.63
CA LYS A 493 -25.97 6.61 29.75
C LYS A 493 -25.49 5.32 30.42
N GLN A 494 -24.27 4.84 30.15
CA GLN A 494 -23.72 3.66 30.84
C GLN A 494 -23.55 3.93 32.33
N ASP A 495 -22.92 5.04 32.70
CA ASP A 495 -22.67 5.43 34.09
C ASP A 495 -23.98 5.59 34.87
N ALA A 496 -24.97 6.28 34.31
CA ALA A 496 -26.28 6.47 34.94
C ALA A 496 -27.03 5.13 35.14
N LYS A 497 -26.97 4.22 34.14
CA LYS A 497 -27.54 2.87 34.25
C LYS A 497 -26.83 2.03 35.30
N ALA A 498 -25.50 2.07 35.34
CA ALA A 498 -24.69 1.35 36.32
C ALA A 498 -24.99 1.83 37.75
N LYS A 499 -25.09 3.15 37.96
CA LYS A 499 -25.44 3.74 39.25
C LYS A 499 -26.83 3.30 39.73
N ILE A 500 -27.85 3.41 38.88
CA ILE A 500 -29.23 3.01 39.21
C ILE A 500 -29.32 1.52 39.57
N ASN A 501 -28.61 0.65 38.84
CA ASN A 501 -28.62 -0.78 39.14
C ASN A 501 -27.90 -1.11 40.46
N ASN A 502 -26.69 -0.57 40.65
CA ASN A 502 -25.74 -1.05 41.64
C ASN A 502 -25.78 -0.30 42.98
N GLU A 503 -26.21 0.96 43.01
CA GLU A 503 -26.19 1.80 44.22
C GLU A 503 -27.59 2.02 44.83
N PHE A 504 -28.65 2.01 44.03
CA PHE A 504 -30.00 2.39 44.49
C PHE A 504 -30.76 1.20 45.10
N ASN A 505 -30.40 0.85 46.34
CA ASN A 505 -30.85 -0.35 47.06
C ASN A 505 -32.24 -0.26 47.70
N HIS A 506 -32.94 0.88 47.62
CA HIS A 506 -34.33 1.06 48.08
C HIS A 506 -35.33 1.29 46.93
N ILE A 507 -34.85 1.27 45.67
CA ILE A 507 -35.68 1.33 44.47
C ILE A 507 -35.89 -0.10 43.95
N SER A 508 -37.14 -0.50 43.71
CA SER A 508 -37.47 -1.84 43.18
C SER A 508 -37.05 -1.99 41.72
N ASP A 509 -36.80 -3.22 41.26
CA ASP A 509 -36.26 -3.47 39.91
C ASP A 509 -37.17 -2.92 38.80
N SER A 510 -38.50 -2.99 38.95
CA SER A 510 -39.45 -2.36 38.02
C SER A 510 -39.32 -0.83 37.96
N GLN A 511 -38.94 -0.18 39.06
CA GLN A 511 -38.66 1.26 39.10
C GLN A 511 -37.28 1.58 38.51
N LYS A 512 -36.26 0.72 38.72
CA LYS A 512 -34.95 0.81 38.06
C LYS A 512 -35.12 0.71 36.53
N ASP A 513 -35.86 -0.29 36.06
CA ASP A 513 -36.19 -0.47 34.65
C ASP A 513 -36.92 0.77 34.07
N SER A 514 -37.91 1.32 34.78
CA SER A 514 -38.58 2.57 34.37
C SER A 514 -37.59 3.71 34.13
N TYR A 515 -36.67 3.97 35.07
CA TYR A 515 -35.66 5.03 34.91
C TYR A 515 -34.61 4.69 33.83
N ILE A 516 -34.28 3.40 33.62
CA ILE A 516 -33.36 2.98 32.57
C ILE A 516 -34.00 3.14 31.18
N GLN A 517 -35.30 2.90 31.01
CA GLN A 517 -36.02 3.21 29.77
C GLN A 517 -36.12 4.72 29.52
N GLU A 518 -36.29 5.54 30.56
CA GLU A 518 -36.17 7.00 30.45
C GLU A 518 -34.76 7.41 29.98
N ILE A 519 -33.70 6.81 30.53
CA ILE A 519 -32.29 7.05 30.12
C ILE A 519 -32.02 6.60 28.68
N ILE A 520 -32.56 5.47 28.23
CA ILE A 520 -32.44 5.00 26.83
C ILE A 520 -33.07 6.01 25.87
N ASN A 521 -34.20 6.62 26.24
CA ASN A 521 -34.91 7.61 25.43
C ASN A 521 -34.41 9.06 25.59
N ALA A 522 -33.49 9.33 26.51
CA ALA A 522 -32.88 10.64 26.66
C ALA A 522 -31.83 10.91 25.55
N ASN A 523 -32.04 11.97 24.77
CA ASN A 523 -31.18 12.29 23.61
C ASN A 523 -30.04 13.29 23.92
N THR A 524 -29.89 13.72 25.19
CA THR A 524 -28.78 14.59 25.63
C THR A 524 -28.30 14.22 27.03
N VAL A 525 -27.06 14.60 27.36
CA VAL A 525 -26.40 14.35 28.65
C VAL A 525 -27.13 15.05 29.80
N GLU A 526 -27.64 16.26 29.57
CA GLU A 526 -28.42 17.01 30.55
C GLU A 526 -29.69 16.25 30.95
N LYS A 527 -30.37 15.61 29.98
CA LYS A 527 -31.59 14.85 30.27
C LYS A 527 -31.31 13.52 30.97
N VAL A 528 -30.23 12.82 30.62
CA VAL A 528 -29.78 11.62 31.36
C VAL A 528 -29.46 12.00 32.82
N ASN A 529 -28.73 13.09 33.04
CA ASN A 529 -28.42 13.59 34.38
C ASN A 529 -29.67 14.04 35.15
N GLU A 530 -30.66 14.65 34.50
CA GLU A 530 -31.95 15.00 35.12
C GLU A 530 -32.68 13.74 35.65
N ILE A 531 -32.75 12.68 34.83
CA ILE A 531 -33.40 11.42 35.18
C ILE A 531 -32.64 10.74 36.33
N LEU A 532 -31.31 10.67 36.26
CA LEU A 532 -30.47 10.12 37.32
C LEU A 532 -30.66 10.85 38.66
N ASN A 533 -30.73 12.18 38.63
CA ASN A 533 -31.00 13.00 39.81
C ASN A 533 -32.42 12.78 40.38
N ASN A 534 -33.42 12.50 39.53
CA ASN A 534 -34.78 12.20 39.99
C ASN A 534 -34.88 10.78 40.59
N ALA A 535 -34.11 9.81 40.08
CA ALA A 535 -33.96 8.50 40.69
C ALA A 535 -33.21 8.58 42.04
N GLN A 536 -32.10 9.33 42.12
CA GLN A 536 -31.36 9.57 43.37
C GLN A 536 -32.27 10.15 44.47
N LYS A 537 -33.09 11.16 44.17
CA LYS A 537 -34.04 11.73 45.14
C LYS A 537 -35.04 10.70 45.70
N LEU A 538 -35.49 9.74 44.88
CA LEU A 538 -36.38 8.67 45.34
C LEU A 538 -35.65 7.64 46.21
N GLN A 539 -34.40 7.32 45.88
CA GLN A 539 -33.53 6.48 46.70
C GLN A 539 -33.31 7.11 48.09
N ASP A 540 -32.96 8.39 48.12
CA ASP A 540 -32.63 9.13 49.35
C ASP A 540 -33.87 9.32 50.25
N ASP A 541 -35.02 9.67 49.67
CA ASP A 541 -36.29 9.79 50.39
C ASP A 541 -36.72 8.43 50.99
N LYS A 542 -36.58 7.33 50.25
CA LYS A 542 -36.87 5.99 50.78
C LYS A 542 -35.89 5.57 51.88
N GLN A 543 -34.60 5.87 51.78
CA GLN A 543 -33.64 5.64 52.87
C GLN A 543 -34.07 6.38 54.14
N GLU A 544 -34.43 7.67 54.02
CA GLU A 544 -34.86 8.49 55.15
C GLU A 544 -36.12 7.93 55.82
N LYS A 545 -37.10 7.47 55.03
CA LYS A 545 -38.35 6.86 55.51
C LYS A 545 -38.11 5.48 56.12
N HIS A 546 -37.26 4.65 55.52
CA HIS A 546 -36.84 3.35 56.06
C HIS A 546 -36.23 3.52 57.46
N ASP A 547 -35.30 4.46 57.62
CA ASP A 547 -34.62 4.71 58.88
C ASP A 547 -35.54 5.31 59.96
N LYS A 548 -36.59 6.04 59.56
CA LYS A 548 -37.66 6.51 60.46
C LYS A 548 -38.57 5.36 60.90
N ILE A 549 -39.01 4.49 59.99
CA ILE A 549 -39.82 3.30 60.30
C ILE A 549 -39.06 2.33 61.21
N ASN A 550 -37.76 2.13 60.96
CA ASN A 550 -36.94 1.22 61.77
C ASN A 550 -36.83 1.66 63.26
N LYS A 551 -36.87 2.98 63.53
CA LYS A 551 -36.82 3.57 64.87
C LYS A 551 -38.14 3.50 65.65
N LEU A 552 -39.23 3.01 65.04
CA LEU A 552 -40.51 2.81 65.71
C LEU A 552 -40.42 1.62 66.69
N ASP A 553 -40.87 1.83 67.93
CA ASP A 553 -40.59 0.97 69.09
C ASP A 553 -41.64 -0.12 69.35
N SER A 554 -42.87 0.14 68.90
CA SER A 554 -44.08 -0.66 69.15
C SER A 554 -44.52 -1.43 67.89
N LEU A 555 -43.62 -1.56 66.91
CA LEU A 555 -43.78 -2.38 65.70
C LEU A 555 -42.87 -3.61 65.77
N THR A 556 -43.44 -4.78 65.50
CA THR A 556 -42.70 -6.05 65.40
C THR A 556 -41.83 -6.09 64.15
N ASN A 557 -40.91 -7.05 64.08
CA ASN A 557 -40.11 -7.30 62.88
C ASN A 557 -40.99 -7.64 61.67
N THR A 558 -42.11 -8.33 61.86
CA THR A 558 -43.09 -8.66 60.81
C THR A 558 -43.81 -7.41 60.28
N ASP A 559 -44.22 -6.49 61.17
CA ASP A 559 -44.79 -5.20 60.77
C ASP A 559 -43.79 -4.40 59.93
N LYS A 560 -42.54 -4.32 60.41
CA LYS A 560 -41.46 -3.58 59.74
C LYS A 560 -41.12 -4.19 58.38
N GLN A 561 -41.01 -5.51 58.26
CA GLN A 561 -40.81 -6.20 56.97
C GLN A 561 -41.91 -5.85 55.96
N ARG A 562 -43.18 -5.89 56.36
CA ARG A 562 -44.30 -5.52 55.48
C ARG A 562 -44.23 -4.04 55.06
N LEU A 563 -43.96 -3.14 56.00
CA LEU A 563 -43.85 -1.70 55.73
C LEU A 563 -42.63 -1.36 54.86
N PHE A 564 -41.52 -2.08 55.00
CA PHE A 564 -40.36 -1.93 54.12
C PHE A 564 -40.63 -2.43 52.70
N GLN A 565 -41.42 -3.50 52.52
CA GLN A 565 -41.87 -3.92 51.19
C GLN A 565 -42.80 -2.86 50.55
N GLU A 566 -43.82 -2.40 51.29
CA GLU A 566 -44.71 -1.31 50.82
C GLU A 566 -43.91 -0.03 50.46
N LEU A 567 -42.84 0.28 51.20
CA LEU A 567 -41.92 1.39 50.92
C LEU A 567 -41.06 1.16 49.67
N ILE A 568 -40.56 -0.05 49.45
CA ILE A 568 -39.83 -0.44 48.24
C ILE A 568 -40.74 -0.30 47.00
N ASP A 569 -42.02 -0.65 47.11
CA ASP A 569 -42.98 -0.57 46.01
C ASP A 569 -43.57 0.85 45.80
N SER A 570 -43.53 1.72 46.82
CA SER A 570 -43.92 3.13 46.73
C SER A 570 -43.07 3.93 45.73
N ASN A 571 -43.60 5.02 45.18
CA ASN A 571 -42.92 5.85 44.18
C ASN A 571 -43.02 7.36 44.51
N SER A 572 -42.32 8.19 43.75
CA SER A 572 -42.47 9.64 43.80
C SER A 572 -43.93 10.08 43.60
N ALA A 573 -44.34 11.17 44.27
CA ALA A 573 -45.70 11.68 44.19
C ALA A 573 -46.17 12.00 42.75
N ASN A 574 -45.25 12.30 41.83
CA ASN A 574 -45.55 12.54 40.42
C ASN A 574 -45.84 11.25 39.62
N LYS A 575 -45.39 10.08 40.10
CA LYS A 575 -45.65 8.77 39.46
C LYS A 575 -46.81 8.01 40.12
N THR A 576 -46.91 8.00 41.45
CA THR A 576 -48.03 7.38 42.19
C THR A 576 -48.45 8.22 43.42
N PRO A 577 -49.34 9.22 43.28
CA PRO A 577 -49.75 10.10 44.39
C PRO A 577 -50.29 9.36 45.62
N GLU A 578 -50.97 8.23 45.41
CA GLU A 578 -51.61 7.46 46.47
C GLU A 578 -50.63 6.53 47.23
N ASN A 579 -49.49 6.19 46.63
CA ASN A 579 -48.47 5.31 47.23
C ASN A 579 -47.09 5.97 47.19
N THR A 580 -46.83 6.86 48.15
CA THR A 580 -45.55 7.55 48.32
C THR A 580 -44.79 7.04 49.56
N PRO A 581 -43.45 7.23 49.63
CA PRO A 581 -42.66 6.92 50.83
C PRO A 581 -43.21 7.58 52.10
N GLN A 582 -43.75 8.80 52.00
CA GLN A 582 -44.37 9.50 53.11
C GLN A 582 -45.68 8.82 53.57
N ASN A 583 -46.55 8.41 52.64
CA ASN A 583 -47.80 7.71 52.98
C ASN A 583 -47.52 6.40 53.75
N VAL A 584 -46.45 5.68 53.38
CA VAL A 584 -46.03 4.45 54.08
C VAL A 584 -45.48 4.75 55.48
N LEU A 585 -44.70 5.82 55.64
CA LEU A 585 -44.24 6.29 56.95
C LEU A 585 -45.40 6.73 57.85
N ASP A 586 -46.37 7.47 57.34
CA ASP A 586 -47.53 7.94 58.10
C ASP A 586 -48.39 6.76 58.59
N LYS A 587 -48.59 5.76 57.72
CA LYS A 587 -49.21 4.47 58.08
C LYS A 587 -48.43 3.72 59.17
N ALA A 588 -47.10 3.68 59.08
CA ALA A 588 -46.24 3.07 60.10
C ALA A 588 -46.32 3.78 61.46
N ILE A 589 -46.27 5.12 61.47
CA ILE A 589 -46.42 5.95 62.67
C ILE A 589 -47.80 5.71 63.31
N LYS A 590 -48.86 5.65 62.50
CA LYS A 590 -50.21 5.37 63.00
C LYS A 590 -50.28 3.99 63.67
N LEU A 591 -49.82 2.93 63.00
CA LEU A 591 -49.82 1.57 63.54
C LEU A 591 -49.00 1.46 64.83
N ASN A 592 -47.82 2.10 64.90
CA ASN A 592 -46.99 2.15 66.11
C ASN A 592 -47.75 2.77 67.29
N ASN A 593 -48.36 3.94 67.05
CA ASN A 593 -49.10 4.67 68.08
C ASN A 593 -50.34 3.89 68.55
N THR A 594 -51.07 3.25 67.63
CA THR A 594 -52.19 2.36 67.97
C THR A 594 -51.71 1.20 68.83
N LYS A 595 -50.67 0.44 68.43
CA LYS A 595 -50.16 -0.68 69.26
C LYS A 595 -49.71 -0.21 70.64
N LYS A 596 -48.99 0.90 70.72
CA LYS A 596 -48.52 1.50 71.98
C LYS A 596 -49.65 1.87 72.94
N GLN A 597 -50.68 2.56 72.44
CA GLN A 597 -51.87 2.91 73.23
C GLN A 597 -52.69 1.67 73.60
N SER A 598 -52.78 0.68 72.70
CA SER A 598 -53.50 -0.58 72.94
C SER A 598 -52.87 -1.36 74.10
N ILE A 599 -51.54 -1.49 74.10
CA ILE A 599 -50.80 -2.16 75.19
C ILE A 599 -50.98 -1.41 76.52
N GLN A 600 -50.88 -0.07 76.51
CA GLN A 600 -51.14 0.75 77.70
C GLN A 600 -52.57 0.57 78.25
N ASN A 601 -53.57 0.44 77.37
CA ASN A 601 -54.94 0.13 77.77
C ASN A 601 -55.02 -1.25 78.44
N ILE A 602 -54.42 -2.31 77.87
CA ILE A 602 -54.37 -3.65 78.48
C ILE A 602 -53.69 -3.64 79.86
N ASP A 603 -52.58 -2.90 80.01
CA ASP A 603 -51.89 -2.78 81.29
C ASP A 603 -52.76 -2.11 82.37
N SER A 604 -53.63 -1.16 81.98
CA SER A 604 -54.55 -0.44 82.89
C SER A 604 -55.76 -1.25 83.40
N LEU A 605 -56.06 -2.40 82.79
CA LEU A 605 -57.16 -3.28 83.21
C LEU A 605 -56.81 -3.94 84.56
N ASN A 606 -57.62 -3.76 85.59
CA ASN A 606 -57.24 -4.13 86.97
C ASN A 606 -57.68 -5.54 87.36
N ASP A 607 -58.64 -6.12 86.66
CA ASP A 607 -59.26 -7.39 87.03
C ASP A 607 -58.76 -8.60 86.22
N LEU A 608 -58.02 -8.34 85.12
CA LEU A 608 -57.24 -9.34 84.37
C LEU A 608 -55.92 -9.69 85.08
N ASN A 609 -55.56 -10.97 85.05
CA ASN A 609 -54.26 -11.44 85.54
C ASN A 609 -53.14 -11.25 84.48
N ASN A 610 -51.88 -11.43 84.90
CA ASN A 610 -50.73 -11.18 84.03
C ASN A 610 -50.69 -12.09 82.80
N ILE A 611 -51.21 -13.32 82.87
CA ILE A 611 -51.23 -14.25 81.73
C ILE A 611 -52.21 -13.74 80.68
N GLU A 612 -53.42 -13.35 81.08
CA GLU A 612 -54.44 -12.75 80.20
C GLU A 612 -53.90 -11.48 79.53
N LYS A 613 -53.23 -10.60 80.29
CA LYS A 613 -52.61 -9.38 79.76
C LYS A 613 -51.55 -9.68 78.70
N GLU A 614 -50.62 -10.60 78.95
CA GLU A 614 -49.60 -10.95 77.97
C GLU A 614 -50.17 -11.67 76.73
N ILE A 615 -51.24 -12.46 76.86
CA ILE A 615 -51.95 -13.02 75.69
C ILE A 615 -52.56 -11.90 74.84
N PHE A 616 -53.33 -10.97 75.42
CA PHE A 616 -53.91 -9.85 74.67
C PHE A 616 -52.84 -8.93 74.05
N LYS A 617 -51.72 -8.67 74.75
CA LYS A 617 -50.56 -7.96 74.18
C LYS A 617 -49.95 -8.73 73.01
N SER A 618 -49.84 -10.06 73.09
CA SER A 618 -49.35 -10.90 72.00
C SER A 618 -50.28 -10.85 70.79
N GLU A 619 -51.60 -10.92 70.99
CA GLU A 619 -52.59 -10.75 69.92
C GLU A 619 -52.44 -9.38 69.23
N ILE A 620 -52.40 -8.29 70.01
CA ILE A 620 -52.20 -6.91 69.53
C ILE A 620 -50.89 -6.75 68.76
N ASN A 621 -49.80 -7.34 69.26
CA ASN A 621 -48.50 -7.29 68.60
C ASN A 621 -48.48 -8.09 67.29
N SER A 622 -49.19 -9.22 67.22
CA SER A 622 -49.23 -10.10 66.04
C SER A 622 -50.04 -9.55 64.86
N GLU A 623 -50.99 -8.64 65.12
CA GLU A 623 -51.93 -8.14 64.11
C GLU A 623 -51.45 -6.84 63.45
N PHE A 624 -51.76 -6.66 62.15
CA PHE A 624 -51.39 -5.47 61.36
C PHE A 624 -52.59 -4.57 61.06
N ASP A 625 -53.81 -5.13 61.13
CA ASP A 625 -55.07 -4.40 60.92
C ASP A 625 -55.52 -3.69 62.21
N GLU A 626 -55.51 -2.36 62.17
CA GLU A 626 -56.03 -1.46 63.22
C GLU A 626 -57.45 -1.81 63.68
N SER A 627 -58.32 -2.28 62.77
CA SER A 627 -59.68 -2.71 63.11
C SER A 627 -59.67 -3.92 64.06
N LYS A 628 -58.82 -4.90 63.76
CA LYS A 628 -58.68 -6.14 64.56
C LYS A 628 -57.90 -5.91 65.86
N ILE A 629 -56.91 -5.02 65.87
CA ILE A 629 -56.27 -4.56 67.12
C ILE A 629 -57.33 -3.99 68.07
N ASN A 630 -58.20 -3.09 67.58
CA ASN A 630 -59.29 -2.53 68.38
C ASN A 630 -60.30 -3.58 68.85
N GLN A 631 -60.61 -4.62 68.05
CA GLN A 631 -61.44 -5.74 68.49
C GLN A 631 -60.81 -6.53 69.65
N ASN A 632 -59.49 -6.72 69.65
CA ASN A 632 -58.80 -7.44 70.72
C ASN A 632 -58.78 -6.62 72.04
N ILE A 633 -58.64 -5.28 71.96
CA ILE A 633 -58.85 -4.39 73.12
C ILE A 633 -60.28 -4.55 73.67
N GLN A 634 -61.29 -4.58 72.80
CA GLN A 634 -62.70 -4.73 73.23
C GLN A 634 -62.94 -6.06 73.95
N LYS A 635 -62.39 -7.19 73.46
CA LYS A 635 -62.43 -8.49 74.16
C LYS A 635 -61.80 -8.42 75.55
N ALA A 636 -60.68 -7.72 75.69
CA ALA A 636 -59.99 -7.57 76.97
C ALA A 636 -60.80 -6.71 77.96
N VAL A 637 -61.37 -5.59 77.50
CA VAL A 637 -62.26 -4.73 78.30
C VAL A 637 -63.54 -5.48 78.72
N GLU A 638 -64.11 -6.30 77.86
CA GLU A 638 -65.25 -7.17 78.20
C GLU A 638 -64.86 -8.21 79.27
N SER A 639 -63.68 -8.81 79.12
CA SER A 639 -63.13 -9.82 80.05
C SER A 639 -62.86 -9.25 81.44
N ASP A 640 -62.22 -8.08 81.51
CA ASP A 640 -61.99 -7.30 82.75
C ASP A 640 -63.34 -6.99 83.43
N LYS A 641 -64.30 -6.45 82.67
CA LYS A 641 -65.64 -6.10 83.16
C LYS A 641 -66.42 -7.31 83.69
N ILE A 642 -66.31 -8.48 83.06
CA ILE A 642 -66.93 -9.72 83.53
C ILE A 642 -66.34 -10.12 84.89
N LYS A 643 -65.01 -10.16 85.00
CA LYS A 643 -64.33 -10.48 86.28
C LYS A 643 -64.68 -9.47 87.37
N ASN A 644 -64.63 -8.18 87.07
CA ASN A 644 -64.99 -7.10 87.99
C ASN A 644 -66.43 -7.24 88.50
N SER A 645 -67.40 -7.47 87.59
CA SER A 645 -68.81 -7.66 87.96
C SER A 645 -69.01 -8.87 88.88
N ILE A 646 -68.32 -9.99 88.65
CA ILE A 646 -68.41 -11.18 89.50
C ILE A 646 -67.76 -10.91 90.87
N LYS A 647 -66.58 -10.27 90.92
CA LYS A 647 -65.92 -9.89 92.19
C LYS A 647 -66.77 -8.92 93.01
N GLN A 648 -67.44 -7.95 92.38
CA GLN A 648 -68.38 -7.05 93.05
C GLN A 648 -69.60 -7.81 93.62
N GLU A 649 -70.16 -8.75 92.84
CA GLU A 649 -71.27 -9.59 93.28
C GLU A 649 -70.87 -10.42 94.51
N ILE A 650 -69.73 -11.12 94.47
CA ILE A 650 -69.17 -11.90 95.59
C ILE A 650 -68.93 -11.00 96.81
N ASN A 651 -68.23 -9.87 96.64
CA ASN A 651 -67.86 -8.97 97.75
C ASN A 651 -69.09 -8.31 98.41
N SER A 652 -70.21 -8.16 97.69
CA SER A 652 -71.47 -7.64 98.26
C SER A 652 -72.12 -8.56 99.31
N LEU A 653 -71.66 -9.81 99.41
CA LEU A 653 -72.16 -10.83 100.34
C LEU A 653 -71.31 -10.95 101.62
N LYS A 654 -70.16 -10.27 101.65
CA LYS A 654 -69.19 -10.23 102.75
C LYS A 654 -69.83 -9.74 104.04
N ASN A 655 -69.72 -10.54 105.11
CA ASN A 655 -70.29 -10.31 106.43
C ASN A 655 -71.84 -10.16 106.47
N LYS A 656 -72.52 -10.42 105.34
CA LYS A 656 -73.98 -10.47 105.22
C LYS A 656 -74.49 -11.90 105.34
N ASN A 657 -74.00 -12.77 104.46
CA ASN A 657 -74.28 -14.21 104.45
C ASN A 657 -73.01 -15.06 104.31
N LEU A 658 -71.90 -14.50 103.80
CA LEU A 658 -70.62 -15.18 103.66
C LEU A 658 -69.55 -14.56 104.57
N SER A 659 -68.61 -15.38 105.04
CA SER A 659 -67.44 -14.93 105.78
C SER A 659 -66.45 -14.17 104.88
N GLU A 660 -65.61 -13.34 105.49
CA GLU A 660 -64.50 -12.69 104.80
C GLU A 660 -63.52 -13.68 104.15
N ASN A 661 -63.26 -14.82 104.78
CA ASN A 661 -62.36 -15.84 104.25
C ASN A 661 -62.93 -16.55 103.02
N GLU A 662 -64.23 -16.87 103.00
CA GLU A 662 -64.90 -17.40 101.80
C GLU A 662 -64.89 -16.39 100.66
N VAL A 663 -65.25 -15.13 100.94
CA VAL A 663 -65.29 -14.06 99.93
C VAL A 663 -63.91 -13.84 99.31
N ASN A 664 -62.85 -13.75 100.12
CA ASN A 664 -61.49 -13.58 99.63
C ASN A 664 -61.08 -14.79 98.77
N LYS A 665 -61.35 -16.02 99.21
CA LYS A 665 -61.07 -17.23 98.43
C LYS A 665 -61.80 -17.25 97.08
N PHE A 666 -63.09 -16.93 97.02
CA PHE A 666 -63.83 -16.91 95.75
C PHE A 666 -63.36 -15.79 94.82
N ILE A 667 -62.85 -14.68 95.36
CA ILE A 667 -62.18 -13.63 94.56
C ILE A 667 -60.86 -14.15 93.99
N ASP A 668 -60.07 -14.90 94.76
CA ASP A 668 -58.83 -15.54 94.28
C ASP A 668 -59.11 -16.62 93.21
N ASP A 669 -60.14 -17.45 93.39
CA ASP A 669 -60.58 -18.41 92.37
C ASP A 669 -60.94 -17.69 91.04
N VAL A 670 -61.61 -16.52 91.11
CA VAL A 670 -61.91 -15.67 89.93
C VAL A 670 -60.69 -14.95 89.35
N ASN A 671 -59.70 -14.58 90.18
CA ASN A 671 -58.43 -14.01 89.72
C ASN A 671 -57.63 -15.04 88.89
N ASN A 672 -57.62 -16.29 89.36
CA ASN A 672 -56.79 -17.38 88.82
C ASN A 672 -57.31 -17.99 87.50
N ILE A 673 -58.61 -17.90 87.18
CA ILE A 673 -59.12 -18.30 85.87
C ILE A 673 -58.45 -17.48 84.75
N ASN A 674 -58.08 -18.12 83.65
CA ASN A 674 -57.61 -17.46 82.42
C ASN A 674 -58.70 -17.53 81.35
N LEU A 675 -59.35 -16.40 81.07
CA LEU A 675 -60.53 -16.30 80.20
C LEU A 675 -60.35 -16.79 78.75
N HIS A 676 -59.12 -17.02 78.29
CA HIS A 676 -58.83 -17.55 76.96
C HIS A 676 -59.06 -19.07 76.78
N ASN A 677 -59.20 -19.87 77.85
CA ASN A 677 -59.48 -21.30 77.70
C ASN A 677 -60.97 -21.53 77.35
N GLU A 678 -61.29 -22.54 76.52
CA GLU A 678 -62.64 -22.76 75.97
C GLU A 678 -63.76 -22.90 77.04
N ASN A 679 -63.43 -23.41 78.23
CA ASN A 679 -64.39 -23.63 79.33
C ASN A 679 -64.50 -22.45 80.31
N SER A 680 -63.64 -21.43 80.23
CA SER A 680 -63.47 -20.42 81.31
C SER A 680 -64.73 -19.62 81.63
N LYS A 681 -65.60 -19.39 80.64
CA LYS A 681 -66.91 -18.75 80.88
C LYS A 681 -67.86 -19.66 81.66
N GLN A 682 -67.78 -20.98 81.48
CA GLN A 682 -68.53 -21.96 82.29
C GLN A 682 -67.93 -22.08 83.69
N GLU A 683 -66.60 -21.96 83.85
CA GLU A 683 -65.93 -21.98 85.15
C GLU A 683 -66.29 -20.75 86.00
N LEU A 684 -66.25 -19.54 85.43
CA LEU A 684 -66.70 -18.32 86.11
C LEU A 684 -68.18 -18.37 86.49
N GLU A 685 -69.04 -18.83 85.58
CA GLU A 685 -70.46 -18.99 85.85
C GLU A 685 -70.70 -20.10 86.91
N SER A 686 -69.85 -21.13 86.97
CA SER A 686 -69.89 -22.16 88.02
C SER A 686 -69.46 -21.61 89.39
N ILE A 687 -68.42 -20.76 89.47
CA ILE A 687 -68.08 -20.06 90.72
C ILE A 687 -69.24 -19.18 91.16
N LYS A 688 -69.80 -18.37 90.25
CA LYS A 688 -70.95 -17.51 90.53
C LYS A 688 -72.15 -18.31 91.06
N ASN A 689 -72.53 -19.39 90.39
CA ASN A 689 -73.65 -20.23 90.83
C ASN A 689 -73.36 -20.96 92.16
N ASN A 690 -72.12 -21.38 92.42
CA ASN A 690 -71.73 -21.96 93.71
C ASN A 690 -71.76 -20.91 94.85
N VAL A 691 -71.29 -19.69 94.60
CA VAL A 691 -71.40 -18.56 95.54
C VAL A 691 -72.86 -18.23 95.83
N GLN A 692 -73.71 -18.16 94.79
CA GLN A 692 -75.15 -17.93 94.95
C GLN A 692 -75.82 -19.08 95.71
N ASP A 693 -75.50 -20.34 95.43
CA ASP A 693 -76.05 -21.50 96.15
C ASP A 693 -75.65 -21.49 97.64
N ILE A 694 -74.38 -21.26 97.97
CA ILE A 694 -73.92 -21.15 99.36
C ILE A 694 -74.57 -19.95 100.05
N ASN A 695 -74.64 -18.78 99.38
CA ASN A 695 -75.34 -17.60 99.89
C ASN A 695 -76.81 -17.88 100.16
N ASN A 696 -77.53 -18.43 99.19
CA ASN A 696 -78.98 -18.69 99.28
C ASN A 696 -79.26 -19.75 100.33
N LYS A 697 -78.39 -20.76 100.46
CA LYS A 697 -78.47 -21.77 101.52
C LYS A 697 -78.24 -21.15 102.89
N LYS A 698 -77.13 -20.42 103.12
CA LYS A 698 -76.88 -19.72 104.39
C LYS A 698 -77.97 -18.72 104.74
N GLN A 699 -78.44 -17.93 103.76
CA GLN A 699 -79.56 -16.99 103.94
C GLN A 699 -80.85 -17.71 104.32
N ASN A 700 -81.19 -18.82 103.68
CA ASN A 700 -82.36 -19.62 104.02
C ASN A 700 -82.25 -20.21 105.44
N LEU A 701 -81.07 -20.67 105.85
CA LEU A 701 -80.84 -21.11 107.24
C LEU A 701 -80.95 -19.94 108.23
N ILE A 702 -80.44 -18.76 107.90
CA ILE A 702 -80.61 -17.52 108.70
C ILE A 702 -82.10 -17.12 108.80
N SER A 703 -82.87 -17.23 107.71
CA SER A 703 -84.33 -17.05 107.70
C SER A 703 -85.04 -18.05 108.59
N GLN A 704 -84.71 -19.34 108.46
CA GLN A 704 -85.25 -20.40 109.31
C GLN A 704 -84.88 -20.18 110.78
N VAL A 705 -83.70 -19.64 111.11
CA VAL A 705 -83.34 -19.21 112.48
C VAL A 705 -84.32 -18.18 113.05
N TYR A 706 -84.93 -17.29 112.25
CA TYR A 706 -86.03 -16.46 112.73
C TYR A 706 -87.30 -17.27 113.02
N GLU A 707 -87.64 -18.25 112.18
CA GLU A 707 -88.80 -19.16 112.32
C GLU A 707 -88.63 -20.26 113.39
N LEU A 708 -87.43 -20.45 113.95
CA LEU A 708 -87.17 -21.34 115.08
C LEU A 708 -87.94 -20.88 116.34
N GLU A 709 -89.15 -21.40 116.55
CA GLU A 709 -90.00 -21.13 117.72
C GLU A 709 -89.48 -21.79 119.02
N SER A 710 -88.31 -21.36 119.51
CA SER A 710 -87.76 -21.79 120.80
C SER A 710 -87.08 -20.63 121.54
N LYS A 711 -87.05 -20.72 122.87
CA LYS A 711 -86.50 -19.69 123.78
C LYS A 711 -85.07 -19.99 124.28
N SER A 712 -84.55 -21.18 124.02
CA SER A 712 -83.27 -21.66 124.57
C SER A 712 -82.04 -21.26 123.75
N ILE A 713 -82.21 -20.84 122.49
CA ILE A 713 -81.12 -20.60 121.54
C ILE A 713 -80.90 -19.09 121.33
N ASN A 714 -79.66 -18.62 121.50
CA ASN A 714 -79.28 -17.25 121.10
C ASN A 714 -79.19 -17.13 119.58
N LYS A 715 -80.29 -16.72 118.95
CA LYS A 715 -80.42 -16.57 117.49
C LYS A 715 -79.35 -15.69 116.85
N SER A 716 -78.96 -14.59 117.49
CA SER A 716 -77.96 -13.66 116.93
C SER A 716 -76.57 -14.27 116.89
N GLU A 717 -76.23 -15.11 117.86
CA GLU A 717 -74.94 -15.81 117.88
C GLU A 717 -74.92 -17.00 116.92
N LEU A 718 -76.02 -17.76 116.84
CA LEU A 718 -76.19 -18.82 115.83
C LEU A 718 -76.11 -18.26 114.39
N GLN A 719 -76.67 -17.08 114.14
CA GLN A 719 -76.57 -16.39 112.84
C GLN A 719 -75.12 -16.06 112.48
N LYS A 720 -74.31 -15.53 113.41
CA LYS A 720 -72.87 -15.29 113.16
C LYS A 720 -72.13 -16.59 112.86
N GLN A 721 -72.46 -17.68 113.57
CA GLN A 721 -71.83 -18.98 113.34
C GLN A 721 -72.18 -19.54 111.96
N ILE A 722 -73.43 -19.41 111.50
CA ILE A 722 -73.85 -19.78 110.13
C ILE A 722 -73.16 -18.91 109.06
N ILE A 723 -72.98 -17.61 109.30
CA ILE A 723 -72.23 -16.71 108.39
C ILE A 723 -70.75 -17.12 108.31
N ASN A 724 -70.12 -17.38 109.46
CA ASN A 724 -68.69 -17.67 109.60
C ASN A 724 -68.28 -19.11 109.23
N ALA A 725 -69.24 -20.03 109.11
CA ALA A 725 -69.02 -21.41 108.68
C ALA A 725 -68.37 -21.50 107.30
N ASN A 726 -67.56 -22.52 107.01
CA ASN A 726 -66.91 -22.69 105.72
C ASN A 726 -67.80 -23.43 104.72
N GLY A 727 -68.52 -22.68 103.88
CA GLY A 727 -69.41 -23.22 102.86
C GLY A 727 -70.75 -23.74 103.38
N LYS A 728 -71.53 -24.35 102.47
CA LYS A 728 -72.92 -24.75 102.74
C LYS A 728 -73.08 -25.94 103.68
N GLN A 729 -72.10 -26.83 103.77
CA GLN A 729 -72.20 -28.02 104.62
C GLN A 729 -72.02 -27.67 106.10
N GLU A 730 -70.94 -26.99 106.49
CA GLU A 730 -70.73 -26.59 107.88
C GLU A 730 -71.86 -25.67 108.38
N ALA A 731 -72.34 -24.75 107.53
CA ALA A 731 -73.52 -23.94 107.81
C ALA A 731 -74.80 -24.77 108.03
N GLN A 732 -75.02 -25.79 107.19
CA GLN A 732 -76.13 -26.73 107.35
C GLN A 732 -75.96 -27.58 108.61
N GLU A 733 -74.76 -28.02 108.98
CA GLU A 733 -74.51 -28.83 110.18
C GLU A 733 -74.72 -28.01 111.47
N ILE A 734 -74.30 -26.73 111.48
CA ILE A 734 -74.57 -25.78 112.57
C ILE A 734 -76.09 -25.55 112.71
N PHE A 735 -76.79 -25.38 111.58
CA PHE A 735 -78.24 -25.20 111.60
C PHE A 735 -78.99 -26.49 111.94
N ASP A 736 -78.70 -27.62 111.32
CA ASP A 736 -79.29 -28.94 111.58
C ASP A 736 -79.06 -29.36 113.02
N LYS A 737 -77.96 -28.94 113.67
CA LYS A 737 -77.79 -29.16 115.10
C LYS A 737 -78.83 -28.39 115.93
N ALA A 738 -79.07 -27.12 115.61
CA ALA A 738 -80.12 -26.31 116.25
C ALA A 738 -81.54 -26.78 115.86
N GLU A 739 -81.74 -27.19 114.62
CA GLU A 739 -83.03 -27.64 114.10
C GLU A 739 -83.31 -29.13 114.38
N LEU A 740 -82.31 -29.93 114.76
CA LEU A 740 -82.51 -31.24 115.37
C LEU A 740 -82.92 -31.09 116.82
N GLU A 741 -82.34 -30.15 117.58
CA GLU A 741 -82.83 -29.82 118.92
C GLU A 741 -84.26 -29.23 118.88
N ILE A 742 -84.61 -28.46 117.83
CA ILE A 742 -85.96 -27.92 117.65
C ILE A 742 -86.90 -28.89 116.92
N ALA A 743 -86.43 -29.84 116.13
CA ALA A 743 -87.24 -30.97 115.67
C ALA A 743 -87.45 -31.98 116.80
N LYS A 744 -86.51 -32.06 117.76
CA LYS A 744 -86.75 -32.72 119.04
C LYS A 744 -87.86 -32.02 119.80
N GLU A 745 -87.82 -30.70 119.94
CA GLU A 745 -88.92 -29.93 120.55
C GLU A 745 -90.25 -30.07 119.77
N LYS A 746 -90.25 -29.85 118.45
CA LYS A 746 -91.45 -29.79 117.61
C LYS A 746 -92.01 -31.14 117.20
N ALA A 747 -91.21 -32.20 117.01
CA ALA A 747 -91.75 -33.54 116.78
C ALA A 747 -92.15 -34.21 118.09
N LYS A 748 -91.53 -33.88 119.23
CA LYS A 748 -92.17 -34.17 120.52
C LYS A 748 -93.58 -33.55 120.55
N ASN A 749 -93.72 -32.29 120.10
CA ASN A 749 -95.02 -31.62 120.04
C ASN A 749 -95.99 -32.13 118.94
N ASN A 750 -95.52 -32.54 117.75
CA ASN A 750 -96.38 -32.99 116.65
C ASN A 750 -96.74 -34.48 116.73
N ILE A 751 -95.84 -35.32 117.23
CA ILE A 751 -96.18 -36.70 117.59
C ILE A 751 -97.10 -36.69 118.82
N ASN A 752 -96.97 -35.73 119.74
CA ASN A 752 -98.01 -35.48 120.75
C ASN A 752 -99.37 -35.09 120.14
N LYS A 753 -99.43 -34.49 118.94
CA LYS A 753 -100.65 -33.97 118.29
C LYS A 753 -101.30 -34.86 117.23
N LEU A 754 -100.61 -35.81 116.61
CA LEU A 754 -101.26 -36.73 115.67
C LEU A 754 -102.30 -37.57 116.43
N GLU A 755 -103.58 -37.40 116.08
CA GLU A 755 -104.70 -38.09 116.69
C GLU A 755 -104.97 -39.40 115.94
N GLY A 756 -105.06 -40.52 116.69
CA GLY A 756 -105.19 -41.87 116.16
C GLY A 756 -104.10 -42.86 116.60
N ILE A 757 -102.99 -42.39 117.18
CA ILE A 757 -101.79 -43.20 117.51
C ILE A 757 -101.26 -42.95 118.94
N ASN A 758 -102.13 -43.01 119.95
CA ASN A 758 -101.84 -42.48 121.29
C ASN A 758 -100.86 -43.30 122.16
N ASN A 759 -100.84 -44.64 122.08
CA ASN A 759 -100.01 -45.45 122.99
C ASN A 759 -98.53 -45.46 122.60
N GLU A 760 -98.24 -45.35 121.31
CA GLU A 760 -96.89 -45.35 120.76
C GLU A 760 -96.15 -44.02 121.00
N LYS A 761 -96.86 -42.96 121.41
CA LYS A 761 -96.33 -41.58 121.51
C LYS A 761 -95.01 -41.50 122.25
N GLN A 762 -94.92 -41.92 123.53
CA GLN A 762 -93.67 -41.79 124.31
C GLN A 762 -92.50 -42.58 123.71
N ASN A 763 -92.76 -43.69 123.01
CA ASN A 763 -91.71 -44.46 122.32
C ASN A 763 -91.18 -43.67 121.12
N PHE A 764 -92.08 -43.05 120.33
CA PHE A 764 -91.68 -42.07 119.33
C PHE A 764 -91.02 -40.81 119.93
N LEU A 765 -91.43 -40.31 121.11
CA LEU A 765 -90.77 -39.17 121.79
C LEU A 765 -89.31 -39.50 122.17
N ASN A 766 -89.04 -40.68 122.73
CA ASN A 766 -87.69 -41.10 123.10
C ASN A 766 -86.82 -41.38 121.86
N LYS A 767 -87.42 -41.96 120.79
CA LYS A 767 -86.76 -42.09 119.49
C LYS A 767 -86.42 -40.72 118.88
N VAL A 768 -87.29 -39.73 119.06
CA VAL A 768 -87.01 -38.34 118.69
C VAL A 768 -85.85 -37.77 119.50
N ASP A 769 -85.80 -37.94 120.84
CA ASP A 769 -84.65 -37.47 121.65
C ASP A 769 -83.31 -38.07 121.22
N GLN A 770 -83.30 -39.36 120.87
CA GLN A 770 -82.12 -40.07 120.38
C GLN A 770 -81.88 -39.91 118.87
N ALA A 771 -82.80 -39.26 118.14
CA ALA A 771 -82.67 -39.04 116.70
C ALA A 771 -81.42 -38.24 116.38
N LYS A 772 -80.78 -38.61 115.27
CA LYS A 772 -79.53 -38.04 114.77
C LYS A 772 -79.75 -37.14 113.56
N ASN A 773 -80.92 -37.16 112.95
CA ASN A 773 -81.28 -36.32 111.82
C ASN A 773 -82.80 -36.10 111.74
N LYS A 774 -83.21 -35.19 110.85
CA LYS A 774 -84.61 -34.80 110.66
C LYS A 774 -85.44 -35.79 109.84
N GLN A 775 -84.82 -36.65 109.02
CA GLN A 775 -85.56 -37.66 108.26
C GLN A 775 -85.89 -38.89 109.11
N GLU A 776 -85.14 -39.21 110.16
CA GLU A 776 -85.61 -40.11 111.25
C GLU A 776 -86.89 -39.58 111.93
N VAL A 777 -87.18 -38.29 111.77
CA VAL A 777 -88.35 -37.58 112.31
C VAL A 777 -89.42 -37.28 111.23
N TYR A 778 -89.08 -37.43 109.95
CA TYR A 778 -89.93 -37.10 108.79
C TYR A 778 -90.02 -38.22 107.73
N ASN A 779 -89.38 -39.40 107.87
CA ASN A 779 -89.46 -40.50 106.89
C ASN A 779 -90.80 -41.23 106.82
N ILE A 780 -91.60 -40.37 106.26
CA ILE A 780 -92.94 -40.05 106.46
C ILE A 780 -93.23 -39.04 104.99
N VAL A 781 -92.69 -39.00 103.48
CA VAL A 781 -92.60 -38.08 101.87
C VAL A 781 -92.36 -38.32 99.97
N ASP A 782 -91.93 -37.50 98.66
CA ASP A 782 -92.06 -37.40 96.80
C ASP A 782 -91.11 -36.83 95.20
N GLU A 783 -91.36 -36.62 93.62
CA GLU A 783 -90.56 -36.39 91.95
C GLU A 783 -90.78 -35.57 90.20
N ALA A 784 -90.04 -35.48 88.79
CA ALA A 784 -90.16 -34.79 87.08
C ALA A 784 -89.27 -34.72 85.35
N THR A 785 -89.50 -34.15 83.87
CA THR A 785 -88.74 -34.06 82.17
C THR A 785 -88.88 -33.17 80.47
N LYS A 786 -88.19 -33.11 79.00
CA LYS A 786 -88.29 -32.33 77.31
C LYS A 786 -87.45 -32.31 75.55
N LEU A 787 -87.57 -31.63 74.11
CA LEU A 787 -86.92 -31.63 72.36
C LEU A 787 -86.94 -30.66 70.67
N SER A 788 -86.17 -30.61 69.26
CA SER A 788 -86.32 -30.20 67.45
C SER A 788 -85.54 -29.28 65.92
N LYS A 789 -85.38 -29.40 64.33
CA LYS A 789 -85.15 -28.44 62.74
C LYS A 789 -84.36 -28.50 60.97
N ASN A 790 -84.40 -27.74 59.55
CA ASN A 790 -83.69 -27.73 57.84
C ASN A 790 -83.73 -26.78 56.13
N GLN A 791 -82.93 -26.67 54.74
CA GLN A 791 -83.04 -26.02 53.00
C GLN A 791 -81.98 -25.68 51.41
N SER A 792 -82.14 -25.30 49.86
CA SER A 792 -81.21 -24.75 48.34
C SER A 792 -81.39 -24.50 46.43
N THR A 793 -80.64 -23.82 45.19
CA THR A 793 -80.68 -23.57 43.34
C THR A 793 -79.74 -22.75 41.87
N ALA A 794 -79.64 -22.76 40.27
CA ALA A 794 -78.94 -21.87 38.80
C ALA A 794 -78.75 -21.95 36.87
N PRO A 795 -78.30 -21.05 35.62
CA PRO A 795 -78.14 -20.97 33.79
C PRO A 795 -77.30 -20.02 32.33
N ASN A 796 -77.11 -20.07 30.73
CA ASN A 796 -76.52 -19.11 29.26
C ASN A 796 -76.15 -19.38 27.37
N ASN A 797 -75.70 -18.84 25.92
CA ASN A 797 -75.49 -17.76 24.45
C ASN A 797 -74.68 -17.81 22.68
N ASN A 798 -74.68 -16.99 21.30
CA ASN A 798 -73.79 -16.58 19.74
C ASN A 798 -73.99 -16.45 17.82
N GLU A 799 -73.48 -16.00 16.37
CA GLU A 799 -72.54 -15.17 15.02
C GLU A 799 -72.49 -15.11 13.08
N LEU A 800 -71.85 -14.26 11.88
CA LEU A 800 -71.35 -14.25 10.10
C LEU A 800 -71.14 -13.16 8.52
N LYS A 801 -70.55 -13.24 7.04
CA LYS A 801 -70.17 -12.25 5.54
C LYS A 801 -69.64 -12.40 3.69
N PRO A 802 -69.43 -11.50 2.39
CA PRO A 802 -69.10 -11.49 0.58
C PRO A 802 -68.23 -10.53 -0.85
N ASN A 803 -68.13 -10.53 -2.44
CA ASN A 803 -67.30 -9.72 -3.88
C ASN A 803 -67.42 -9.69 -5.81
N ASN A 804 -66.89 -9.24 -7.26
CA ASN A 804 -65.94 -8.39 -8.58
C ASN A 804 -65.87 -8.31 -10.54
N PRO A 805 -65.20 -7.48 -11.73
CA PRO A 805 -65.14 -7.23 -13.54
C PRO A 805 -64.02 -6.65 -15.01
N SER A 806 -64.05 -6.47 -16.60
CA SER A 806 -63.11 -5.83 -18.06
C SER A 806 -63.25 -5.74 -19.97
N ASN A 807 -62.71 -5.31 -21.43
CA ASN A 807 -61.70 -4.54 -22.76
C ASN A 807 -61.76 -4.10 -24.65
N THR A 808 -60.80 -3.98 -25.92
CA THR A 808 -60.54 -3.09 -27.52
C THR A 808 -59.77 -3.25 -29.30
N ASN A 809 -59.60 -2.42 -30.66
CA ASN A 809 -58.88 -2.47 -32.37
C ASN A 809 -58.74 -1.37 -33.97
N ASN A 810 -58.24 -1.08 -35.48
CA ASN A 810 -57.23 -1.09 -37.02
C ASN A 810 -57.25 -0.34 -38.82
N ILE A 811 -56.31 -0.10 -40.10
CA ILE A 811 -56.26 0.54 -41.84
C ILE A 811 -55.10 0.68 -43.39
N ASN A 812 -55.13 1.15 -44.93
CA ASN A 812 -54.06 1.44 -46.42
C ASN A 812 -54.12 1.92 -48.31
N SER A 813 -53.18 2.42 -49.50
CA SER A 813 -52.99 2.50 -51.34
C SER A 813 -52.24 3.53 -52.81
N LYS A 814 -51.69 3.36 -54.30
CA LYS A 814 -51.30 4.26 -55.88
C LYS A 814 -50.44 4.06 -57.59
N GLU A 815 -50.15 4.89 -58.93
CA GLU A 815 -49.62 4.63 -60.63
C GLU A 815 -48.80 5.34 -62.10
N ILE A 816 -49.14 5.10 -63.52
CA ILE A 816 -48.49 4.85 -65.00
C ILE A 816 -47.28 5.55 -65.79
N THR A 817 -47.32 6.70 -66.53
CA THR A 817 -46.16 7.13 -67.42
C THR A 817 -44.92 7.40 -66.57
N LYS A 818 -45.18 7.76 -65.31
CA LYS A 818 -44.24 7.77 -64.21
C LYS A 818 -43.54 6.42 -64.06
N ASN A 819 -44.25 5.29 -64.22
CA ASN A 819 -43.67 3.93 -64.22
C ASN A 819 -42.53 3.76 -65.23
N LYS A 820 -42.58 4.39 -66.42
CA LYS A 820 -41.46 4.32 -67.38
C LYS A 820 -40.20 5.00 -66.82
N ILE A 821 -40.33 6.17 -66.21
CA ILE A 821 -39.21 6.79 -65.47
C ILE A 821 -38.83 5.95 -64.24
N ASP A 822 -39.78 5.31 -63.55
CA ASP A 822 -39.48 4.42 -62.42
C ASP A 822 -38.59 3.23 -62.84
N THR A 823 -38.67 2.75 -64.09
CA THR A 823 -37.76 1.70 -64.60
C THR A 823 -36.30 2.14 -64.80
N LEU A 824 -35.98 3.45 -64.79
CA LEU A 824 -34.59 3.92 -64.88
C LEU A 824 -33.90 3.73 -63.53
N GLU A 825 -33.23 2.60 -63.34
CA GLU A 825 -32.76 2.10 -62.04
C GLU A 825 -31.83 3.07 -61.29
N TYR A 826 -31.01 3.87 -61.99
CA TYR A 826 -29.96 4.71 -61.41
C TYR A 826 -30.36 6.19 -61.27
N LEU A 827 -31.66 6.49 -61.23
CA LEU A 827 -32.18 7.82 -60.93
C LEU A 827 -32.94 7.83 -59.60
N SER A 828 -32.68 8.85 -58.78
CA SER A 828 -33.33 9.00 -57.49
C SER A 828 -34.82 9.28 -57.65
N GLN A 829 -35.65 9.01 -56.64
CA GLN A 829 -37.06 9.42 -56.74
C GLN A 829 -37.24 10.94 -56.88
N ASN A 830 -36.27 11.75 -56.45
CA ASN A 830 -36.29 13.20 -56.69
C ASN A 830 -35.94 13.58 -58.13
N GLU A 831 -34.90 13.01 -58.74
CA GLU A 831 -34.59 13.24 -60.16
C GLU A 831 -35.65 12.62 -61.06
N LYS A 832 -36.08 11.39 -60.76
CA LYS A 832 -37.26 10.78 -61.37
C LYS A 832 -38.45 11.71 -61.25
N GLN A 833 -38.70 12.36 -60.10
CA GLN A 833 -39.80 13.30 -59.99
C GLN A 833 -39.54 14.65 -60.68
N VAL A 834 -38.29 15.11 -60.83
CA VAL A 834 -37.97 16.25 -61.70
C VAL A 834 -38.27 15.89 -63.16
N TYR A 835 -37.78 14.76 -63.67
CA TYR A 835 -38.09 14.30 -65.03
C TYR A 835 -39.59 13.97 -65.20
N LYS A 836 -40.29 13.40 -64.19
CA LYS A 836 -41.75 13.15 -64.21
C LYS A 836 -42.56 14.44 -64.12
N THR A 837 -42.09 15.46 -63.40
CA THR A 837 -42.72 16.80 -63.36
C THR A 837 -42.47 17.51 -64.69
N ASN A 838 -41.27 17.40 -65.24
CA ASN A 838 -40.96 17.93 -66.57
C ASN A 838 -41.78 17.20 -67.64
N ILE A 839 -42.09 15.90 -67.50
CA ILE A 839 -43.06 15.17 -68.33
C ILE A 839 -44.51 15.61 -68.08
N ASP A 840 -44.97 15.72 -66.82
CA ASP A 840 -46.32 16.25 -66.49
C ASP A 840 -46.52 17.69 -67.03
N ASN A 841 -45.42 18.44 -67.20
CA ASN A 841 -45.37 19.81 -67.73
C ASN A 841 -44.90 19.90 -69.21
N SER A 842 -44.59 18.79 -69.87
CA SER A 842 -44.06 18.77 -71.24
C SER A 842 -45.17 19.06 -72.23
N ASN A 843 -44.99 20.08 -73.07
CA ASN A 843 -46.07 20.58 -73.93
C ASN A 843 -46.11 19.88 -75.30
N ASN A 844 -45.11 19.06 -75.60
CA ASN A 844 -45.09 18.19 -76.76
C ASN A 844 -44.36 16.87 -76.42
N GLU A 845 -44.55 15.84 -77.25
CA GLU A 845 -44.01 14.50 -76.99
C GLU A 845 -42.48 14.42 -77.18
N GLN A 846 -41.86 15.34 -77.95
CA GLN A 846 -40.40 15.47 -78.02
C GLN A 846 -39.80 16.10 -76.75
N ASP A 847 -40.54 16.93 -76.01
CA ASP A 847 -40.12 17.37 -74.67
C ASP A 847 -40.11 16.16 -73.71
N ILE A 848 -41.18 15.35 -73.72
CA ILE A 848 -41.29 14.11 -72.93
C ILE A 848 -40.12 13.17 -73.24
N GLU A 849 -39.82 12.96 -74.52
CA GLU A 849 -38.74 12.12 -75.00
C GLU A 849 -37.35 12.71 -74.72
N SER A 850 -37.18 14.04 -74.83
CA SER A 850 -35.95 14.74 -74.44
C SER A 850 -35.68 14.63 -72.94
N GLN A 851 -36.71 14.75 -72.09
CA GLN A 851 -36.57 14.50 -70.65
C GLN A 851 -36.21 13.03 -70.37
N LEU A 852 -36.79 12.08 -71.11
CA LEU A 852 -36.46 10.66 -70.99
C LEU A 852 -35.01 10.35 -71.43
N ASN A 853 -34.51 10.98 -72.49
CA ASN A 853 -33.13 10.81 -72.98
C ASN A 853 -32.11 11.43 -72.02
N ASN A 854 -32.38 12.63 -71.49
CA ASN A 854 -31.54 13.25 -70.44
C ASN A 854 -31.54 12.42 -69.15
N ALA A 855 -32.68 11.81 -68.80
CA ALA A 855 -32.78 10.86 -67.69
C ALA A 855 -31.93 9.60 -67.94
N GLN A 856 -31.97 9.03 -69.15
CA GLN A 856 -31.14 7.88 -69.54
C GLN A 856 -29.63 8.18 -69.46
N GLN A 857 -29.17 9.33 -69.98
CA GLN A 857 -27.74 9.67 -69.92
C GLN A 857 -27.26 9.93 -68.47
N ASN A 858 -28.09 10.51 -67.61
CA ASN A 858 -27.79 10.64 -66.18
C ASN A 858 -27.72 9.26 -65.48
N ASN A 859 -28.65 8.36 -65.82
CA ASN A 859 -28.65 6.97 -65.36
C ASN A 859 -27.35 6.23 -65.75
N GLU A 860 -26.90 6.35 -66.99
CA GLU A 860 -25.64 5.75 -67.48
C GLU A 860 -24.39 6.30 -66.75
N ASN A 861 -24.30 7.62 -66.53
CA ASN A 861 -23.18 8.23 -65.80
C ASN A 861 -23.05 7.65 -64.38
N LYS A 862 -24.17 7.48 -63.68
CA LYS A 862 -24.20 6.90 -62.34
C LYS A 862 -23.93 5.40 -62.32
N GLN A 863 -24.43 4.67 -63.32
CA GLN A 863 -24.09 3.26 -63.51
C GLN A 863 -22.58 3.07 -63.67
N ASN A 864 -21.89 3.95 -64.41
CA ASN A 864 -20.43 3.95 -64.51
C ASN A 864 -19.74 4.22 -63.16
N THR A 865 -20.26 5.14 -62.34
CA THR A 865 -19.74 5.39 -60.98
C THR A 865 -19.95 4.19 -60.05
N VAL A 866 -21.07 3.46 -60.17
CA VAL A 866 -21.30 2.18 -59.48
C VAL A 866 -20.31 1.11 -59.93
N GLU A 867 -20.04 0.98 -61.23
CA GLU A 867 -19.01 0.05 -61.73
C GLU A 867 -17.59 0.44 -61.27
N ASN A 868 -17.33 1.70 -60.94
CA ASN A 868 -16.09 2.12 -60.29
C ASN A 868 -16.05 1.78 -58.78
N VAL A 869 -17.17 1.90 -58.05
CA VAL A 869 -17.28 1.41 -56.67
C VAL A 869 -17.06 -0.11 -56.60
N LYS A 870 -17.61 -0.87 -57.55
CA LYS A 870 -17.44 -2.34 -57.64
C LYS A 870 -15.97 -2.77 -57.71
N LYS A 871 -15.10 -1.97 -58.35
CA LYS A 871 -13.64 -2.18 -58.49
C LYS A 871 -12.81 -1.89 -57.22
N LEU A 872 -13.41 -1.38 -56.14
CA LEU A 872 -12.67 -1.11 -54.90
C LEU A 872 -12.48 -2.39 -54.07
N ASP A 873 -11.31 -3.05 -54.20
CA ASP A 873 -11.04 -4.40 -53.69
C ASP A 873 -11.40 -4.68 -52.22
N LEU A 874 -11.24 -3.72 -51.31
CA LEU A 874 -11.39 -3.95 -49.87
C LEU A 874 -12.70 -3.42 -49.28
N ILE A 875 -13.52 -2.71 -50.05
CA ILE A 875 -14.87 -2.31 -49.62
C ILE A 875 -15.76 -3.55 -49.54
N SER A 876 -16.55 -3.67 -48.47
CA SER A 876 -17.37 -4.86 -48.22
C SER A 876 -18.48 -5.02 -49.27
N ALA A 877 -19.05 -6.23 -49.37
CA ALA A 877 -20.19 -6.47 -50.26
C ALA A 877 -21.37 -5.55 -49.90
N ASP A 878 -21.71 -5.46 -48.62
CA ASP A 878 -22.78 -4.58 -48.12
C ASP A 878 -22.45 -3.10 -48.35
N GLY A 879 -21.19 -2.68 -48.16
CA GLY A 879 -20.74 -1.32 -48.44
C GLY A 879 -20.85 -0.96 -49.92
N LYS A 880 -20.57 -1.90 -50.84
CA LYS A 880 -20.79 -1.73 -52.29
C LYS A 880 -22.28 -1.67 -52.63
N LEU A 881 -23.12 -2.48 -52.00
CA LEU A 881 -24.58 -2.47 -52.19
C LEU A 881 -25.22 -1.16 -51.69
N HIS A 882 -24.90 -0.71 -50.47
CA HIS A 882 -25.39 0.58 -49.94
C HIS A 882 -24.84 1.77 -50.73
N ALA A 883 -23.62 1.67 -51.28
CA ALA A 883 -23.08 2.69 -52.17
C ALA A 883 -23.80 2.72 -53.53
N GLU A 884 -24.10 1.55 -54.09
CA GLU A 884 -24.91 1.43 -55.30
C GLU A 884 -26.32 2.01 -55.08
N GLU A 885 -26.98 1.66 -53.98
CA GLU A 885 -28.27 2.25 -53.61
C GLU A 885 -28.20 3.76 -53.33
N TYR A 886 -27.13 4.25 -52.70
CA TYR A 886 -26.91 5.68 -52.50
C TYR A 886 -26.71 6.42 -53.84
N ILE A 887 -25.92 5.86 -54.76
CA ILE A 887 -25.69 6.43 -56.09
C ILE A 887 -27.00 6.43 -56.92
N LYS A 888 -27.80 5.36 -56.83
CA LYS A 888 -29.15 5.29 -57.42
C LYS A 888 -30.08 6.37 -56.83
N ASN A 889 -29.89 6.79 -55.57
CA ASN A 889 -30.82 7.69 -54.85
C ASN A 889 -30.36 9.14 -54.60
N ASN A 890 -29.16 9.56 -55.03
CA ASN A 890 -28.66 10.95 -54.88
C ASN A 890 -28.16 11.50 -56.23
N SER A 891 -27.74 12.77 -56.30
CA SER A 891 -27.33 13.41 -57.57
C SER A 891 -26.04 12.79 -58.16
N THR A 892 -25.72 13.14 -59.41
CA THR A 892 -24.48 12.70 -60.07
C THR A 892 -23.22 13.24 -59.37
N GLU A 893 -23.29 14.41 -58.74
CA GLU A 893 -22.20 14.98 -57.94
C GLU A 893 -22.05 14.25 -56.61
N ASP A 894 -23.16 13.96 -55.92
CA ASP A 894 -23.18 13.13 -54.71
C ASP A 894 -22.66 11.71 -54.97
N ALA A 895 -23.01 11.13 -56.12
CA ALA A 895 -22.54 9.81 -56.54
C ALA A 895 -21.02 9.76 -56.69
N ASN A 896 -20.43 10.79 -57.32
CA ASN A 896 -18.98 10.89 -57.50
C ASN A 896 -18.27 11.18 -56.17
N SER A 897 -18.85 12.04 -55.32
CA SER A 897 -18.41 12.25 -53.93
C SER A 897 -18.43 10.95 -53.11
N LYS A 898 -19.48 10.14 -53.26
CA LYS A 898 -19.60 8.84 -52.58
C LYS A 898 -18.53 7.85 -53.04
N TYR A 899 -18.24 7.79 -54.34
CA TYR A 899 -17.14 6.98 -54.87
C TYR A 899 -15.79 7.43 -54.30
N GLN A 900 -15.53 8.75 -54.22
CA GLN A 900 -14.28 9.26 -53.64
C GLN A 900 -14.13 8.87 -52.17
N GLN A 901 -15.17 9.07 -51.34
CA GLN A 901 -15.18 8.64 -49.93
C GLN A 901 -14.84 7.16 -49.76
N LEU A 902 -15.39 6.30 -50.63
CA LEU A 902 -15.12 4.85 -50.61
C LEU A 902 -13.71 4.51 -51.10
N SER A 903 -13.17 5.26 -52.06
CA SER A 903 -11.77 5.12 -52.48
C SER A 903 -10.80 5.45 -51.34
N GLU A 904 -11.08 6.51 -50.57
CA GLU A 904 -10.31 6.90 -49.38
C GLU A 904 -10.39 5.84 -48.26
N ILE A 905 -11.57 5.25 -48.02
CA ILE A 905 -11.75 4.13 -47.08
C ILE A 905 -10.98 2.88 -47.57
N ASN A 906 -11.02 2.57 -48.86
CA ASN A 906 -10.28 1.46 -49.47
C ASN A 906 -8.76 1.63 -49.29
N GLU A 907 -8.24 2.85 -49.44
CA GLU A 907 -6.85 3.19 -49.12
C GLU A 907 -6.50 3.00 -47.63
N GLN A 908 -7.39 3.42 -46.71
CA GLN A 908 -7.19 3.21 -45.28
C GLN A 908 -7.14 1.72 -44.94
N LYS A 909 -8.04 0.91 -45.52
CA LYS A 909 -8.00 -0.55 -45.42
C LYS A 909 -6.72 -1.16 -45.98
N LEU A 910 -6.20 -0.67 -47.12
CA LEU A 910 -4.91 -1.12 -47.67
C LEU A 910 -3.75 -0.85 -46.70
N LYS A 911 -3.75 0.32 -46.05
CA LYS A 911 -2.76 0.71 -45.03
C LYS A 911 -2.85 -0.19 -43.78
N ILE A 912 -4.06 -0.51 -43.30
CA ILE A 912 -4.26 -1.43 -42.16
C ILE A 912 -3.91 -2.88 -42.53
N LYS A 913 -4.28 -3.36 -43.73
CA LYS A 913 -3.91 -4.69 -44.26
C LYS A 913 -2.39 -4.87 -44.29
N SER A 914 -1.65 -3.82 -44.65
CA SER A 914 -0.18 -3.78 -44.58
C SER A 914 0.33 -3.81 -43.13
N GLN A 915 -0.33 -3.12 -42.19
CA GLN A 915 0.02 -3.17 -40.77
C GLN A 915 -0.23 -4.55 -40.13
N ILE A 916 -1.35 -5.23 -40.44
CA ILE A 916 -1.63 -6.61 -40.01
C ILE A 916 -0.56 -7.56 -40.56
N LYS A 917 -0.21 -7.43 -41.85
CA LYS A 917 0.84 -8.26 -42.45
C LYS A 917 2.18 -8.04 -41.75
N LYS A 918 2.62 -6.78 -41.57
CA LYS A 918 3.87 -6.46 -40.85
C LYS A 918 3.86 -6.99 -39.41
N ALA A 919 2.73 -6.91 -38.71
CA ALA A 919 2.57 -7.45 -37.37
C ALA A 919 2.81 -8.97 -37.35
N LYS A 920 2.22 -9.71 -38.30
CA LYS A 920 2.52 -11.15 -38.46
C LYS A 920 3.98 -11.40 -38.83
N ASP A 921 4.52 -10.65 -39.79
CA ASP A 921 5.88 -10.84 -40.31
C ASP A 921 6.97 -10.60 -39.22
N ILE A 922 6.66 -9.85 -38.15
CA ILE A 922 7.52 -9.65 -36.95
C ILE A 922 7.06 -10.43 -35.71
N GLY A 923 6.05 -11.30 -35.84
CA GLY A 923 5.59 -12.19 -34.77
C GLY A 923 4.65 -11.58 -33.71
N ASP A 924 4.16 -10.34 -33.88
CA ASP A 924 3.18 -9.71 -32.97
C ASP A 924 1.89 -10.55 -32.83
N ILE A 925 1.48 -11.22 -33.91
CA ILE A 925 0.24 -11.98 -34.03
C ILE A 925 0.46 -13.32 -34.75
N ASP A 926 -0.36 -14.33 -34.46
CA ASP A 926 -0.37 -15.60 -35.18
C ASP A 926 -1.21 -15.55 -36.48
N ASP A 927 -1.30 -16.67 -37.20
CA ASP A 927 -2.08 -16.74 -38.46
C ASP A 927 -3.60 -16.79 -38.25
N ASN A 928 -4.10 -17.22 -37.08
CA ASN A 928 -5.53 -17.18 -36.76
C ASN A 928 -5.96 -15.74 -36.50
N ILE A 929 -5.24 -15.02 -35.64
CA ILE A 929 -5.47 -13.60 -35.32
C ILE A 929 -5.35 -12.75 -36.59
N LYS A 930 -4.31 -12.98 -37.40
CA LYS A 930 -4.16 -12.33 -38.72
C LYS A 930 -5.37 -12.59 -39.63
N SER A 931 -5.86 -13.83 -39.69
CA SER A 931 -7.00 -14.18 -40.54
C SER A 931 -8.28 -13.50 -40.05
N GLU A 932 -8.55 -13.56 -38.75
CA GLU A 932 -9.69 -12.89 -38.11
C GLU A 932 -9.67 -11.37 -38.33
N LEU A 933 -8.53 -10.70 -38.07
CA LEU A 933 -8.37 -9.26 -38.30
C LEU A 933 -8.57 -8.88 -39.77
N LEU A 934 -8.12 -9.72 -40.71
CA LEU A 934 -8.34 -9.49 -42.15
C LEU A 934 -9.82 -9.70 -42.54
N THR A 935 -10.51 -10.69 -41.98
CA THR A 935 -11.96 -10.88 -42.18
C THR A 935 -12.75 -9.73 -41.59
N ARG A 936 -12.46 -9.29 -40.35
CA ARG A 936 -13.07 -8.10 -39.72
C ARG A 936 -12.83 -6.84 -40.57
N LEU A 937 -11.63 -6.67 -41.13
CA LEU A 937 -11.27 -5.53 -41.99
C LEU A 937 -11.99 -5.55 -43.34
N HIS A 938 -12.25 -6.73 -43.92
CA HIS A 938 -12.96 -6.84 -45.18
C HIS A 938 -14.47 -6.64 -45.00
N ASN A 939 -15.06 -7.23 -43.96
CA ASN A 939 -16.51 -7.28 -43.74
C ASN A 939 -17.13 -5.98 -43.19
N SER A 940 -16.33 -4.97 -42.81
CA SER A 940 -16.86 -3.69 -42.34
C SER A 940 -16.15 -2.51 -42.98
N ASP A 941 -16.91 -1.50 -43.39
CA ASP A 941 -16.42 -0.21 -43.93
C ASP A 941 -16.45 0.92 -42.88
N ASP A 942 -16.93 0.65 -41.67
CA ASP A 942 -16.98 1.60 -40.56
C ASP A 942 -15.58 1.92 -40.01
N GLN A 943 -15.28 3.22 -39.86
CA GLN A 943 -14.03 3.71 -39.30
C GLN A 943 -13.85 3.29 -37.83
N ALA A 944 -14.91 3.12 -37.04
CA ALA A 944 -14.80 2.63 -35.67
C ALA A 944 -14.44 1.14 -35.61
N ALA A 945 -14.91 0.31 -36.55
CA ALA A 945 -14.42 -1.04 -36.75
C ALA A 945 -12.94 -1.06 -37.19
N HIS A 946 -12.53 -0.17 -38.10
CA HIS A 946 -11.13 -0.05 -38.50
C HIS A 946 -10.22 0.42 -37.36
N GLN A 947 -10.73 1.25 -36.46
CA GLN A 947 -9.98 1.68 -35.27
C GLN A 947 -9.85 0.53 -34.27
N LYS A 948 -10.93 -0.20 -33.97
CA LYS A 948 -10.88 -1.41 -33.11
C LYS A 948 -9.81 -2.40 -33.57
N ILE A 949 -9.67 -2.62 -34.89
CA ILE A 949 -8.62 -3.48 -35.49
C ILE A 949 -7.20 -2.93 -35.21
N LYS A 950 -6.99 -1.61 -35.24
CA LYS A 950 -5.70 -0.99 -34.87
C LYS A 950 -5.42 -1.12 -33.37
N ASP A 951 -6.44 -0.94 -32.53
CA ASP A 951 -6.32 -1.04 -31.07
C ASP A 951 -6.02 -2.49 -30.62
N GLU A 952 -6.59 -3.47 -31.32
CA GLU A 952 -6.34 -4.90 -31.13
C GLU A 952 -4.90 -5.27 -31.54
N LEU A 953 -4.43 -4.77 -32.70
CA LEU A 953 -3.01 -4.88 -33.11
C LEU A 953 -2.06 -4.22 -32.09
N ALA A 954 -2.44 -3.11 -31.45
CA ALA A 954 -1.64 -2.45 -30.44
C ALA A 954 -1.50 -3.29 -29.16
N LYS A 955 -2.59 -3.93 -28.69
CA LYS A 955 -2.56 -4.84 -27.53
C LYS A 955 -1.67 -6.07 -27.75
N HIS A 956 -1.71 -6.65 -28.95
CA HIS A 956 -0.82 -7.76 -29.30
C HIS A 956 0.67 -7.34 -29.31
N ARG A 957 0.98 -6.16 -29.87
CA ARG A 957 2.33 -5.56 -29.80
C ARG A 957 2.81 -5.33 -28.38
N GLU A 958 1.98 -4.74 -27.54
CA GLU A 958 2.34 -4.45 -26.14
C GLU A 958 2.67 -5.75 -25.37
N THR A 959 1.88 -6.79 -25.61
CA THR A 959 2.05 -8.12 -24.98
C THR A 959 3.42 -8.74 -25.31
N ASN A 960 3.82 -8.77 -26.59
CA ASN A 960 5.10 -9.36 -26.99
C ASN A 960 6.31 -8.51 -26.60
N ASN A 961 6.18 -7.18 -26.55
CA ASN A 961 7.27 -6.30 -26.11
C ASN A 961 7.63 -6.44 -24.62
N LYS A 962 6.81 -7.13 -23.82
CA LYS A 962 7.04 -7.29 -22.38
C LYS A 962 8.34 -8.05 -22.05
N LEU A 963 8.60 -9.20 -22.68
CA LEU A 963 9.84 -9.96 -22.45
C LEU A 963 11.07 -9.15 -22.88
N SER A 964 11.01 -8.49 -24.04
CA SER A 964 12.04 -7.57 -24.53
C SER A 964 12.34 -6.43 -23.54
N LYS A 965 11.33 -5.92 -22.84
CA LYS A 965 11.48 -4.87 -21.80
C LYS A 965 12.20 -5.41 -20.56
N GLU A 966 11.81 -6.57 -20.04
CA GLU A 966 12.45 -7.20 -18.87
C GLU A 966 13.90 -7.62 -19.20
N ILE A 967 14.17 -8.14 -20.41
CA ILE A 967 15.54 -8.48 -20.87
C ILE A 967 16.45 -7.24 -20.87
N ARG A 968 15.99 -6.12 -21.46
CA ARG A 968 16.75 -4.86 -21.46
C ARG A 968 16.95 -4.30 -20.06
N ALA A 969 15.95 -4.45 -19.17
CA ALA A 969 16.07 -4.04 -17.77
C ALA A 969 17.13 -4.88 -17.04
N PHE A 970 17.14 -6.19 -17.23
CA PHE A 970 18.13 -7.06 -16.58
C PHE A 970 19.55 -6.87 -17.12
N LYS A 971 19.73 -6.68 -18.44
CA LYS A 971 21.05 -6.35 -19.01
C LYS A 971 21.65 -5.06 -18.43
N LYS A 972 20.85 -4.05 -18.07
CA LYS A 972 21.34 -2.88 -17.32
C LYS A 972 21.88 -3.24 -15.93
N VAL A 973 21.21 -4.15 -15.21
CA VAL A 973 21.64 -4.59 -13.87
C VAL A 973 22.92 -5.42 -13.94
N ILE A 974 23.08 -6.29 -14.94
CA ILE A 974 24.35 -7.02 -15.15
C ILE A 974 25.50 -6.06 -15.48
N ASN A 975 25.27 -5.04 -16.33
CA ASN A 975 26.28 -4.02 -16.63
C ASN A 975 26.71 -3.26 -15.37
N LYS A 976 25.75 -2.77 -14.56
CA LYS A 976 26.05 -2.10 -13.29
C LYS A 976 26.84 -2.99 -12.32
N PHE A 977 26.53 -4.28 -12.29
CA PHE A 977 27.28 -5.27 -11.51
C PHE A 977 28.72 -5.44 -12.02
N ALA A 978 28.95 -5.45 -13.33
CA ALA A 978 30.30 -5.45 -13.89
C ALA A 978 31.08 -4.16 -13.55
N GLU A 979 30.44 -2.99 -13.62
CA GLU A 979 31.03 -1.69 -13.25
C GLU A 979 31.42 -1.62 -11.76
N ILE A 980 30.58 -2.15 -10.87
CA ILE A 980 30.89 -2.27 -9.43
C ILE A 980 32.00 -3.30 -9.21
N ASN A 981 31.97 -4.45 -9.90
CA ASN A 981 32.98 -5.49 -9.72
C ASN A 981 34.39 -5.04 -10.17
N GLN A 982 34.48 -4.17 -11.18
CA GLN A 982 35.77 -3.60 -11.60
C GLN A 982 36.46 -2.80 -10.48
N GLN A 983 35.68 -2.13 -9.61
CA GLN A 983 36.17 -1.29 -8.51
C GLN A 983 36.54 -2.05 -7.22
N ILE A 984 36.28 -3.37 -7.18
CA ILE A 984 36.64 -4.22 -6.03
C ILE A 984 38.10 -4.63 -6.13
N ASN A 985 38.88 -4.40 -5.06
CA ASN A 985 40.31 -4.72 -5.01
C ASN A 985 40.62 -6.11 -4.44
N TYR A 986 39.64 -6.79 -3.83
CA TYR A 986 39.83 -8.14 -3.27
C TYR A 986 39.52 -9.25 -4.28
N ASP A 987 40.54 -10.06 -4.53
CA ASP A 987 40.65 -10.89 -5.72
C ASP A 987 39.66 -12.08 -5.75
N GLU A 988 39.30 -12.66 -4.60
CA GLU A 988 38.38 -13.80 -4.53
C GLU A 988 36.90 -13.37 -4.69
N LEU A 989 36.53 -12.25 -4.07
CA LEU A 989 35.22 -11.62 -4.28
C LEU A 989 35.05 -11.20 -5.73
N LYS A 990 36.09 -10.62 -6.35
CA LYS A 990 36.09 -10.23 -7.77
C LYS A 990 35.85 -11.41 -8.70
N LYS A 991 36.45 -12.58 -8.42
CA LYS A 991 36.26 -13.83 -9.16
C LYS A 991 34.86 -14.44 -8.94
N LEU A 992 34.34 -14.43 -7.72
CA LEU A 992 32.97 -14.89 -7.42
C LEU A 992 31.93 -14.06 -8.17
N ASN A 993 32.03 -12.73 -8.08
CA ASN A 993 31.16 -11.80 -8.76
C ASN A 993 31.24 -11.96 -10.28
N GLN A 994 32.44 -12.15 -10.84
CA GLN A 994 32.58 -12.40 -12.28
C GLN A 994 31.88 -13.69 -12.70
N LYS A 995 32.07 -14.80 -11.96
CA LYS A 995 31.35 -16.06 -12.22
C LYS A 995 29.83 -15.89 -12.18
N ILE A 996 29.32 -15.04 -11.27
CA ILE A 996 27.90 -14.67 -11.23
C ILE A 996 27.52 -13.90 -12.51
N ILE A 997 28.20 -12.79 -12.82
CA ILE A 997 27.97 -11.96 -14.02
C ILE A 997 27.96 -12.81 -15.29
N ASP A 998 28.91 -13.74 -15.44
CA ASP A 998 29.03 -14.63 -16.58
C ASP A 998 27.81 -15.59 -16.70
N ASN A 999 27.33 -16.13 -15.58
CA ASN A 999 26.14 -16.99 -15.58
C ASN A 999 24.83 -16.21 -15.80
N LEU A 1000 24.74 -14.97 -15.31
CA LEU A 1000 23.61 -14.07 -15.57
C LEU A 1000 23.56 -13.67 -17.05
N ASN A 1001 24.71 -13.35 -17.66
CA ASN A 1001 24.83 -13.09 -19.10
C ASN A 1001 24.43 -14.33 -19.92
N LYS A 1002 25.01 -15.50 -19.62
CA LYS A 1002 24.66 -16.77 -20.27
C LYS A 1002 23.16 -17.08 -20.23
N ASN A 1003 22.50 -16.83 -19.09
CA ASN A 1003 21.05 -17.01 -18.97
C ASN A 1003 20.27 -15.98 -19.80
N ILE A 1004 20.60 -14.70 -19.70
CA ILE A 1004 19.81 -13.66 -20.39
C ILE A 1004 20.00 -13.73 -21.91
N ASP A 1005 21.19 -14.11 -22.38
CA ASP A 1005 21.46 -14.36 -23.80
C ASP A 1005 20.77 -15.62 -24.30
N PHE A 1006 20.57 -16.65 -23.45
CA PHE A 1006 19.66 -17.76 -23.78
C PHE A 1006 18.24 -17.24 -23.99
N TYR A 1007 17.66 -16.51 -23.03
CA TYR A 1007 16.29 -15.99 -23.15
C TYR A 1007 16.10 -14.98 -24.31
N GLU A 1008 17.14 -14.23 -24.68
CA GLU A 1008 17.14 -13.33 -25.85
C GLU A 1008 17.27 -14.11 -27.18
N ASN A 1009 18.08 -15.16 -27.24
CA ASN A 1009 18.15 -16.04 -28.42
C ASN A 1009 16.87 -16.85 -28.60
N GLU A 1010 16.26 -17.37 -27.53
CA GLU A 1010 14.96 -18.04 -27.58
C GLU A 1010 13.90 -17.10 -28.20
N LEU A 1011 13.82 -15.86 -27.71
CA LEU A 1011 12.90 -14.82 -28.22
C LEU A 1011 13.12 -14.48 -29.70
N ASN A 1012 14.37 -14.49 -30.17
CA ASN A 1012 14.69 -14.15 -31.56
C ASN A 1012 14.44 -15.28 -32.56
N ASN A 1013 14.37 -16.55 -32.12
CA ASN A 1013 14.34 -17.71 -33.02
C ASN A 1013 12.97 -18.43 -33.13
N HIS A 1014 12.01 -18.13 -32.26
CA HIS A 1014 10.77 -18.90 -32.14
C HIS A 1014 9.51 -18.03 -31.94
N VAL A 1015 8.41 -18.42 -32.61
CA VAL A 1015 7.08 -17.81 -32.43
C VAL A 1015 6.38 -18.50 -31.26
N TYR A 1016 6.38 -17.84 -30.11
CA TYR A 1016 5.80 -18.38 -28.87
C TYR A 1016 4.34 -18.00 -28.65
N SER A 1017 3.66 -18.77 -27.81
CA SER A 1017 2.36 -18.37 -27.26
C SER A 1017 2.54 -17.26 -26.22
N ILE A 1018 1.50 -16.42 -26.07
CA ILE A 1018 1.45 -15.32 -25.09
C ILE A 1018 1.77 -15.80 -23.67
N GLN A 1019 1.31 -17.01 -23.31
CA GLN A 1019 1.57 -17.59 -21.98
C GLN A 1019 3.06 -17.91 -21.77
N PHE A 1020 3.75 -18.46 -22.77
CA PHE A 1020 5.20 -18.73 -22.69
C PHE A 1020 6.01 -17.44 -22.55
N VAL A 1021 5.68 -16.40 -23.34
CA VAL A 1021 6.31 -15.06 -23.23
C VAL A 1021 6.09 -14.45 -21.84
N LYS A 1022 4.89 -14.60 -21.28
CA LYS A 1022 4.53 -14.15 -19.93
C LYS A 1022 5.32 -14.87 -18.85
N ASP A 1023 5.46 -16.19 -18.94
CA ASP A 1023 6.20 -16.99 -17.95
C ASP A 1023 7.71 -16.72 -18.01
N TYR A 1024 8.27 -16.57 -19.21
CA TYR A 1024 9.67 -16.19 -19.41
C TYR A 1024 9.93 -14.75 -18.91
N SER A 1025 9.02 -13.81 -19.17
CA SER A 1025 9.05 -12.45 -18.62
C SER A 1025 9.05 -12.45 -17.09
N ASN A 1026 8.24 -13.31 -16.46
CA ASN A 1026 8.22 -13.45 -15.00
C ASN A 1026 9.54 -14.03 -14.45
N LYS A 1027 10.15 -15.02 -15.12
CA LYS A 1027 11.46 -15.59 -14.73
C LYS A 1027 12.59 -14.57 -14.80
N VAL A 1028 12.69 -13.82 -15.91
CA VAL A 1028 13.68 -12.74 -16.07
C VAL A 1028 13.47 -11.66 -14.99
N LYS A 1029 12.21 -11.27 -14.71
CA LYS A 1029 11.90 -10.30 -13.65
C LYS A 1029 12.25 -10.81 -12.25
N LEU A 1030 12.04 -12.09 -11.96
CA LEU A 1030 12.40 -12.70 -10.67
C LEU A 1030 13.92 -12.77 -10.49
N ALA A 1031 14.66 -13.14 -11.54
CA ALA A 1031 16.12 -13.09 -11.54
C ALA A 1031 16.66 -11.66 -11.38
N ASN A 1032 15.99 -10.68 -11.97
CA ASN A 1032 16.28 -9.25 -11.80
C ASN A 1032 16.17 -8.81 -10.33
N THR A 1033 14.99 -8.98 -9.71
CA THR A 1033 14.79 -8.65 -8.28
C THR A 1033 15.78 -9.38 -7.37
N THR A 1034 16.02 -10.68 -7.62
CA THR A 1034 16.94 -11.49 -6.81
C THR A 1034 18.39 -11.01 -6.90
N SER A 1035 18.85 -10.63 -8.10
CA SER A 1035 20.21 -10.11 -8.32
C SER A 1035 20.39 -8.72 -7.71
N ILE A 1036 19.36 -7.87 -7.75
CA ILE A 1036 19.37 -6.52 -7.15
C ILE A 1036 19.62 -6.58 -5.63
N TYR A 1037 19.13 -7.60 -4.92
CA TYR A 1037 19.38 -7.72 -3.47
C TYR A 1037 20.86 -7.88 -3.13
N TYR A 1038 21.60 -8.68 -3.91
CA TYR A 1038 23.05 -8.80 -3.72
C TYR A 1038 23.79 -7.56 -4.25
N LEU A 1039 23.42 -7.06 -5.43
CA LEU A 1039 24.06 -5.90 -6.05
C LEU A 1039 23.98 -4.64 -5.17
N ASN A 1040 22.81 -4.32 -4.62
CA ASN A 1040 22.65 -3.14 -3.76
C ASN A 1040 23.40 -3.28 -2.43
N ASN A 1041 23.63 -4.51 -1.96
CA ASN A 1041 24.42 -4.76 -0.75
C ASN A 1041 25.92 -4.58 -1.02
N LEU A 1042 26.38 -5.08 -2.18
CA LEU A 1042 27.75 -4.91 -2.67
C LEU A 1042 28.07 -3.44 -3.00
N GLU A 1043 27.11 -2.70 -3.55
CA GLU A 1043 27.21 -1.26 -3.84
C GLU A 1043 27.35 -0.43 -2.55
N LYS A 1044 26.51 -0.69 -1.54
CA LYS A 1044 26.65 -0.04 -0.23
C LYS A 1044 27.98 -0.36 0.45
N ALA A 1045 28.49 -1.58 0.29
CA ALA A 1045 29.83 -1.92 0.78
C ALA A 1045 30.93 -1.18 0.02
N LEU A 1046 30.83 -1.04 -1.32
CA LEU A 1046 31.75 -0.25 -2.13
C LEU A 1046 31.78 1.22 -1.67
N GLU A 1047 30.61 1.84 -1.48
CA GLU A 1047 30.49 3.20 -0.98
C GLU A 1047 31.11 3.34 0.42
N LEU A 1048 30.73 2.48 1.37
CA LEU A 1048 31.21 2.53 2.75
C LEU A 1048 32.74 2.33 2.84
N ILE A 1049 33.27 1.30 2.17
CA ILE A 1049 34.69 0.98 2.20
C ILE A 1049 35.51 2.11 1.55
N ASN A 1050 35.06 2.66 0.41
CA ASN A 1050 35.78 3.74 -0.26
C ASN A 1050 35.63 5.11 0.43
N LYS A 1051 34.50 5.41 1.08
CA LYS A 1051 34.31 6.67 1.84
C LYS A 1051 35.16 6.70 3.13
N LYS A 1052 35.33 5.56 3.80
CA LYS A 1052 35.88 5.50 5.17
C LYS A 1052 37.34 5.03 5.27
N SER A 1053 37.83 4.18 4.34
CA SER A 1053 39.20 3.61 4.41
C SER A 1053 40.26 4.67 4.09
N ARG A 1054 41.23 4.89 4.98
CA ARG A 1054 42.32 5.87 4.77
C ARG A 1054 43.48 5.37 3.92
N ASN A 1055 43.55 4.06 3.64
CA ASN A 1055 44.60 3.45 2.82
C ASN A 1055 44.15 2.10 2.24
N GLU A 1056 44.91 1.61 1.25
CA GLU A 1056 44.65 0.37 0.53
C GLU A 1056 44.68 -0.89 1.43
N THR A 1057 45.52 -0.91 2.48
CA THR A 1057 45.59 -2.06 3.40
C THR A 1057 44.31 -2.22 4.22
N ILE A 1058 43.68 -1.12 4.64
CA ILE A 1058 42.40 -1.13 5.35
C ILE A 1058 41.24 -1.40 4.38
N ASN A 1059 41.30 -0.85 3.15
CA ASN A 1059 40.33 -1.12 2.07
C ASN A 1059 40.29 -2.63 1.75
N ASN A 1060 41.45 -3.25 1.49
CA ASN A 1060 41.56 -4.68 1.13
C ASN A 1060 41.10 -5.61 2.27
N LYS A 1061 41.45 -5.31 3.53
CA LYS A 1061 40.92 -6.05 4.70
C LYS A 1061 39.41 -5.95 4.84
N SER A 1062 38.84 -4.77 4.57
CA SER A 1062 37.38 -4.57 4.66
C SER A 1062 36.63 -5.34 3.59
N TRP A 1063 37.23 -5.51 2.40
CA TRP A 1063 36.73 -6.40 1.36
C TRP A 1063 36.90 -7.89 1.67
N GLU A 1064 38.02 -8.28 2.30
CA GLU A 1064 38.23 -9.64 2.81
C GLU A 1064 37.16 -10.02 3.84
N GLU A 1065 36.81 -9.10 4.75
CA GLU A 1065 35.71 -9.29 5.70
C GLU A 1065 34.32 -9.24 5.04
N TYR A 1066 34.09 -8.44 3.98
CA TYR A 1066 32.87 -8.56 3.16
C TYR A 1066 32.74 -9.98 2.60
N TYR A 1067 33.81 -10.49 1.99
CA TYR A 1067 33.84 -11.81 1.38
C TYR A 1067 33.55 -12.93 2.40
N LYS A 1068 34.20 -12.89 3.57
CA LYS A 1068 33.92 -13.84 4.66
C LYS A 1068 32.46 -13.80 5.11
N ASN A 1069 31.94 -12.61 5.42
CA ASN A 1069 30.60 -12.44 5.99
C ASN A 1069 29.47 -12.73 4.98
N ILE A 1070 29.69 -12.47 3.68
CA ILE A 1070 28.71 -12.84 2.65
C ILE A 1070 28.72 -14.36 2.38
N ILE A 1071 29.90 -14.99 2.33
CA ILE A 1071 30.02 -16.44 2.14
C ILE A 1071 29.48 -17.22 3.35
N SER A 1072 29.83 -16.83 4.58
CA SER A 1072 29.35 -17.51 5.79
C SER A 1072 27.83 -17.53 5.92
N SER A 1073 27.15 -16.58 5.28
CA SER A 1073 25.73 -16.31 5.45
C SER A 1073 24.87 -16.64 4.23
N TYR A 1074 25.46 -16.66 3.02
CA TYR A 1074 24.74 -16.77 1.73
C TYR A 1074 25.47 -17.60 0.65
N ASN A 1075 26.42 -18.48 1.03
CA ASN A 1075 27.18 -19.28 0.05
C ASN A 1075 26.29 -20.12 -0.88
N SER A 1076 25.21 -20.72 -0.37
CA SER A 1076 24.30 -21.57 -1.16
C SER A 1076 23.57 -20.75 -2.23
N GLU A 1077 23.05 -19.60 -1.83
CA GLU A 1077 22.35 -18.63 -2.66
C GLU A 1077 23.26 -18.10 -3.79
N LEU A 1078 24.48 -17.67 -3.43
CA LEU A 1078 25.45 -17.14 -4.39
C LEU A 1078 25.99 -18.25 -5.32
N MET A 1079 26.17 -19.48 -4.82
CA MET A 1079 26.56 -20.61 -5.66
C MET A 1079 25.48 -20.98 -6.69
N SER A 1080 24.20 -21.03 -6.30
CA SER A 1080 23.08 -21.23 -7.23
C SER A 1080 23.06 -20.14 -8.31
N ILE A 1081 23.08 -18.86 -7.92
CA ILE A 1081 23.09 -17.74 -8.88
C ILE A 1081 24.31 -17.79 -9.83
N SER A 1082 25.46 -18.27 -9.34
CA SER A 1082 26.69 -18.42 -10.14
C SER A 1082 26.73 -19.64 -11.07
N SER A 1083 25.68 -20.47 -11.13
CA SER A 1083 25.74 -21.72 -11.94
C SER A 1083 24.41 -22.26 -12.47
N GLU A 1084 23.27 -21.90 -11.90
CA GLU A 1084 21.94 -22.43 -12.24
C GLU A 1084 21.18 -21.53 -13.23
N ASN A 1085 20.00 -21.99 -13.66
CA ASN A 1085 19.09 -21.22 -14.51
C ASN A 1085 18.09 -20.40 -13.67
N PHE A 1086 17.50 -19.35 -14.27
CA PHE A 1086 16.53 -18.46 -13.58
C PHE A 1086 15.33 -19.19 -12.96
N ASP A 1087 14.98 -20.38 -13.45
CA ASP A 1087 13.94 -21.25 -12.88
C ASP A 1087 14.11 -21.50 -11.36
N ASN A 1088 15.35 -21.61 -10.89
CA ASN A 1088 15.65 -21.91 -9.49
C ASN A 1088 15.79 -20.66 -8.60
N PHE A 1089 15.97 -19.47 -9.18
CA PHE A 1089 16.33 -18.25 -8.44
C PHE A 1089 15.25 -17.85 -7.42
N GLY A 1090 13.98 -18.21 -7.67
CA GLY A 1090 12.88 -17.98 -6.74
C GLY A 1090 13.08 -18.60 -5.36
N ILE A 1091 13.73 -19.77 -5.28
CA ILE A 1091 13.99 -20.52 -4.03
C ILE A 1091 14.82 -19.69 -3.05
N TYR A 1092 15.79 -18.93 -3.57
CA TYR A 1092 16.79 -18.21 -2.79
C TYR A 1092 16.48 -16.72 -2.61
N SER A 1093 15.52 -16.20 -3.37
CA SER A 1093 15.10 -14.78 -3.37
C SER A 1093 14.77 -14.24 -1.96
N GLY A 1094 14.01 -14.99 -1.16
CA GLY A 1094 13.62 -14.61 0.21
C GLY A 1094 14.76 -14.65 1.25
N ASN A 1095 15.85 -15.36 0.97
CA ASN A 1095 17.06 -15.28 1.79
C ASN A 1095 17.88 -14.06 1.40
N LEU A 1096 18.15 -13.84 0.11
CA LEU A 1096 18.92 -12.68 -0.35
C LEU A 1096 18.22 -11.35 -0.05
N ALA A 1097 16.89 -11.29 -0.03
CA ALA A 1097 16.14 -10.10 0.41
C ALA A 1097 16.57 -9.59 1.81
N LYS A 1098 17.05 -10.48 2.70
CA LYS A 1098 17.54 -10.13 4.03
C LYS A 1098 18.77 -9.20 3.99
N LEU A 1099 19.54 -9.20 2.90
CA LEU A 1099 20.67 -8.28 2.67
C LEU A 1099 20.27 -6.80 2.62
N GLN A 1100 18.98 -6.49 2.45
CA GLN A 1100 18.45 -5.13 2.51
C GLN A 1100 18.32 -4.60 3.96
N ASN A 1101 18.20 -5.49 4.96
CA ASN A 1101 18.02 -5.09 6.36
C ASN A 1101 19.37 -4.79 7.03
N SER A 1102 19.62 -3.54 7.38
CA SER A 1102 20.88 -3.08 7.97
C SER A 1102 21.22 -3.73 9.32
N ALA A 1103 20.23 -4.18 10.10
CA ALA A 1103 20.44 -4.65 11.47
C ALA A 1103 21.32 -5.90 11.58
N ASN A 1104 21.25 -6.81 10.59
CA ASN A 1104 21.97 -8.09 10.52
C ASN A 1104 22.70 -8.30 9.17
N SER A 1105 22.88 -7.26 8.37
CA SER A 1105 23.58 -7.33 7.07
C SER A 1105 25.11 -7.38 7.24
N PRO A 1106 25.86 -8.07 6.35
CA PRO A 1106 27.33 -8.04 6.32
C PRO A 1106 27.93 -6.63 6.37
N ILE A 1107 27.25 -5.63 5.78
CA ILE A 1107 27.62 -4.20 5.81
C ILE A 1107 27.91 -3.73 7.24
N LYS A 1108 27.11 -4.15 8.23
CA LYS A 1108 27.26 -3.76 9.64
C LYS A 1108 28.53 -4.34 10.28
N GLN A 1109 28.92 -5.57 9.92
CA GLN A 1109 30.15 -6.18 10.40
C GLN A 1109 31.38 -5.53 9.75
N ILE A 1110 31.28 -5.15 8.48
CA ILE A 1110 32.35 -4.42 7.79
C ILE A 1110 32.49 -3.02 8.37
N ALA A 1111 31.40 -2.29 8.62
CA ALA A 1111 31.45 -0.99 9.29
C ALA A 1111 32.24 -1.06 10.61
N ARG A 1112 32.09 -2.16 11.35
CA ARG A 1112 32.80 -2.43 12.61
C ARG A 1112 34.27 -2.74 12.41
N GLU A 1113 34.60 -3.69 11.56
CA GLU A 1113 36.00 -4.07 11.33
C GLU A 1113 36.77 -2.95 10.61
N LEU A 1114 36.14 -2.20 9.73
CA LEU A 1114 36.67 -0.97 9.12
C LEU A 1114 36.95 0.09 10.18
N PHE A 1115 35.94 0.46 10.99
CA PHE A 1115 36.12 1.46 12.06
C PHE A 1115 37.15 1.02 13.12
N LYS A 1116 37.21 -0.27 13.45
CA LYS A 1116 38.23 -0.88 14.32
C LYS A 1116 39.64 -0.74 13.75
N ASN A 1117 39.86 -1.11 12.48
CA ASN A 1117 41.16 -0.95 11.82
C ASN A 1117 41.56 0.53 11.69
N GLU A 1118 40.58 1.40 11.46
CA GLU A 1118 40.76 2.85 11.43
C GLU A 1118 41.16 3.43 12.81
N ILE A 1119 40.52 3.02 13.91
CA ILE A 1119 40.93 3.42 15.27
C ILE A 1119 42.31 2.85 15.63
N ILE A 1120 42.62 1.61 15.24
CA ILE A 1120 43.96 1.01 15.41
C ILE A 1120 45.02 1.88 14.74
N HIS A 1121 44.72 2.41 13.54
CA HIS A 1121 45.62 3.30 12.83
C HIS A 1121 45.73 4.69 13.49
N LEU A 1122 44.62 5.24 13.99
CA LEU A 1122 44.56 6.51 14.72
C LEU A 1122 45.45 6.49 15.97
N VAL A 1123 45.18 5.59 16.92
CA VAL A 1123 45.91 5.56 18.19
C VAL A 1123 47.34 5.03 18.01
N GLY A 1124 47.57 4.22 16.97
CA GLY A 1124 48.89 3.70 16.63
C GLY A 1124 49.74 4.56 15.71
N ASN A 1125 49.23 5.71 15.27
CA ASN A 1125 49.88 6.63 14.32
C ASN A 1125 50.46 5.91 13.07
N GLY A 1126 49.75 4.87 12.60
CA GLY A 1126 50.16 4.01 11.48
C GLY A 1126 51.28 2.99 11.74
N ILE A 1127 51.88 2.94 12.94
CA ILE A 1127 53.03 2.07 13.26
C ILE A 1127 52.60 0.65 13.71
N TRP A 1128 51.36 0.50 14.19
CA TRP A 1128 50.89 -0.75 14.81
C TRP A 1128 50.49 -1.83 13.80
N SER A 1129 50.91 -3.06 14.07
CA SER A 1129 50.45 -4.28 13.39
C SER A 1129 49.68 -5.19 14.36
N ILE A 1130 48.81 -6.04 13.81
CA ILE A 1130 47.99 -6.98 14.59
C ILE A 1130 48.62 -8.36 14.49
N TYR A 1131 48.93 -8.97 15.63
CA TYR A 1131 49.13 -10.41 15.74
C TYR A 1131 47.82 -11.02 16.25
N ASN A 1132 47.23 -11.94 15.49
CA ASN A 1132 45.92 -12.53 15.81
C ASN A 1132 46.01 -13.62 16.89
N GLU A 1133 46.38 -13.25 18.11
CA GLU A 1133 46.10 -14.04 19.31
C GLU A 1133 44.79 -13.56 19.94
N ASN A 1134 43.73 -14.35 19.81
CA ASN A 1134 42.52 -14.20 20.62
C ASN A 1134 42.84 -14.65 22.05
N ILE A 1135 42.74 -13.74 23.03
CA ILE A 1135 43.03 -14.06 24.42
C ILE A 1135 41.82 -13.71 25.28
N GLU A 1136 41.24 -14.72 25.93
CA GLU A 1136 40.25 -14.50 26.97
C GLU A 1136 40.90 -13.84 28.19
N HIS A 1137 40.39 -12.69 28.61
CA HIS A 1137 40.78 -12.09 29.87
C HIS A 1137 39.54 -11.77 30.70
N LYS A 1138 39.25 -12.63 31.69
CA LYS A 1138 38.05 -12.58 32.57
C LYS A 1138 36.74 -12.63 31.78
N GLY A 1139 36.53 -13.70 31.00
CA GLY A 1139 35.29 -13.93 30.24
C GLY A 1139 35.00 -12.96 29.09
N LYS A 1140 35.97 -12.07 28.77
CA LYS A 1140 35.89 -11.13 27.65
C LYS A 1140 36.91 -11.50 26.59
N SER A 1141 36.45 -11.63 25.35
CA SER A 1141 37.28 -11.78 24.15
C SER A 1141 37.98 -10.46 23.82
N GLY A 1142 39.30 -10.41 23.98
CA GLY A 1142 40.12 -9.25 23.63
C GLY A 1142 41.28 -9.63 22.71
N TYR A 1143 41.63 -8.72 21.81
CA TYR A 1143 42.83 -8.82 20.99
C TYR A 1143 44.03 -8.28 21.76
N LYS A 1144 45.16 -8.98 21.69
CA LYS A 1144 46.46 -8.54 22.23
C LYS A 1144 47.38 -8.16 21.08
N THR A 1145 48.00 -6.98 21.14
CA THR A 1145 49.15 -6.64 20.28
C THR A 1145 50.41 -6.39 21.11
N LYS A 1146 51.57 -6.72 20.54
CA LYS A 1146 52.88 -6.33 21.09
C LYS A 1146 53.18 -4.90 20.65
N VAL A 1147 53.25 -3.99 21.60
CA VAL A 1147 53.53 -2.58 21.34
C VAL A 1147 54.95 -2.41 20.82
N ALA A 1148 55.08 -1.83 19.63
CA ALA A 1148 56.31 -1.17 19.20
C ALA A 1148 56.41 0.17 19.95
N LYS A 1149 57.62 0.52 20.44
CA LYS A 1149 57.86 1.65 21.36
C LYS A 1149 56.97 2.87 21.11
N ILE A 1150 56.19 3.22 22.13
CA ILE A 1150 55.32 4.40 22.10
C ILE A 1150 56.18 5.65 21.96
N TYR A 1151 55.90 6.47 20.94
CA TYR A 1151 56.47 7.81 20.82
C TYR A 1151 55.69 8.76 21.71
N PHE A 1152 56.12 8.88 22.97
CA PHE A 1152 55.62 9.90 23.89
C PHE A 1152 56.10 11.30 23.49
N GLU A 1153 55.38 12.34 23.94
CA GLU A 1153 55.78 13.74 23.77
C GLU A 1153 57.18 13.97 24.41
N PRO A 1154 58.18 14.55 23.70
CA PRO A 1154 59.54 14.69 24.22
C PRO A 1154 59.61 15.48 25.54
N GLY A 1155 59.85 14.77 26.64
CA GLY A 1155 59.89 15.33 28.01
C GLY A 1155 58.75 14.89 28.93
N SER A 1156 57.76 14.15 28.43
CA SER A 1156 56.75 13.49 29.28
C SER A 1156 57.34 12.32 30.07
N LYS A 1157 56.76 12.02 31.25
CA LYS A 1157 57.29 11.02 32.20
C LYS A 1157 56.71 9.64 31.95
N PRO A 1158 57.44 8.54 32.25
CA PRO A 1158 56.89 7.18 32.16
C PRO A 1158 55.65 6.94 33.04
N GLU A 1159 55.51 7.68 34.15
CA GLU A 1159 54.33 7.58 35.03
C GLU A 1159 53.10 8.35 34.53
N GLN A 1160 53.25 9.26 33.55
CA GLN A 1160 52.18 10.13 33.02
C GLN A 1160 52.36 10.31 31.50
N PRO A 1161 51.95 9.30 30.70
CA PRO A 1161 52.13 9.31 29.25
C PRO A 1161 51.05 10.16 28.57
N LYS A 1162 51.44 11.33 28.07
CA LYS A 1162 50.61 12.11 27.14
C LYS A 1162 50.52 11.41 25.78
N ILE A 1163 49.31 11.23 25.29
CA ILE A 1163 49.04 10.80 23.90
C ILE A 1163 48.39 11.97 23.16
N ILE A 1164 48.96 12.33 22.00
CA ILE A 1164 48.34 13.26 21.04
C ILE A 1164 47.56 12.44 20.02
N ILE A 1165 46.30 12.81 19.79
CA ILE A 1165 45.40 12.12 18.86
C ILE A 1165 44.92 13.14 17.81
N ASP A 1166 45.37 12.97 16.57
CA ASP A 1166 44.88 13.75 15.43
C ASP A 1166 43.57 13.13 14.90
N ASP A 1167 42.44 13.65 15.39
CA ASP A 1167 41.11 13.19 14.98
C ASP A 1167 40.56 13.87 13.72
N SER A 1168 41.32 14.76 13.07
CA SER A 1168 40.84 15.60 11.95
C SER A 1168 40.27 14.79 10.79
N TYR A 1169 41.04 13.80 10.29
CA TYR A 1169 40.59 12.85 9.26
C TYR A 1169 39.31 12.12 9.66
N TYR A 1170 39.20 11.74 10.94
CA TYR A 1170 38.10 10.91 11.45
C TYR A 1170 36.82 11.72 11.58
N ARG A 1171 36.90 12.99 11.99
CA ARG A 1171 35.77 13.93 11.97
C ARG A 1171 35.28 14.26 10.56
N GLU A 1172 36.16 14.21 9.56
CA GLU A 1172 35.77 14.39 8.15
C GLU A 1172 35.05 13.16 7.57
N LYS A 1173 35.48 11.93 7.92
CA LYS A 1173 34.86 10.70 7.38
C LYS A 1173 33.71 10.14 8.20
N TYR A 1174 33.63 10.47 9.49
CA TYR A 1174 32.60 10.02 10.41
C TYR A 1174 31.95 11.26 11.06
N ASP A 1175 30.83 11.66 10.47
CA ASP A 1175 30.13 12.95 10.63
C ASP A 1175 29.71 13.29 12.08
N LYS A 1176 29.78 12.31 13.01
CA LYS A 1176 29.47 12.42 14.44
C LYS A 1176 30.55 11.81 15.35
N PHE A 1177 31.77 11.62 14.83
CA PHE A 1177 32.86 10.94 15.53
C PHE A 1177 33.18 11.54 16.90
N GLU A 1178 33.26 10.67 17.89
CA GLU A 1178 33.41 11.07 19.28
C GLU A 1178 34.50 10.23 19.98
N ILE A 1179 35.31 10.92 20.77
CA ILE A 1179 36.30 10.31 21.66
C ILE A 1179 35.90 10.72 23.08
N GLN A 1180 35.52 9.75 23.91
CA GLN A 1180 35.09 9.95 25.28
C GLN A 1180 36.10 9.33 26.25
N TRP A 1181 36.34 10.00 27.38
CA TRP A 1181 37.06 9.39 28.50
C TRP A 1181 36.11 8.50 29.30
N TYR A 1182 36.51 7.24 29.51
CA TYR A 1182 35.84 6.35 30.44
C TYR A 1182 36.66 6.32 31.73
N GLY A 1183 36.17 6.97 32.77
CA GLY A 1183 36.80 7.02 34.09
C GLY A 1183 35.79 7.39 35.16
N ASN A 1184 36.04 6.98 36.41
CA ASN A 1184 35.12 7.27 37.51
C ASN A 1184 35.17 8.77 37.88
N PRO A 1185 34.07 9.54 37.75
CA PRO A 1185 34.07 10.99 37.99
C PRO A 1185 34.44 11.37 39.43
N THR A 1186 34.32 10.44 40.39
CA THR A 1186 34.71 10.68 41.80
C THR A 1186 36.23 10.69 42.04
N TRP A 1187 37.06 10.29 41.07
CA TRP A 1187 38.52 10.22 41.21
C TRP A 1187 39.27 11.45 40.66
N HIS A 1188 38.57 12.42 40.08
CA HIS A 1188 39.17 13.60 39.45
C HIS A 1188 39.29 14.82 40.38
N SER A 1189 40.25 14.78 41.30
CA SER A 1189 40.65 15.95 42.12
C SER A 1189 41.87 16.70 41.53
N SER A 1190 41.96 16.82 40.21
CA SER A 1190 43.03 17.52 39.49
C SER A 1190 42.49 18.27 38.28
N ILE A 1191 42.60 19.61 38.30
CA ILE A 1191 42.12 20.50 37.23
C ILE A 1191 43.10 20.43 36.04
N GLY A 1192 42.70 19.89 34.90
CA GLY A 1192 43.51 19.93 33.68
C GLY A 1192 43.14 18.92 32.59
N ILE A 1193 42.07 19.18 31.83
CA ILE A 1193 41.80 18.52 30.54
C ILE A 1193 41.40 19.61 29.53
N GLN A 1194 41.73 19.42 28.25
CA GLN A 1194 41.67 20.43 27.17
C GLN A 1194 42.55 21.68 27.38
N LYS A 1195 43.87 21.47 27.30
CA LYS A 1195 44.76 22.37 26.55
C LYS A 1195 45.60 21.55 25.58
N GLU A 1196 45.69 22.03 24.34
CA GLU A 1196 46.67 21.61 23.33
C GLU A 1196 46.79 20.07 23.15
N ASN A 1197 45.77 19.50 22.49
CA ASN A 1197 45.72 18.20 21.79
C ASN A 1197 46.23 16.94 22.53
N SER A 1198 46.47 17.00 23.83
CA SER A 1198 47.04 15.90 24.62
C SER A 1198 46.02 15.33 25.62
N TYR A 1199 45.95 14.00 25.68
CA TYR A 1199 45.14 13.23 26.63
C TYR A 1199 46.08 12.48 27.59
N ASP A 1200 45.79 12.56 28.89
CA ASP A 1200 46.64 12.04 29.97
C ASP A 1200 46.13 10.67 30.46
N TYR A 1201 46.97 9.63 30.42
CA TYR A 1201 46.48 8.24 30.36
C TYR A 1201 46.56 7.49 31.71
N PHE A 1202 45.41 7.39 32.41
CA PHE A 1202 45.22 6.49 33.55
C PHE A 1202 44.21 5.36 33.26
N SER A 1203 44.12 4.39 34.17
CA SER A 1203 43.74 2.97 33.98
C SER A 1203 42.45 2.63 33.22
N ASP A 1204 41.52 3.56 33.08
CA ASP A 1204 40.12 3.22 32.84
C ASP A 1204 39.71 3.27 31.36
N GLY A 1205 40.45 4.03 30.52
CA GLY A 1205 40.46 3.93 29.07
C GLY A 1205 39.67 4.96 28.25
N LEU A 1206 39.89 4.95 26.93
CA LEU A 1206 39.19 5.79 25.94
C LEU A 1206 38.07 5.02 25.25
N ILE A 1207 36.97 5.68 24.91
CA ILE A 1207 35.92 5.16 24.02
C ILE A 1207 35.94 5.95 22.71
N PHE A 1208 35.89 5.22 21.59
CA PHE A 1208 35.78 5.76 20.24
C PHE A 1208 34.42 5.36 19.67
N ALA A 1209 33.58 6.34 19.31
CA ALA A 1209 32.25 6.10 18.77
C ALA A 1209 32.15 6.62 17.33
N SER A 1210 31.63 5.79 16.41
CA SER A 1210 31.39 6.19 15.02
C SER A 1210 30.21 7.14 14.91
N ASN A 1211 29.19 6.90 15.76
CA ASN A 1211 27.91 7.60 15.81
C ASN A 1211 27.19 7.73 14.44
N ASP A 1212 27.57 6.88 13.47
CA ASP A 1212 26.89 6.69 12.19
C ASP A 1212 25.77 5.64 12.30
N GLU A 1213 25.13 5.29 11.17
CA GLU A 1213 23.96 4.39 11.14
C GLU A 1213 24.20 2.97 11.73
N PHE A 1214 25.45 2.61 11.99
CA PHE A 1214 25.83 1.32 12.61
C PHE A 1214 26.09 1.42 14.11
N GLY A 1215 26.17 2.63 14.68
CA GLY A 1215 26.29 2.90 16.11
C GLY A 1215 27.47 2.20 16.78
N THR A 1216 28.63 2.13 16.10
CA THR A 1216 29.77 1.32 16.57
C THR A 1216 30.56 2.07 17.63
N LYS A 1217 30.78 1.44 18.79
CA LYS A 1217 31.52 2.00 19.93
C LYS A 1217 32.65 1.01 20.33
N PHE A 1218 33.91 1.44 20.35
CA PHE A 1218 35.06 0.61 20.75
C PHE A 1218 35.81 1.20 21.94
N LYS A 1219 36.31 0.35 22.84
CA LYS A 1219 37.08 0.75 24.02
C LYS A 1219 38.58 0.47 23.91
N ILE A 1220 39.33 1.57 23.95
CA ILE A 1220 40.75 1.79 24.20
C ILE A 1220 41.22 1.45 25.63
N ARG A 1221 41.97 0.38 25.93
CA ARG A 1221 42.70 0.31 27.21
C ARG A 1221 44.13 -0.23 27.09
N ILE A 1222 45.02 0.30 27.93
CA ILE A 1222 46.39 -0.17 28.11
C ILE A 1222 46.50 -0.84 29.48
N ASN A 1223 47.00 -2.07 29.53
CA ASN A 1223 47.37 -2.75 30.77
C ASN A 1223 48.82 -2.35 31.15
N GLY A 1224 49.14 -2.34 32.45
CA GLY A 1224 50.42 -1.87 33.02
C GLY A 1224 51.66 -2.74 32.73
N LYS A 1225 51.72 -3.32 31.52
CA LYS A 1225 52.81 -4.10 30.94
C LYS A 1225 53.07 -3.74 29.46
N GLU A 1226 52.70 -2.52 29.06
CA GLU A 1226 52.76 -2.06 27.65
C GLU A 1226 51.90 -2.93 26.70
N GLU A 1227 50.74 -3.43 27.17
CA GLU A 1227 49.83 -4.26 26.37
C GLU A 1227 48.52 -3.54 26.11
N LEU A 1228 48.20 -3.31 24.83
CA LEU A 1228 46.99 -2.61 24.40
C LEU A 1228 45.88 -3.61 24.01
N TYR A 1229 44.68 -3.37 24.54
CA TYR A 1229 43.48 -4.18 24.34
C TYR A 1229 42.36 -3.33 23.76
N ILE A 1230 41.70 -3.87 22.74
CA ILE A 1230 40.55 -3.25 22.08
C ILE A 1230 39.32 -4.13 22.32
N GLU A 1231 38.29 -3.54 22.93
CA GLU A 1231 37.03 -4.22 23.26
C GLU A 1231 35.87 -3.57 22.50
N ASN A 1232 35.02 -4.37 21.83
CA ASN A 1232 33.80 -3.86 21.20
C ASN A 1232 32.72 -3.64 22.26
N ILE A 1233 32.09 -2.45 22.28
CA ILE A 1233 30.94 -2.16 23.12
C ILE A 1233 29.68 -2.46 22.28
N PRO A 1234 28.90 -3.51 22.60
CA PRO A 1234 27.66 -3.79 21.89
C PRO A 1234 26.64 -2.68 22.14
N ASN A 1235 25.84 -2.37 21.12
CA ASN A 1235 24.64 -1.54 21.30
C ASN A 1235 23.56 -2.30 22.09
N LYS A 1236 22.49 -1.59 22.44
CA LYS A 1236 21.38 -2.09 23.26
C LYS A 1236 20.79 -3.41 22.75
N ASP A 1237 20.47 -3.48 21.46
CA ASP A 1237 19.78 -4.63 20.88
C ASP A 1237 20.71 -5.86 20.78
N GLU A 1238 22.01 -5.66 20.56
CA GLU A 1238 23.01 -6.73 20.59
C GLU A 1238 23.34 -7.19 22.01
N TYR A 1239 23.37 -6.28 22.98
CA TYR A 1239 23.46 -6.63 24.40
C TYR A 1239 22.27 -7.51 24.78
N MET A 1240 21.05 -7.08 24.49
CA MET A 1240 19.84 -7.86 24.73
C MET A 1240 19.87 -9.21 23.99
N THR A 1241 20.24 -9.25 22.72
CA THR A 1241 20.29 -10.51 21.93
C THR A 1241 21.33 -11.49 22.48
N LYS A 1242 22.52 -11.00 22.86
CA LYS A 1242 23.63 -11.81 23.37
C LYS A 1242 23.40 -12.38 24.78
N TYR A 1243 22.56 -11.72 25.60
CA TYR A 1243 22.26 -12.18 26.97
C TYR A 1243 20.86 -12.77 27.14
N SER A 1244 19.92 -12.57 26.19
CA SER A 1244 18.62 -13.27 26.20
C SER A 1244 18.72 -14.72 25.73
N SER A 1245 19.82 -15.13 25.11
CA SER A 1245 20.05 -16.46 24.54
C SER A 1245 20.51 -17.50 25.57
N GLY A 1246 19.75 -17.62 26.67
CA GLY A 1246 19.62 -18.89 27.40
C GLY A 1246 20.83 -19.40 28.20
N ASN A 1247 21.43 -18.56 29.07
CA ASN A 1247 22.16 -19.03 30.26
C ASN A 1247 22.33 -17.90 31.30
N ILE A 1248 21.24 -17.59 32.02
CA ILE A 1248 21.26 -16.71 33.21
C ILE A 1248 21.11 -17.56 34.50
N GLU A 1249 21.66 -18.77 34.48
CA GLU A 1249 21.80 -19.63 35.67
C GLU A 1249 23.22 -20.21 35.70
N LYS A 1250 23.86 -20.17 36.88
CA LYS A 1250 25.25 -20.58 37.19
C LYS A 1250 26.39 -19.61 36.85
N ASP A 1251 26.34 -18.41 37.43
CA ASP A 1251 27.51 -17.95 38.22
C ASP A 1251 27.08 -17.14 39.46
N THR A 1252 26.84 -17.87 40.55
CA THR A 1252 26.54 -17.29 41.87
C THR A 1252 27.78 -17.11 42.74
N ASN A 1253 29.00 -17.22 42.19
CA ASN A 1253 30.24 -17.26 42.98
C ASN A 1253 31.44 -16.50 42.41
N THR A 1254 31.29 -15.69 41.35
CA THR A 1254 32.30 -14.68 40.98
C THR A 1254 31.75 -13.25 41.02
N THR A 1255 32.64 -12.28 41.21
CA THR A 1255 32.31 -10.87 41.51
C THR A 1255 31.91 -10.06 40.26
N HIS A 1256 30.99 -10.58 39.45
CA HIS A 1256 30.53 -9.97 38.20
C HIS A 1256 29.10 -9.44 38.31
N HIS A 1257 28.88 -8.48 39.21
CA HIS A 1257 27.73 -7.59 39.07
C HIS A 1257 27.79 -6.88 37.70
N ILE A 1258 26.63 -6.76 37.04
CA ILE A 1258 26.48 -5.83 35.92
C ILE A 1258 26.71 -4.42 36.48
N LYS A 1259 27.89 -3.86 36.20
CA LYS A 1259 28.26 -2.49 36.61
C LYS A 1259 27.23 -1.51 36.04
N PRO A 1260 26.61 -0.62 36.86
CA PRO A 1260 25.73 0.44 36.36
C PRO A 1260 26.38 1.30 35.27
N GLU A 1261 27.71 1.46 35.37
CA GLU A 1261 28.62 2.08 34.38
C GLU A 1261 28.50 1.56 32.94
N HIS A 1262 27.86 0.40 32.72
CA HIS A 1262 27.58 -0.13 31.36
C HIS A 1262 26.20 0.29 30.84
N LEU A 1263 25.20 0.52 31.71
CA LEU A 1263 23.83 0.80 31.28
C LEU A 1263 23.69 2.21 30.72
N GLU A 1264 24.34 3.18 31.35
CA GLU A 1264 24.25 4.62 31.04
C GLU A 1264 24.71 4.98 29.60
N PHE A 1265 25.68 4.23 29.05
CA PHE A 1265 26.18 4.37 27.67
C PHE A 1265 25.49 3.45 26.64
N ILE A 1266 24.59 2.57 27.09
CA ILE A 1266 23.75 1.70 26.26
C ILE A 1266 22.34 2.30 26.08
N SER A 1267 21.93 3.26 26.92
CA SER A 1267 20.67 3.99 26.82
C SER A 1267 20.62 5.12 25.78
N ASN A 1268 21.77 5.58 25.28
CA ASN A 1268 21.93 6.67 24.30
C ASN A 1268 22.69 6.22 23.04
#